data_AF-A0A8H4YAL2-F1
#
_entry.id   AF-A0A8H4YAL2-F1
#
_cell.length_a   1.000
_cell.length_b   1.000
_cell.length_c   1.000
_cell.angle_alpha   90.00
_cell.angle_beta   90.00
_cell.angle_gamma   90.00
#
_symmetry.space_group_name_H-M   'P 1'
#
loop_
_entity.id
_entity.type
_entity.pdbx_description
1 polymer ?
#
loop_
_entity_poly.entity_id
_entity_poly.type
_entity_poly.pdbx_seq_one_letter_code
_entity_poly.pdbx_strand_id
1 'polypeptide(L)'
;MEKVRKTFFDPLARSKAQISTMLHKLPVGSAHPFSLQDILLCRTETGIKEIDISGYSEEYFYSAVDLGNMGDVLLRRMAGFKEQLGVFDDFEIVQAPAATFKVSIEAKKISLLVVSELTPTYYDFCLADQEYNACCWNAQRSISGIRHSGDVSHGPNLLQYVTLDKASLTTKPVCVFISGYDKTRITRFLGTDPALLVANHADKILYIVPVPLDAATIGDATICCPLVIKRDGDSLICSILSAATTDRDIMCHGRQLESPCFPEAIARANLTVSALEEAGAQRISENRAQEATPSLKCQSSASMKRHAVLTTNLAALPSFLISSETQLVRFGTGLEFVLSNTNHYVKMKQSSVVLPCIFGTQLQGPVILATGTTPLNVPFGESKALCDYYEQLDSIVVVVDERMTDNARNLASNLRVNALFIVQLHTREKPDTDEQVASLLSSTNINAVTALAGPQSLILVSIADRFYFYRGLANPRILNTSKLAFGADITSIVQTTSVESLLVPKIPRLINLEDENIIILPFTSQFVQTQGLREFFHKASFDRINTMDDDIAAVVPQLQALMNQKDLQQLSKDLLDILSAKIDKATAPLRREYIEFVSVEFNINNKESILKKNRMLGQLRKMTKETQSALEPVISNLANMMSSQTTSTKTHDIKRLVRKTQIQNNVEATKSMTFDTLTGLLEQHAQEMGVMLLKIETEPYEQLLSRLKDSAFDARSCCKLDSRILHLDGFDAGIIMQQSQSQHSGPLKSQAGPCHPTLALPYLSQGRGPGSMLAWVCWDEFVNLKSPYHVRWVEKCNESHIAALRIMMRDTLSCAVASRQHSIGASSPETGQLMSSLLMAAMSKLAGMRTTAPVVIDNADDTVIKLMRGLFGNLMTIAGSGVRPLSMVWQLFGVKSLFDIPVTDADWVWYERVVELYPYTGWPLEQFHDNLGKLLDKIILRVVTRNENTAEIKASRVSEMIRFCKLRNIQLENCRTIITTFERMLATDNVDIPAVAARLLHKIPKELEKQTRGYTRMVRYIEHLAKGGQRHADDDLVYASVYTKRSAAFKDLKTTVANACLGGDWATAKANCQAILDKHQQIALTWHIKPEKLKIQNLDLYRELIDANLEQNVGQYNNATNKKVIGRILNDAELRRVPWQVGKDASEKDIEPLDEQLLDEVLTGKRQEPVENVQAPMDKPIISETLVDQVEFSQFRSSLAPSFISAMEKALSAEDVCRLLNVPVAGMRIFIQALNPDFVWEDLGQQFRVVVLDLLRQRSSRAEQRPSSAMLML
;
A
#
# COMPACT_ATOMS: atom_id res chain seq x y z
N MET A 1 18.55 0.96 34.18
CA MET A 1 18.31 0.31 32.88
C MET A 1 19.57 -0.22 32.20
N GLU A 2 20.69 0.53 32.16
CA GLU A 2 21.94 0.15 31.47
C GLU A 2 22.58 -1.21 31.84
N LYS A 3 22.20 -1.83 32.96
CA LYS A 3 22.68 -3.17 33.39
C LYS A 3 21.84 -4.33 32.86
N VAL A 4 20.67 -4.05 32.30
CA VAL A 4 19.75 -5.05 31.75
C VAL A 4 20.25 -5.47 30.38
N ARG A 5 20.35 -6.77 30.14
CA ARG A 5 20.84 -7.37 28.89
C ARG A 5 19.75 -8.19 28.18
N LYS A 6 18.86 -8.81 28.95
CA LYS A 6 17.71 -9.55 28.44
C LYS A 6 16.60 -9.55 29.49
N THR A 7 15.37 -9.37 29.05
CA THR A 7 14.22 -9.41 29.95
C THR A 7 13.53 -10.76 29.83
N PHE A 8 13.22 -11.34 30.98
CA PHE A 8 12.45 -12.57 31.15
C PHE A 8 11.20 -12.21 31.93
N PHE A 9 10.05 -12.62 31.43
CA PHE A 9 8.77 -12.42 32.09
C PHE A 9 8.08 -13.77 32.27
N ASP A 10 8.08 -14.25 33.50
CA ASP A 10 7.23 -15.35 33.94
C ASP A 10 5.88 -14.79 34.42
N PRO A 11 4.77 -15.07 33.72
CA PRO A 11 3.43 -14.56 34.07
C PRO A 11 2.80 -15.28 35.26
N LEU A 12 3.45 -16.28 35.87
CA LEU A 12 2.98 -16.99 37.05
C LEU A 12 3.77 -16.65 38.33
N ALA A 13 4.86 -15.89 38.22
CA ALA A 13 5.70 -15.49 39.35
C ALA A 13 5.02 -14.40 40.21
N ARG A 14 4.71 -14.72 41.48
CA ARG A 14 3.92 -13.85 42.37
C ARG A 14 4.74 -13.01 43.34
N SER A 15 5.98 -13.41 43.61
CA SER A 15 6.82 -12.78 44.63
C SER A 15 8.24 -12.53 44.14
N LYS A 16 8.90 -11.53 44.75
CA LYS A 16 10.32 -11.27 44.50
C LYS A 16 11.20 -12.49 44.73
N ALA A 17 10.92 -13.30 45.76
CA ALA A 17 11.73 -14.49 46.08
C ALA A 17 11.69 -15.54 44.95
N GLN A 18 10.51 -15.74 44.34
CA GLN A 18 10.36 -16.64 43.18
C GLN A 18 11.13 -16.10 41.97
N ILE A 19 10.98 -14.81 41.69
CA ILE A 19 11.69 -14.13 40.59
C ILE A 19 13.20 -14.20 40.81
N SER A 20 13.67 -13.97 42.04
CA SER A 20 15.08 -14.04 42.40
C SER A 20 15.66 -15.44 42.18
N THR A 21 14.93 -16.48 42.59
CA THR A 21 15.33 -17.87 42.39
C THR A 21 15.46 -18.22 40.91
N MET A 22 14.53 -17.73 40.09
CA MET A 22 14.56 -17.87 38.63
C MET A 22 15.77 -17.14 38.02
N LEU A 23 15.99 -15.88 38.38
CA LEU A 23 17.10 -15.07 37.86
C LEU A 23 18.48 -15.67 38.22
N HIS A 24 18.64 -16.29 39.39
CA HIS A 24 19.87 -16.98 39.78
C HIS A 24 20.25 -18.17 38.88
N LYS A 25 19.34 -18.67 38.04
CA LYS A 25 19.63 -19.70 37.04
C LYS A 25 19.95 -19.14 35.64
N LEU A 26 19.77 -17.83 35.42
CA LEU A 26 19.89 -17.16 34.12
C LEU A 26 21.17 -16.30 34.03
N PRO A 27 21.74 -16.02 32.85
CA PRO A 27 22.98 -15.25 32.71
C PRO A 27 22.95 -13.86 33.40
N VAL A 28 24.14 -13.32 33.75
CA VAL A 28 24.26 -11.95 34.28
C VAL A 28 23.65 -10.94 33.29
N GLY A 29 22.91 -9.97 33.82
CA GLY A 29 22.13 -9.00 33.03
C GLY A 29 20.71 -9.47 32.70
N SER A 30 20.30 -10.68 33.11
CA SER A 30 18.91 -11.12 33.04
C SER A 30 18.05 -10.34 34.02
N ALA A 31 16.89 -9.86 33.56
CA ALA A 31 15.99 -9.06 34.38
C ALA A 31 14.54 -9.52 34.28
N HIS A 32 13.73 -9.30 35.33
CA HIS A 32 12.30 -9.63 35.37
C HIS A 32 11.53 -8.53 36.13
N PRO A 33 10.35 -8.11 35.64
CA PRO A 33 9.56 -7.03 36.25
C PRO A 33 8.78 -7.48 37.49
N PHE A 34 8.76 -6.62 38.50
CA PHE A 34 7.90 -6.76 39.67
C PHE A 34 7.04 -5.50 39.84
N SER A 35 5.90 -5.50 39.15
CA SER A 35 5.01 -4.34 39.01
C SER A 35 4.40 -3.80 40.31
N LEU A 36 4.25 -4.60 41.37
CA LEU A 36 3.67 -4.13 42.64
C LEU A 36 4.49 -3.02 43.31
N GLN A 37 5.76 -2.89 42.94
CA GLN A 37 6.66 -1.84 43.41
C GLN A 37 7.26 -1.04 42.27
N ASP A 38 6.77 -1.23 41.04
CA ASP A 38 7.34 -0.62 39.82
C ASP A 38 8.87 -0.77 39.76
N ILE A 39 9.37 -1.98 40.00
CA ILE A 39 10.80 -2.29 39.92
C ILE A 39 11.10 -3.39 38.91
N LEU A 40 12.33 -3.41 38.42
CA LEU A 40 12.91 -4.49 37.64
C LEU A 40 14.02 -5.17 38.46
N LEU A 41 13.86 -6.46 38.74
CA LEU A 41 14.88 -7.28 39.40
C LEU A 41 15.89 -7.73 38.35
N CYS A 42 17.15 -7.35 38.51
CA CYS A 42 18.21 -7.64 37.54
C CYS A 42 19.35 -8.43 38.20
N ARG A 43 19.71 -9.58 37.61
CA ARG A 43 20.93 -10.30 38.00
C ARG A 43 22.16 -9.51 37.59
N THR A 44 23.03 -9.25 38.55
CA THR A 44 24.36 -8.64 38.38
C THR A 44 25.44 -9.58 38.89
N GLU A 45 26.70 -9.26 38.65
CA GLU A 45 27.85 -10.04 39.14
C GLU A 45 27.88 -10.14 40.68
N THR A 46 27.35 -9.12 41.38
CA THR A 46 27.32 -9.03 42.84
C THR A 46 26.01 -9.50 43.48
N GLY A 47 25.10 -10.11 42.71
CA GLY A 47 23.77 -10.55 43.18
C GLY A 47 22.61 -9.90 42.41
N ILE A 48 21.40 -9.90 42.99
CA ILE A 48 20.21 -9.31 42.34
C ILE A 48 20.03 -7.88 42.80
N LYS A 49 19.96 -6.95 41.85
CA LYS A 49 19.75 -5.52 42.10
C LYS A 49 18.34 -5.11 41.66
N GLU A 50 17.71 -4.25 42.45
CA GLU A 50 16.43 -3.61 42.11
C GLU A 50 16.68 -2.33 41.31
N ILE A 51 15.96 -2.15 40.21
CA ILE A 51 15.99 -0.96 39.36
C ILE A 51 14.58 -0.35 39.40
N ASP A 52 14.44 0.85 39.92
CA ASP A 52 13.17 1.59 39.91
C ASP A 52 12.79 1.98 38.48
N ILE A 53 11.56 1.66 38.09
CA ILE A 53 10.99 1.99 36.78
C ILE A 53 9.72 2.85 36.87
N SER A 54 9.32 3.30 38.06
CA SER A 54 8.09 4.07 38.31
C SER A 54 8.00 5.39 37.53
N GLY A 55 9.14 6.00 37.19
CA GLY A 55 9.22 7.26 36.43
C GLY A 55 9.10 7.13 34.91
N TYR A 56 9.04 5.92 34.35
CA TYR A 56 9.00 5.69 32.91
C TYR A 56 7.58 5.37 32.42
N SER A 57 7.14 5.99 31.32
CA SER A 57 5.87 5.64 30.68
C SER A 57 5.95 4.27 30.01
N GLU A 58 4.82 3.61 29.76
CA GLU A 58 4.81 2.33 29.04
C GLU A 58 5.47 2.46 27.65
N GLU A 59 5.24 3.57 26.95
CA GLU A 59 5.86 3.93 25.66
C GLU A 59 7.39 3.99 25.70
N TYR A 60 7.99 4.16 26.88
CA TYR A 60 9.45 4.13 27.04
C TYR A 60 10.03 2.75 26.67
N PHE A 61 9.27 1.67 26.90
CA PHE A 61 9.72 0.28 26.81
C PHE A 61 9.46 -0.40 25.45
N TYR A 62 8.79 0.28 24.52
CA TYR A 62 8.50 -0.30 23.20
C TYR A 62 8.40 0.74 22.10
N SER A 63 8.78 0.32 20.89
CA SER A 63 8.57 1.09 19.66
C SER A 63 7.33 0.57 18.93
N ALA A 64 6.41 1.47 18.57
CA ALA A 64 5.16 1.16 17.85
C ALA A 64 5.36 1.09 16.32
N VAL A 65 6.51 0.59 15.86
CA VAL A 65 6.76 0.39 14.42
C VAL A 65 6.02 -0.87 13.98
N ASP A 66 5.07 -0.69 13.06
CA ASP A 66 4.36 -1.78 12.37
C ASP A 66 5.25 -2.31 11.25
N LEU A 67 5.75 -3.54 11.41
CA LEU A 67 6.66 -4.17 10.45
C LEU A 67 5.98 -4.40 9.09
N GLY A 68 4.64 -4.52 9.07
CA GLY A 68 3.86 -4.60 7.84
C GLY A 68 3.92 -3.30 7.03
N ASN A 69 3.74 -2.15 7.69
CA ASN A 69 3.89 -0.84 7.05
C ASN A 69 5.35 -0.57 6.63
N MET A 70 6.32 -1.08 7.39
CA MET A 70 7.75 -0.89 7.10
C MET A 70 8.17 -1.55 5.79
N GLY A 71 7.62 -2.72 5.44
CA GLY A 71 7.85 -3.36 4.13
C GLY A 71 7.45 -2.44 2.96
N ASP A 72 6.28 -1.82 3.06
CA ASP A 72 5.77 -0.87 2.05
C ASP A 72 6.61 0.41 1.97
N VAL A 73 7.00 0.96 3.12
CA VAL A 73 7.88 2.13 3.21
C VAL A 73 9.23 1.82 2.55
N LEU A 74 9.81 0.66 2.84
CA LEU A 74 11.08 0.22 2.24
C LEU A 74 10.96 0.03 0.73
N LEU A 75 9.94 -0.66 0.24
CA LEU A 75 9.72 -0.83 -1.21
C LEU A 75 9.58 0.52 -1.93
N ARG A 76 8.82 1.46 -1.35
CA ARG A 76 8.67 2.82 -1.90
C ARG A 76 9.99 3.57 -1.95
N ARG A 77 10.80 3.51 -0.88
CA ARG A 77 12.09 4.20 -0.82
C ARG A 77 13.13 3.56 -1.73
N MET A 78 13.18 2.23 -1.78
CA MET A 78 14.08 1.46 -2.67
C MET A 78 13.82 1.73 -4.16
N ALA A 79 12.57 2.05 -4.54
CA ALA A 79 12.22 2.35 -5.93
C ALA A 79 13.00 3.55 -6.51
N GLY A 80 13.45 4.49 -5.67
CA GLY A 80 14.30 5.62 -6.08
C GLY A 80 15.74 5.23 -6.47
N PHE A 81 16.20 4.04 -6.11
CA PHE A 81 17.58 3.57 -6.29
C PHE A 81 17.69 2.40 -7.28
N LYS A 82 16.91 2.45 -8.36
CA LYS A 82 16.77 1.33 -9.32
C LYS A 82 18.10 0.85 -9.92
N GLU A 83 19.06 1.75 -10.13
CA GLU A 83 20.38 1.40 -10.66
C GLU A 83 21.18 0.49 -9.73
N GLN A 84 21.07 0.70 -8.42
CA GLN A 84 21.80 -0.07 -7.40
C GLN A 84 20.97 -1.26 -6.88
N LEU A 85 19.67 -1.06 -6.69
CA LEU A 85 18.78 -2.00 -6.00
C LEU A 85 17.88 -2.82 -6.94
N GLY A 86 17.94 -2.60 -8.26
CA GLY A 86 17.13 -3.35 -9.24
C GLY A 86 17.36 -4.86 -9.21
N VAL A 87 18.49 -5.32 -8.68
CA VAL A 87 18.77 -6.74 -8.42
C VAL A 87 17.82 -7.38 -7.40
N PHE A 88 17.17 -6.59 -6.56
CA PHE A 88 16.24 -7.04 -5.52
C PHE A 88 14.77 -6.95 -5.94
N ASP A 89 14.48 -6.64 -7.21
CA ASP A 89 13.11 -6.44 -7.70
C ASP A 89 12.22 -7.70 -7.54
N ASP A 90 12.82 -8.89 -7.54
CA ASP A 90 12.16 -10.18 -7.34
C ASP A 90 12.35 -10.78 -5.94
N PHE A 91 12.98 -10.04 -5.02
CA PHE A 91 13.21 -10.48 -3.65
C PHE A 91 11.99 -10.23 -2.77
N GLU A 92 11.76 -11.14 -1.82
CA GLU A 92 10.76 -10.98 -0.77
C GLU A 92 11.38 -10.29 0.44
N ILE A 93 10.72 -9.26 0.99
CA ILE A 93 11.18 -8.59 2.21
C ILE A 93 10.49 -9.27 3.39
N VAL A 94 11.27 -9.94 4.24
CA VAL A 94 10.75 -10.73 5.37
C VAL A 94 11.52 -10.35 6.63
N GLN A 95 10.91 -10.48 7.81
CA GLN A 95 11.66 -10.37 9.05
C GLN A 95 12.74 -11.47 9.16
N ALA A 96 13.86 -11.16 9.81
CA ALA A 96 14.88 -12.17 10.11
C ALA A 96 14.23 -13.38 10.84
N PRO A 97 14.55 -14.62 10.41
CA PRO A 97 13.82 -15.83 10.82
C PRO A 97 14.10 -16.25 12.26
N ALA A 98 15.23 -15.80 12.83
CA ALA A 98 15.66 -16.07 14.18
C ALA A 98 16.67 -14.99 14.63
N ALA A 99 17.00 -14.98 15.93
CA ALA A 99 18.02 -14.08 16.49
C ALA A 99 19.42 -14.35 15.90
N THR A 100 19.74 -15.59 15.57
CA THR A 100 20.94 -15.95 14.81
C THR A 100 20.53 -16.73 13.57
N PHE A 101 20.98 -16.29 12.39
CA PHE A 101 20.67 -16.93 11.11
C PHE A 101 21.87 -16.89 10.15
N LYS A 102 21.82 -17.69 9.10
CA LYS A 102 22.93 -17.89 8.15
C LYS A 102 22.49 -17.51 6.74
N VAL A 103 23.33 -16.76 6.02
CA VAL A 103 23.10 -16.38 4.61
C VAL A 103 24.34 -16.67 3.77
N SER A 104 24.18 -17.02 2.50
CA SER A 104 25.30 -17.31 1.59
C SER A 104 26.02 -16.02 1.18
N ILE A 105 27.37 -16.05 1.15
CA ILE A 105 28.17 -14.90 0.69
C ILE A 105 28.30 -14.95 -0.83
N GLU A 106 27.73 -13.97 -1.51
CA GLU A 106 27.87 -13.80 -2.97
C GLU A 106 28.81 -12.64 -3.30
N ALA A 107 29.93 -12.97 -3.96
CA ALA A 107 30.97 -11.99 -4.28
C ALA A 107 30.43 -10.88 -5.20
N LYS A 108 30.83 -9.63 -4.90
CA LYS A 108 30.47 -8.40 -5.64
C LYS A 108 28.96 -8.07 -5.66
N LYS A 109 28.13 -8.78 -4.89
CA LYS A 109 26.72 -8.40 -4.68
C LYS A 109 26.55 -7.67 -3.36
N ILE A 110 25.48 -6.89 -3.26
CA ILE A 110 25.09 -6.20 -2.03
C ILE A 110 24.70 -7.25 -0.99
N SER A 111 25.36 -7.26 0.16
CA SER A 111 25.12 -8.21 1.25
C SER A 111 24.32 -7.59 2.40
N LEU A 112 24.58 -6.32 2.70
CA LEU A 112 23.89 -5.55 3.73
C LEU A 112 23.50 -4.19 3.14
N LEU A 113 22.32 -3.67 3.48
CA LEU A 113 21.91 -2.33 3.06
C LEU A 113 20.99 -1.66 4.07
N VAL A 114 20.94 -0.33 4.02
CA VAL A 114 20.04 0.53 4.78
C VAL A 114 19.45 1.56 3.84
N VAL A 115 18.13 1.78 3.96
CA VAL A 115 17.43 2.85 3.24
C VAL A 115 16.70 3.73 4.26
N SER A 116 17.03 5.02 4.29
CA SER A 116 16.56 5.98 5.28
C SER A 116 16.10 7.30 4.65
N GLU A 117 15.50 8.18 5.45
CA GLU A 117 15.17 9.56 5.07
C GLU A 117 16.19 10.55 5.63
N LEU A 118 16.44 11.65 4.91
CA LEU A 118 17.35 12.74 5.29
C LEU A 118 16.72 13.76 6.26
N THR A 119 15.56 13.47 6.87
CA THR A 119 14.83 14.40 7.75
C THR A 119 14.61 13.78 9.14
N PRO A 120 14.86 14.48 10.27
CA PRO A 120 15.38 15.86 10.39
C PRO A 120 16.91 16.00 10.11
N THR A 121 17.65 14.89 10.12
CA THR A 121 19.03 14.70 9.63
C THR A 121 19.12 13.26 9.07
N TYR A 122 20.29 12.62 9.01
CA TYR A 122 20.44 11.20 8.63
C TYR A 122 21.29 10.42 9.64
N TYR A 123 21.14 9.10 9.67
CA TYR A 123 22.01 8.20 10.42
C TYR A 123 22.85 7.38 9.46
N ASP A 124 24.14 7.28 9.76
CA ASP A 124 25.15 6.58 9.00
C ASP A 124 25.17 5.09 9.31
N PHE A 125 25.11 4.28 8.27
CA PHE A 125 25.36 2.85 8.29
C PHE A 125 26.87 2.59 8.33
N CYS A 126 27.34 1.88 9.35
CA CYS A 126 28.76 1.67 9.59
C CYS A 126 29.06 0.23 10.06
N LEU A 127 30.33 -0.17 9.93
CA LEU A 127 30.84 -1.44 10.44
C LEU A 127 32.10 -1.20 11.23
N ALA A 128 32.31 -1.92 12.34
CA ALA A 128 33.51 -1.83 13.14
C ALA A 128 33.99 -3.19 13.63
N ASP A 129 35.30 -3.39 13.74
CA ASP A 129 35.88 -4.57 14.36
C ASP A 129 36.28 -4.33 15.83
N GLN A 130 36.80 -5.36 16.48
CA GLN A 130 37.28 -5.30 17.87
C GLN A 130 38.51 -4.39 18.06
N GLU A 131 39.23 -4.10 16.98
CA GLU A 131 40.45 -3.25 16.95
C GLU A 131 40.11 -1.79 16.65
N TYR A 132 38.81 -1.43 16.67
CA TYR A 132 38.28 -0.10 16.42
C TYR A 132 38.46 0.39 14.97
N ASN A 133 38.79 -0.49 14.03
CA ASN A 133 38.75 -0.14 12.60
C ASN A 133 37.29 -0.01 12.17
N ALA A 134 36.95 1.10 11.52
CA ALA A 134 35.59 1.41 11.12
C ALA A 134 35.49 1.61 9.60
N CYS A 135 34.48 0.97 8.99
CA CYS A 135 34.03 1.22 7.63
C CYS A 135 32.78 2.10 7.66
N CYS A 136 32.82 3.26 7.00
CA CYS A 136 31.70 4.19 6.91
C CYS A 136 31.69 4.91 5.55
N TRP A 137 30.86 5.95 5.40
CA TRP A 137 30.72 6.69 4.14
C TRP A 137 32.04 7.29 3.62
N ASN A 138 32.88 7.80 4.53
CA ASN A 138 34.18 8.44 4.22
C ASN A 138 35.36 7.45 4.27
N ALA A 139 35.15 6.25 4.83
CA ALA A 139 36.19 5.24 5.02
C ALA A 139 35.71 3.89 4.49
N GLN A 140 35.66 3.77 3.16
CA GLN A 140 34.89 2.71 2.50
C GLN A 140 35.51 1.30 2.55
N ARG A 141 36.80 1.17 2.93
CA ARG A 141 37.57 -0.08 2.82
C ARG A 141 38.53 -0.33 4.00
N SER A 142 38.19 0.15 5.19
CA SER A 142 39.06 0.03 6.37
C SER A 142 39.17 -1.40 6.91
N ILE A 143 38.16 -2.26 6.67
CA ILE A 143 38.11 -3.66 7.12
C ILE A 143 38.28 -4.58 5.91
N SER A 144 39.16 -5.58 6.02
CA SER A 144 39.49 -6.51 4.92
C SER A 144 38.26 -7.23 4.38
N GLY A 145 38.10 -7.19 3.04
CA GLY A 145 37.01 -7.81 2.30
C GLY A 145 35.63 -7.19 2.50
N ILE A 146 35.55 -6.02 3.14
CA ILE A 146 34.32 -5.23 3.30
C ILE A 146 34.47 -3.95 2.50
N ARG A 147 33.50 -3.66 1.62
CA ARG A 147 33.43 -2.40 0.89
C ARG A 147 32.09 -1.72 1.10
N HIS A 148 32.13 -0.54 1.70
CA HIS A 148 30.98 0.34 1.89
C HIS A 148 30.72 1.20 0.63
N SER A 149 29.46 1.53 0.34
CA SER A 149 29.05 2.29 -0.84
C SER A 149 29.38 3.78 -0.75
N GLY A 150 29.43 4.33 0.46
CA GLY A 150 29.25 5.77 0.65
C GLY A 150 27.77 6.15 0.68
N ASP A 151 27.51 7.45 0.67
CA ASP A 151 26.16 8.01 0.69
C ASP A 151 25.61 8.10 -0.73
N VAL A 152 24.52 7.36 -1.00
CA VAL A 152 23.82 7.40 -2.28
C VAL A 152 22.45 8.04 -2.04
N SER A 153 22.26 9.29 -2.44
CA SER A 153 21.03 10.05 -2.20
C SER A 153 20.12 10.10 -3.43
N HIS A 154 18.81 9.94 -3.23
CA HIS A 154 17.79 10.15 -4.27
C HIS A 154 16.57 10.87 -3.67
N GLY A 155 16.42 12.17 -3.98
CA GLY A 155 15.37 12.99 -3.38
C GLY A 155 15.55 13.10 -1.86
N PRO A 156 14.51 12.85 -1.04
CA PRO A 156 14.61 12.86 0.42
C PRO A 156 15.21 11.58 1.02
N ASN A 157 15.53 10.57 0.21
CA ASN A 157 15.98 9.25 0.67
C ASN A 157 17.49 9.09 0.54
N LEU A 158 18.06 8.28 1.44
CA LEU A 158 19.47 7.89 1.48
C LEU A 158 19.58 6.36 1.43
N LEU A 159 20.50 5.88 0.60
CA LEU A 159 20.90 4.48 0.51
C LEU A 159 22.38 4.37 0.91
N GLN A 160 22.66 3.44 1.81
CA GLN A 160 24.01 2.99 2.15
C GLN A 160 24.03 1.45 2.11
N TYR A 161 25.06 0.86 1.53
CA TYR A 161 25.16 -0.59 1.39
C TYR A 161 26.60 -1.09 1.45
N VAL A 162 26.73 -2.39 1.71
CA VAL A 162 28.01 -3.10 1.82
C VAL A 162 28.04 -4.26 0.85
N THR A 163 29.18 -4.40 0.19
CA THR A 163 29.53 -5.57 -0.61
C THR A 163 30.66 -6.33 0.10
N LEU A 164 30.53 -7.66 0.15
CA LEU A 164 31.53 -8.53 0.76
C LEU A 164 32.32 -9.25 -0.33
N ASP A 165 33.65 -9.28 -0.19
CA ASP A 165 34.53 -10.07 -1.04
C ASP A 165 34.90 -11.37 -0.35
N LYS A 166 34.34 -12.48 -0.85
CA LYS A 166 34.55 -13.83 -0.32
C LYS A 166 36.04 -14.20 -0.22
N ALA A 167 36.92 -13.71 -1.10
CA ALA A 167 38.33 -14.09 -1.06
C ALA A 167 39.09 -13.41 0.10
N SER A 168 38.75 -12.15 0.40
CA SER A 168 39.51 -11.30 1.32
C SER A 168 38.78 -10.99 2.63
N LEU A 169 37.53 -11.44 2.80
CA LEU A 169 36.72 -11.19 4.00
C LEU A 169 37.35 -11.82 5.25
N THR A 170 37.54 -10.99 6.27
CA THR A 170 38.04 -11.38 7.60
C THR A 170 37.20 -12.49 8.23
N THR A 171 37.86 -13.39 8.97
CA THR A 171 37.22 -14.43 9.80
C THR A 171 36.88 -13.94 11.20
N LYS A 172 37.39 -12.76 11.59
CA LYS A 172 37.06 -12.11 12.86
C LYS A 172 35.61 -11.57 12.80
N PRO A 173 34.88 -11.58 13.93
CA PRO A 173 33.56 -10.95 14.00
C PRO A 173 33.62 -9.44 13.75
N VAL A 174 32.59 -8.91 13.10
CA VAL A 174 32.44 -7.48 12.79
C VAL A 174 31.09 -7.00 13.29
N CYS A 175 31.09 -5.88 14.01
CA CYS A 175 29.88 -5.17 14.42
C CYS A 175 29.29 -4.41 13.25
N VAL A 176 27.98 -4.49 13.10
CA VAL A 176 27.19 -3.66 12.20
C VAL A 176 26.41 -2.68 13.06
N PHE A 177 26.60 -1.39 12.84
CA PHE A 177 26.05 -0.35 13.70
C PHE A 177 25.55 0.86 12.90
N ILE A 178 24.71 1.64 13.55
CA ILE A 178 24.25 2.94 13.06
C ILE A 178 24.82 4.05 13.92
N SER A 179 25.16 5.17 13.29
CA SER A 179 25.72 6.36 13.93
C SER A 179 24.91 7.58 13.53
N GLY A 180 24.40 8.37 14.48
CA GLY A 180 23.72 9.62 14.15
C GLY A 180 24.71 10.66 13.61
N TYR A 181 24.39 11.27 12.47
CA TYR A 181 25.21 12.35 11.91
C TYR A 181 25.24 13.54 12.87
N ASP A 182 26.41 14.18 13.02
CA ASP A 182 26.64 15.29 13.96
C ASP A 182 26.15 15.01 15.38
N LYS A 183 26.39 13.78 15.87
CA LYS A 183 25.98 13.31 17.21
C LYS A 183 24.47 13.40 17.45
N THR A 184 23.67 13.33 16.39
CA THR A 184 22.22 13.22 16.50
C THR A 184 21.85 11.97 17.29
N ARG A 185 20.98 12.09 18.30
CA ARG A 185 20.48 10.94 19.06
C ARG A 185 19.67 10.01 18.16
N ILE A 186 19.92 8.71 18.24
CA ILE A 186 19.24 7.70 17.42
C ILE A 186 17.72 7.69 17.67
N THR A 187 17.28 8.03 18.89
CA THR A 187 15.86 8.18 19.23
C THR A 187 15.11 9.26 18.44
N ARG A 188 15.82 10.22 17.80
CA ARG A 188 15.19 11.25 16.94
C ARG A 188 14.70 10.69 15.60
N PHE A 189 15.12 9.48 15.22
CA PHE A 189 14.63 8.77 14.03
C PHE A 189 13.37 7.93 14.33
N LEU A 190 12.76 8.09 15.52
CA LEU A 190 11.47 7.47 15.81
C LEU A 190 10.40 7.99 14.83
N GLY A 191 9.68 7.08 14.18
CA GLY A 191 8.67 7.41 13.17
C GLY A 191 9.21 7.62 11.76
N THR A 192 10.52 7.44 11.52
CA THR A 192 11.09 7.42 10.16
C THR A 192 11.31 5.99 9.63
N ASP A 193 10.89 4.96 10.38
CA ASP A 193 10.98 3.53 10.07
C ASP A 193 12.37 3.07 9.55
N PRO A 194 13.46 3.30 10.31
CA PRO A 194 14.78 2.86 9.92
C PRO A 194 14.92 1.33 10.02
N ALA A 195 15.34 0.69 8.92
CA ALA A 195 15.58 -0.75 8.89
C ALA A 195 16.96 -1.10 8.31
N LEU A 196 17.62 -2.06 8.95
CA LEU A 196 18.81 -2.72 8.42
C LEU A 196 18.37 -3.98 7.67
N LEU A 197 18.84 -4.15 6.43
CA LEU A 197 18.49 -5.28 5.58
C LEU A 197 19.71 -6.17 5.33
N VAL A 198 19.51 -7.48 5.43
CA VAL A 198 20.49 -8.52 5.10
C VAL A 198 20.00 -9.30 3.89
N ALA A 199 20.79 -9.35 2.81
CA ALA A 199 20.40 -10.00 1.57
C ALA A 199 20.78 -11.48 1.55
N ASN A 200 19.78 -12.35 1.34
CA ASN A 200 19.97 -13.74 1.00
C ASN A 200 19.65 -13.96 -0.49
N HIS A 201 20.70 -14.01 -1.30
CA HIS A 201 20.58 -14.15 -2.75
C HIS A 201 20.16 -15.55 -3.21
N ALA A 202 20.41 -16.59 -2.40
CA ALA A 202 20.04 -17.97 -2.73
C ALA A 202 18.52 -18.16 -2.69
N ASP A 203 17.89 -17.68 -1.61
CA ASP A 203 16.44 -17.78 -1.42
C ASP A 203 15.67 -16.57 -1.97
N LYS A 204 16.39 -15.54 -2.46
CA LYS A 204 15.84 -14.25 -2.90
C LYS A 204 15.02 -13.56 -1.81
N ILE A 205 15.60 -13.44 -0.61
CA ILE A 205 14.97 -12.83 0.55
C ILE A 205 15.82 -11.68 1.07
N LEU A 206 15.20 -10.55 1.38
CA LEU A 206 15.77 -9.44 2.15
C LEU A 206 15.28 -9.54 3.60
N TYR A 207 16.17 -9.93 4.51
CA TYR A 207 15.85 -10.04 5.92
C TYR A 207 15.92 -8.67 6.61
N ILE A 208 14.81 -8.25 7.20
CA ILE A 208 14.73 -7.08 8.08
C ILE A 208 15.33 -7.42 9.44
N VAL A 209 16.37 -6.68 9.81
CA VAL A 209 16.92 -6.61 11.17
C VAL A 209 16.37 -5.34 11.83
N PRO A 210 15.49 -5.47 12.85
CA PRO A 210 14.91 -4.33 13.52
C PRO A 210 15.99 -3.57 14.29
N VAL A 211 16.01 -2.26 14.12
CA VAL A 211 16.85 -1.37 14.93
C VAL A 211 16.04 -0.92 16.14
N PRO A 212 16.51 -1.12 17.38
CA PRO A 212 15.81 -0.59 18.55
C PRO A 212 15.90 0.93 18.53
N LEU A 213 14.75 1.60 18.59
CA LEU A 213 14.64 3.07 18.67
C LEU A 213 14.02 3.54 19.99
N ASP A 214 13.61 2.61 20.86
CA ASP A 214 13.00 2.92 22.14
C ASP A 214 14.04 3.42 23.15
N ALA A 215 13.67 4.45 23.90
CA ALA A 215 14.56 5.09 24.85
C ALA A 215 14.94 4.18 26.04
N ALA A 216 14.19 3.11 26.32
CA ALA A 216 14.58 2.11 27.32
C ALA A 216 15.78 1.26 26.89
N THR A 217 15.85 0.90 25.60
CA THR A 217 16.93 0.07 25.06
C THR A 217 18.17 0.90 24.74
N ILE A 218 18.01 2.09 24.18
CA ILE A 218 19.15 2.88 23.68
C ILE A 218 19.39 4.22 24.40
N GLY A 219 18.48 4.70 25.24
CA GLY A 219 18.64 5.97 25.96
C GLY A 219 18.95 7.16 25.03
N ASP A 220 19.97 7.96 25.40
CA ASP A 220 20.47 9.09 24.60
C ASP A 220 21.59 8.70 23.61
N ALA A 221 21.64 7.44 23.18
CA ALA A 221 22.70 6.94 22.30
C ALA A 221 22.78 7.70 20.97
N THR A 222 24.02 7.95 20.54
CA THR A 222 24.38 8.43 19.21
C THR A 222 24.91 7.30 18.33
N ILE A 223 25.35 6.19 18.92
CA ILE A 223 25.74 4.95 18.24
C ILE A 223 24.90 3.80 18.77
N CYS A 224 24.38 2.94 17.87
CA CYS A 224 23.66 1.72 18.23
C CYS A 224 24.12 0.55 17.35
N CYS A 225 24.56 -0.54 17.97
CA CYS A 225 24.97 -1.77 17.31
C CYS A 225 23.93 -2.88 17.54
N PRO A 226 23.03 -3.12 16.58
CA PRO A 226 22.02 -4.18 16.69
C PRO A 226 22.48 -5.55 16.21
N LEU A 227 23.55 -5.64 15.41
CA LEU A 227 23.92 -6.85 14.67
C LEU A 227 25.43 -7.10 14.70
N VAL A 228 25.83 -8.34 14.88
CA VAL A 228 27.22 -8.81 14.67
C VAL A 228 27.23 -9.86 13.56
N ILE A 229 28.18 -9.74 12.65
CA ILE A 229 28.37 -10.68 11.55
C ILE A 229 29.72 -11.40 11.67
N LYS A 230 29.76 -12.68 11.27
CA LYS A 230 30.99 -13.47 11.19
C LYS A 230 30.96 -14.36 9.96
N ARG A 231 32.09 -14.46 9.28
CA ARG A 231 32.26 -15.42 8.19
C ARG A 231 32.37 -16.85 8.73
N ASP A 232 31.60 -17.76 8.14
CA ASP A 232 31.64 -19.20 8.37
C ASP A 232 31.68 -19.93 7.02
N GLY A 233 32.90 -20.28 6.58
CA GLY A 233 33.15 -20.84 5.25
C GLY A 233 32.68 -19.93 4.13
N ASP A 234 31.65 -20.39 3.41
CA ASP A 234 31.02 -19.73 2.26
C ASP A 234 29.78 -18.91 2.64
N SER A 235 29.51 -18.79 3.93
CA SER A 235 28.33 -18.14 4.46
C SER A 235 28.68 -17.09 5.51
N LEU A 236 27.73 -16.21 5.76
CA LEU A 236 27.76 -15.19 6.79
C LEU A 236 26.79 -15.60 7.88
N ILE A 237 27.28 -15.71 9.11
CA ILE A 237 26.45 -15.85 10.31
C ILE A 237 26.10 -14.43 10.77
N CYS A 238 24.81 -14.17 10.90
CA CYS A 238 24.24 -12.91 11.37
C CYS A 238 23.63 -13.16 12.76
N SER A 239 24.16 -12.49 13.80
CA SER A 239 23.67 -12.55 15.18
C SER A 239 23.07 -11.21 15.58
N ILE A 240 21.75 -11.13 15.63
CA ILE A 240 20.99 -9.99 16.16
C ILE A 240 21.12 -10.01 17.68
N LEU A 241 21.55 -8.89 18.27
CA LEU A 241 21.73 -8.79 19.71
C LEU A 241 20.38 -8.64 20.41
N SER A 242 20.17 -9.40 21.50
CA SER A 242 18.94 -9.30 22.32
C SER A 242 18.78 -7.93 22.98
N ALA A 243 19.90 -7.25 23.24
CA ALA A 243 19.97 -5.84 23.58
C ALA A 243 21.16 -5.24 22.83
N ALA A 244 20.90 -4.26 21.97
CA ALA A 244 21.93 -3.55 21.23
C ALA A 244 22.97 -2.94 22.19
N THR A 245 24.22 -2.87 21.76
CA THR A 245 25.21 -2.04 22.46
C THR A 245 25.14 -0.63 21.93
N THR A 246 25.42 0.34 22.78
CA THR A 246 25.23 1.75 22.47
C THR A 246 26.35 2.61 23.03
N ASP A 247 26.57 3.76 22.41
CA ASP A 247 27.48 4.78 22.90
C ASP A 247 26.87 6.19 22.75
N ARG A 248 27.41 7.17 23.47
CA ARG A 248 26.89 8.55 23.56
C ARG A 248 27.93 9.56 23.11
N ASP A 249 27.47 10.70 22.59
CA ASP A 249 28.27 11.87 22.22
C ASP A 249 29.43 11.62 21.22
N ILE A 250 29.37 10.50 20.50
CA ILE A 250 30.37 10.05 19.52
C ILE A 250 29.68 9.79 18.17
N MET A 251 30.38 10.07 17.07
CA MET A 251 29.92 9.76 15.70
C MET A 251 31.03 9.11 14.87
N CYS A 252 30.65 8.22 13.96
CA CYS A 252 31.58 7.63 13.00
C CYS A 252 31.85 8.57 11.84
N HIS A 253 33.11 9.00 11.67
CA HIS A 253 33.50 9.98 10.66
C HIS A 253 34.76 9.60 9.87
N GLY A 254 35.33 8.41 10.14
CA GLY A 254 36.58 7.98 9.53
C GLY A 254 36.91 6.51 9.78
N ARG A 255 38.16 6.15 9.47
CA ARG A 255 38.65 4.75 9.46
C ARG A 255 38.85 4.12 10.84
N GLN A 256 38.87 4.91 11.89
CA GLN A 256 39.03 4.46 13.27
C GLN A 256 37.99 5.14 14.16
N LEU A 257 37.42 4.38 15.07
CA LEU A 257 36.45 4.86 16.03
C LEU A 257 36.57 4.05 17.33
N GLU A 258 37.23 4.61 18.32
CA GLU A 258 37.35 3.97 19.63
C GLU A 258 36.00 4.08 20.36
N SER A 259 35.28 2.96 20.42
CA SER A 259 34.05 2.85 21.20
C SER A 259 34.02 1.52 21.95
N PRO A 260 33.79 1.52 23.28
CA PRO A 260 33.66 0.30 24.06
C PRO A 260 32.45 -0.56 23.63
N CYS A 261 31.50 0.00 22.87
CA CYS A 261 30.32 -0.74 22.44
C CYS A 261 30.64 -1.85 21.42
N PHE A 262 31.74 -1.76 20.67
CA PHE A 262 32.15 -2.76 19.66
C PHE A 262 32.69 -4.06 20.27
N PRO A 263 33.71 -4.06 21.15
CA PRO A 263 34.14 -5.29 21.81
C PRO A 263 33.02 -5.90 22.66
N GLU A 264 32.17 -5.07 23.28
CA GLU A 264 31.03 -5.56 24.04
C GLU A 264 29.97 -6.24 23.14
N ALA A 265 29.69 -5.70 21.95
CA ALA A 265 28.75 -6.32 21.00
C ALA A 265 29.25 -7.67 20.52
N ILE A 266 30.54 -7.76 20.17
CA ILE A 266 31.17 -9.02 19.72
C ILE A 266 31.11 -10.08 20.83
N ALA A 267 31.37 -9.69 22.08
CA ALA A 267 31.29 -10.60 23.22
C ALA A 267 29.85 -11.11 23.50
N ARG A 268 28.83 -10.29 23.21
CA ARG A 268 27.41 -10.64 23.40
C ARG A 268 26.82 -11.49 22.27
N ALA A 269 27.45 -11.52 21.09
CA ALA A 269 26.91 -12.19 19.92
C ALA A 269 26.92 -13.72 20.07
N ASN A 270 25.78 -14.37 19.81
CA ASN A 270 25.70 -15.83 19.72
C ASN A 270 26.03 -16.26 18.29
N LEU A 271 27.31 -16.56 18.05
CA LEU A 271 27.85 -16.96 16.74
C LEU A 271 27.82 -18.48 16.51
N THR A 272 27.21 -19.22 17.42
CA THR A 272 26.96 -20.67 17.30
C THR A 272 25.61 -20.89 16.63
N VAL A 273 25.61 -21.36 15.38
CA VAL A 273 24.42 -21.92 14.75
C VAL A 273 24.25 -23.31 15.33
N SER A 274 23.53 -23.42 16.45
CA SER A 274 23.18 -24.73 16.96
C SER A 274 22.29 -25.41 15.92
N ALA A 275 22.74 -26.54 15.37
CA ALA A 275 21.77 -27.60 15.12
C ALA A 275 21.05 -27.82 16.46
N LEU A 276 19.75 -28.12 16.43
CA LEU A 276 19.05 -28.64 17.61
C LEU A 276 19.82 -29.88 18.08
N GLU A 277 20.82 -29.68 18.94
CA GLU A 277 21.22 -30.69 19.89
C GLU A 277 19.97 -30.86 20.73
N GLU A 278 19.36 -32.04 20.59
CA GLU A 278 18.45 -32.61 21.55
C GLU A 278 18.88 -32.12 22.93
N ALA A 279 18.05 -31.32 23.59
CA ALA A 279 18.22 -31.04 24.99
C ALA A 279 18.28 -32.41 25.65
N GLY A 280 19.51 -32.85 25.93
CA GLY A 280 19.79 -34.19 26.36
C GLY A 280 18.89 -34.46 27.54
N ALA A 281 18.01 -35.44 27.38
CA ALA A 281 17.44 -36.15 28.49
C ALA A 281 18.62 -36.72 29.28
N GLN A 282 19.16 -35.93 30.21
CA GLN A 282 19.83 -36.48 31.37
C GLN A 282 18.73 -37.26 32.09
N ARG A 283 18.63 -38.54 31.72
CA ARG A 283 18.16 -39.61 32.59
C ARG A 283 19.03 -39.54 33.83
N ILE A 284 18.66 -38.67 34.77
CA ILE A 284 18.99 -38.89 36.16
C ILE A 284 18.20 -40.13 36.52
N SER A 285 18.93 -41.24 36.61
CA SER A 285 18.47 -42.47 37.22
C SER A 285 17.73 -42.13 38.51
N GLU A 286 16.45 -42.48 38.57
CA GLU A 286 15.66 -42.49 39.78
C GLU A 286 16.35 -43.40 40.80
N ASN A 287 17.19 -42.81 41.65
CA ASN A 287 17.46 -43.40 42.94
C ASN A 287 16.22 -43.17 43.79
N ARG A 288 15.43 -44.23 43.85
CA ARG A 288 14.32 -44.50 44.75
C ARG A 288 14.63 -44.05 46.18
N ALA A 289 14.29 -42.81 46.50
CA ALA A 289 14.11 -42.33 47.86
C ALA A 289 12.63 -41.96 48.01
N GLN A 290 11.95 -42.71 48.88
CA GLN A 290 10.60 -42.42 49.31
C GLN A 290 10.57 -41.04 49.97
N GLU A 291 10.02 -40.04 49.29
CA GLU A 291 9.60 -38.80 49.93
C GLU A 291 8.12 -38.56 49.67
N ALA A 292 7.44 -38.17 50.75
CA ALA A 292 6.03 -38.31 50.99
C ALA A 292 5.17 -37.55 49.98
N THR A 293 4.05 -38.17 49.61
CA THR A 293 2.90 -37.57 48.94
C THR A 293 2.49 -36.28 49.69
N PRO A 294 2.67 -35.06 49.14
CA PRO A 294 1.96 -33.92 49.65
C PRO A 294 0.58 -33.97 49.01
N SER A 295 -0.39 -34.40 49.82
CA SER A 295 -1.81 -34.26 49.54
C SER A 295 -2.12 -32.89 48.93
N LEU A 296 -2.69 -32.89 47.72
CA LEU A 296 -3.33 -31.73 47.10
C LEU A 296 -4.41 -31.18 48.05
N LYS A 297 -4.04 -30.23 48.91
CA LYS A 297 -4.99 -29.25 49.43
C LYS A 297 -5.06 -28.12 48.42
N CYS A 298 -5.82 -28.38 47.36
CA CYS A 298 -6.27 -27.35 46.43
C CYS A 298 -7.12 -26.35 47.26
N GLN A 299 -6.61 -25.13 47.47
CA GLN A 299 -7.42 -24.09 48.09
C GLN A 299 -8.54 -23.72 47.10
N SER A 300 -9.72 -24.18 47.50
CA SER A 300 -11.04 -24.02 46.91
C SER A 300 -11.36 -22.61 46.40
N SER A 301 -11.65 -22.50 45.09
CA SER A 301 -12.81 -21.77 44.52
C SER A 301 -12.76 -21.56 42.98
N ALA A 302 -11.72 -22.01 42.26
CA ALA A 302 -11.67 -21.89 40.79
C ALA A 302 -12.18 -23.12 40.01
N SER A 303 -12.59 -24.19 40.70
CA SER A 303 -12.91 -25.49 40.08
C SER A 303 -14.43 -25.70 40.02
N MET A 304 -15.02 -25.44 38.85
CA MET A 304 -16.27 -26.03 38.31
C MET A 304 -16.84 -25.28 37.08
N LYS A 305 -16.13 -24.29 36.53
CA LYS A 305 -16.60 -23.54 35.36
C LYS A 305 -16.23 -24.26 34.05
N ARG A 306 -17.21 -24.43 33.16
CA ARG A 306 -17.09 -25.20 31.91
C ARG A 306 -16.59 -24.35 30.74
N HIS A 307 -16.68 -23.02 30.86
CA HIS A 307 -16.31 -22.08 29.81
C HIS A 307 -15.32 -21.03 30.34
N ALA A 308 -14.47 -20.48 29.46
CA ALA A 308 -13.61 -19.34 29.82
C ALA A 308 -13.66 -18.22 28.76
N VAL A 309 -13.62 -16.98 29.24
CA VAL A 309 -13.44 -15.78 28.40
C VAL A 309 -12.14 -15.12 28.81
N LEU A 310 -11.18 -15.12 27.89
CA LEU A 310 -9.91 -14.42 27.97
C LEU A 310 -10.09 -13.03 27.35
N THR A 311 -9.82 -11.95 28.09
CA THR A 311 -10.00 -10.59 27.56
C THR A 311 -8.90 -9.62 27.94
N THR A 312 -8.59 -8.68 27.04
CA THR A 312 -7.76 -7.51 27.35
C THR A 312 -8.51 -6.41 28.09
N ASN A 313 -9.85 -6.36 27.97
CA ASN A 313 -10.68 -5.32 28.54
C ASN A 313 -12.05 -5.85 28.99
N LEU A 314 -12.20 -6.04 30.31
CA LEU A 314 -13.46 -6.48 30.92
C LEU A 314 -14.63 -5.52 30.66
N ALA A 315 -14.38 -4.21 30.53
CA ALA A 315 -15.44 -3.21 30.33
C ALA A 315 -16.03 -3.22 28.92
N ALA A 316 -15.33 -3.81 27.95
CA ALA A 316 -15.77 -3.90 26.56
C ALA A 316 -16.34 -5.29 26.20
N LEU A 317 -16.55 -6.18 27.18
CA LEU A 317 -17.08 -7.51 26.93
C LEU A 317 -18.57 -7.47 26.55
N PRO A 318 -18.97 -8.10 25.43
CA PRO A 318 -20.37 -8.32 25.12
C PRO A 318 -21.09 -9.11 26.21
N SER A 319 -22.29 -8.68 26.59
CA SER A 319 -23.06 -9.26 27.70
C SER A 319 -23.40 -10.73 27.51
N PHE A 320 -23.61 -11.19 26.28
CA PHE A 320 -23.93 -12.59 25.97
C PHE A 320 -22.77 -13.58 26.25
N LEU A 321 -21.54 -13.09 26.45
CA LEU A 321 -20.39 -13.92 26.80
C LEU A 321 -20.28 -14.17 28.32
N ILE A 322 -21.04 -13.44 29.13
CA ILE A 322 -20.93 -13.47 30.59
C ILE A 322 -22.06 -14.35 31.15
N SER A 323 -21.71 -15.52 31.67
CA SER A 323 -22.63 -16.44 32.34
C SER A 323 -22.08 -16.86 33.71
N SER A 324 -22.93 -17.42 34.57
CA SER A 324 -22.50 -17.98 35.87
C SER A 324 -21.50 -19.14 35.72
N GLU A 325 -21.51 -19.82 34.58
CA GLU A 325 -20.63 -20.96 34.24
C GLU A 325 -19.32 -20.53 33.55
N THR A 326 -19.13 -19.23 33.30
CA THR A 326 -17.97 -18.68 32.58
C THR A 326 -16.89 -18.16 33.53
N GLN A 327 -15.65 -18.64 33.39
CA GLN A 327 -14.49 -18.07 34.06
C GLN A 327 -13.97 -16.88 33.25
N LEU A 328 -13.94 -15.70 33.86
CA LEU A 328 -13.34 -14.52 33.24
C LEU A 328 -11.84 -14.49 33.60
N VAL A 329 -11.00 -14.43 32.57
CA VAL A 329 -9.55 -14.32 32.69
C VAL A 329 -9.13 -13.04 31.98
N ARG A 330 -8.56 -12.09 32.70
CA ARG A 330 -8.02 -10.86 32.11
C ARG A 330 -6.55 -11.08 31.78
N PHE A 331 -6.14 -10.66 30.59
CA PHE A 331 -4.74 -10.66 30.18
C PHE A 331 -4.36 -9.35 29.48
N GLY A 332 -3.08 -9.14 29.22
CA GLY A 332 -2.56 -7.88 28.70
C GLY A 332 -1.08 -7.83 28.99
N THR A 333 -0.68 -7.22 30.09
CA THR A 333 0.69 -7.29 30.60
C THR A 333 0.92 -8.41 31.61
N GLY A 334 -0.13 -9.06 32.10
CA GLY A 334 -0.06 -10.16 33.08
C GLY A 334 -1.39 -10.91 33.14
N LEU A 335 -1.48 -11.95 33.98
CA LEU A 335 -2.67 -12.80 34.09
C LEU A 335 -3.50 -12.51 35.34
N GLU A 336 -4.81 -12.41 35.19
CA GLU A 336 -5.74 -12.31 36.30
C GLU A 336 -6.96 -13.22 36.14
N PHE A 337 -7.29 -13.98 37.18
CA PHE A 337 -8.55 -14.74 37.26
C PHE A 337 -9.56 -13.94 38.07
N VAL A 338 -10.63 -13.49 37.43
CA VAL A 338 -11.64 -12.65 38.10
C VAL A 338 -12.52 -13.53 38.99
N LEU A 339 -12.65 -13.14 40.27
CA LEU A 339 -13.50 -13.82 41.24
C LEU A 339 -14.96 -13.38 41.09
N SER A 340 -15.89 -14.33 41.22
CA SER A 340 -17.33 -14.12 40.97
C SER A 340 -18.02 -13.10 41.90
N ASN A 341 -17.38 -12.67 42.99
CA ASN A 341 -17.96 -11.79 44.03
C ASN A 341 -17.38 -10.36 44.06
N THR A 342 -16.51 -10.00 43.12
CA THR A 342 -15.90 -8.66 43.06
C THR A 342 -16.69 -7.76 42.11
N ASN A 343 -17.33 -6.71 42.66
CA ASN A 343 -17.95 -5.63 41.89
C ASN A 343 -16.97 -5.11 40.83
N HIS A 344 -17.42 -4.98 39.58
CA HIS A 344 -16.67 -4.68 38.36
C HIS A 344 -15.97 -3.28 38.28
N TYR A 345 -15.51 -2.72 39.41
CA TYR A 345 -15.07 -1.32 39.51
C TYR A 345 -13.62 -1.12 40.00
N VAL A 346 -12.71 -2.06 39.80
CA VAL A 346 -11.28 -1.71 39.86
C VAL A 346 -10.87 -1.21 38.47
N LYS A 347 -10.89 0.11 38.30
CA LYS A 347 -10.46 0.82 37.09
C LYS A 347 -8.93 0.70 36.96
N MET A 348 -8.43 -0.47 36.59
CA MET A 348 -7.03 -0.63 36.22
C MET A 348 -6.77 0.12 34.93
N LYS A 349 -5.65 0.85 34.90
CA LYS A 349 -5.15 1.60 33.74
C LYS A 349 -5.08 0.63 32.54
N GLN A 350 -5.76 0.95 31.44
CA GLN A 350 -5.60 0.18 30.21
C GLN A 350 -4.15 0.35 29.75
N SER A 351 -3.39 -0.75 29.75
CA SER A 351 -2.03 -0.75 29.20
C SER A 351 -2.08 -0.53 27.69
N SER A 352 -1.05 0.13 27.16
CA SER A 352 -0.86 0.36 25.73
C SER A 352 -0.25 -0.85 25.00
N VAL A 353 0.14 -1.90 25.72
CA VAL A 353 0.75 -3.13 25.18
C VAL A 353 -0.04 -4.37 25.60
N VAL A 354 -0.16 -5.34 24.68
CA VAL A 354 -0.70 -6.67 24.94
C VAL A 354 0.39 -7.72 24.71
N LEU A 355 0.78 -8.45 25.76
CA LEU A 355 1.74 -9.55 25.75
C LEU A 355 1.03 -10.92 25.62
N PRO A 356 1.61 -11.90 24.91
CA PRO A 356 1.01 -13.22 24.70
C PRO A 356 1.20 -14.16 25.92
N CYS A 357 0.74 -13.73 27.09
CA CYS A 357 1.00 -14.42 28.37
C CYS A 357 -0.02 -15.51 28.75
N ILE A 358 -1.04 -15.76 27.94
CA ILE A 358 -2.21 -16.61 28.30
C ILE A 358 -1.86 -18.06 28.67
N PHE A 359 -0.74 -18.59 28.16
CA PHE A 359 -0.31 -19.98 28.40
C PHE A 359 0.52 -20.15 29.68
N GLY A 360 0.81 -19.08 30.41
CA GLY A 360 1.63 -19.16 31.62
C GLY A 360 3.11 -19.44 31.36
N THR A 361 3.54 -19.50 30.09
CA THR A 361 4.91 -19.78 29.68
C THR A 361 5.82 -18.58 29.92
N GLN A 362 7.07 -18.84 30.30
CA GLN A 362 8.06 -17.79 30.46
C GLN A 362 8.37 -17.16 29.09
N LEU A 363 8.10 -15.86 28.97
CA LEU A 363 8.45 -15.07 27.80
C LEU A 363 9.88 -14.54 27.98
N GLN A 364 10.66 -14.54 26.90
CA GLN A 364 12.01 -13.99 26.89
C GLN A 364 12.21 -13.12 25.66
N GLY A 365 12.85 -11.96 25.80
CA GLY A 365 12.96 -11.03 24.68
C GLY A 365 13.33 -9.60 25.06
N PRO A 366 12.90 -8.61 24.25
CA PRO A 366 13.29 -7.21 24.39
C PRO A 366 12.68 -6.57 25.65
N VAL A 367 13.06 -5.32 25.90
CA VAL A 367 12.67 -4.58 27.11
C VAL A 367 11.15 -4.36 27.22
N ILE A 368 10.38 -4.57 26.15
CA ILE A 368 8.90 -4.58 26.20
C ILE A 368 8.34 -5.51 27.28
N LEU A 369 9.04 -6.61 27.60
CA LEU A 369 8.65 -7.53 28.68
C LEU A 369 8.75 -6.90 30.08
N ALA A 370 9.44 -5.76 30.23
CA ALA A 370 9.49 -5.00 31.49
C ALA A 370 8.15 -4.34 31.83
N THR A 371 7.23 -4.23 30.87
CA THR A 371 5.83 -3.81 31.11
C THR A 371 5.00 -4.90 31.82
N GLY A 372 5.56 -6.11 31.98
CA GLY A 372 4.89 -7.25 32.58
C GLY A 372 4.38 -6.98 33.99
N THR A 373 3.15 -7.41 34.28
CA THR A 373 2.51 -7.23 35.59
C THR A 373 2.43 -8.53 36.37
N THR A 374 2.47 -8.41 37.69
CA THR A 374 2.41 -9.53 38.62
C THR A 374 1.02 -10.17 38.53
N PRO A 375 0.92 -11.51 38.40
CA PRO A 375 -0.37 -12.18 38.28
C PRO A 375 -1.25 -11.99 39.51
N LEU A 376 -2.56 -11.89 39.28
CA LEU A 376 -3.57 -11.69 40.31
C LEU A 376 -4.56 -12.85 40.34
N ASN A 377 -4.84 -13.40 41.52
CA ASN A 377 -5.82 -14.48 41.72
C ASN A 377 -5.62 -15.74 40.85
N VAL A 378 -4.47 -15.91 40.20
CA VAL A 378 -4.17 -17.11 39.40
C VAL A 378 -4.10 -18.31 40.36
N PRO A 379 -4.83 -19.42 40.15
CA PRO A 379 -4.81 -20.55 41.08
C PRO A 379 -3.66 -21.55 40.80
N PHE A 380 -2.91 -21.36 39.71
CA PHE A 380 -1.88 -22.27 39.23
C PHE A 380 -0.46 -21.79 39.57
N GLY A 381 0.43 -22.73 39.90
CA GLY A 381 1.85 -22.46 40.19
C GLY A 381 2.80 -22.76 39.02
N GLU A 382 2.34 -23.50 38.02
CA GLU A 382 3.13 -23.94 36.86
C GLU A 382 2.31 -23.80 35.57
N SER A 383 2.99 -23.56 34.44
CA SER A 383 2.36 -23.40 33.12
C SER A 383 1.59 -24.64 32.69
N LYS A 384 2.14 -25.84 32.97
CA LYS A 384 1.51 -27.12 32.63
C LYS A 384 0.12 -27.25 33.26
N ALA A 385 -0.01 -26.93 34.55
CA ALA A 385 -1.30 -27.01 35.24
C ALA A 385 -2.36 -26.04 34.69
N LEU A 386 -1.92 -24.86 34.19
CA LEU A 386 -2.81 -23.91 33.52
C LEU A 386 -3.26 -24.43 32.15
N CYS A 387 -2.35 -25.03 31.38
CA CYS A 387 -2.67 -25.66 30.09
C CYS A 387 -3.63 -26.83 30.26
N ASP A 388 -3.38 -27.72 31.24
CA ASP A 388 -4.24 -28.85 31.58
C ASP A 388 -5.66 -28.39 31.94
N TYR A 389 -5.80 -27.22 32.58
CA TYR A 389 -7.11 -26.60 32.83
C TYR A 389 -7.80 -26.15 31.54
N TYR A 390 -7.09 -25.48 30.63
CA TYR A 390 -7.68 -25.06 29.35
C TYR A 390 -8.12 -26.22 28.47
N GLU A 391 -7.43 -27.36 28.53
CA GLU A 391 -7.82 -28.57 27.79
C GLU A 391 -9.15 -29.17 28.28
N GLN A 392 -9.51 -28.96 29.54
CA GLN A 392 -10.76 -29.47 30.13
C GLN A 392 -11.98 -28.58 29.85
N LEU A 393 -11.80 -27.41 29.22
CA LEU A 393 -12.89 -26.47 28.96
C LEU A 393 -13.70 -26.83 27.71
N ASP A 394 -15.02 -26.74 27.85
CA ASP A 394 -15.97 -26.98 26.76
C ASP A 394 -15.87 -25.87 25.71
N SER A 395 -15.62 -24.61 26.11
CA SER A 395 -15.36 -23.52 25.15
C SER A 395 -14.48 -22.41 25.71
N ILE A 396 -13.66 -21.83 24.84
CA ILE A 396 -12.82 -20.66 25.13
C ILE A 396 -13.17 -19.54 24.15
N VAL A 397 -13.31 -18.32 24.67
CA VAL A 397 -13.43 -17.09 23.87
C VAL A 397 -12.27 -16.18 24.19
N VAL A 398 -11.64 -15.63 23.16
CA VAL A 398 -10.54 -14.67 23.29
C VAL A 398 -10.98 -13.34 22.70
N VAL A 399 -11.18 -12.34 23.54
CA VAL A 399 -11.56 -10.97 23.15
C VAL A 399 -10.34 -10.07 23.26
N VAL A 400 -9.85 -9.61 22.11
CA VAL A 400 -8.62 -8.82 21.99
C VAL A 400 -8.89 -7.53 21.23
N ASP A 401 -8.05 -6.54 21.46
CA ASP A 401 -8.04 -5.30 20.69
C ASP A 401 -6.83 -5.26 19.73
N GLU A 402 -6.74 -4.20 18.94
CA GLU A 402 -5.71 -3.99 17.91
C GLU A 402 -4.32 -3.60 18.46
N ARG A 403 -4.12 -3.56 19.79
CA ARG A 403 -2.92 -2.99 20.42
C ARG A 403 -1.75 -3.98 20.60
N MET A 404 -1.88 -5.23 20.14
CA MET A 404 -0.73 -6.14 20.12
C MET A 404 0.25 -5.75 19.01
N THR A 405 1.44 -5.28 19.41
CA THR A 405 2.52 -4.92 18.48
C THR A 405 3.18 -6.16 17.87
N ASP A 406 3.84 -6.03 16.72
CA ASP A 406 4.59 -7.14 16.12
C ASP A 406 5.70 -7.66 17.04
N ASN A 407 6.35 -6.75 17.79
CA ASN A 407 7.36 -7.08 18.79
C ASN A 407 6.79 -7.98 19.89
N ALA A 408 5.53 -7.75 20.31
CA ALA A 408 4.85 -8.60 21.29
C ALA A 408 4.39 -9.93 20.67
N ARG A 409 3.89 -9.92 19.43
CA ARG A 409 3.49 -11.13 18.69
C ARG A 409 4.61 -12.16 18.62
N ASN A 410 5.83 -11.71 18.32
CA ASN A 410 6.99 -12.58 18.15
C ASN A 410 7.50 -13.21 19.47
N LEU A 411 6.95 -12.81 20.62
CA LEU A 411 7.26 -13.42 21.92
C LEU A 411 6.40 -14.65 22.22
N ALA A 412 5.36 -14.91 21.41
CA ALA A 412 4.46 -16.03 21.64
C ALA A 412 5.20 -17.37 21.51
N SER A 413 4.97 -18.28 22.46
CA SER A 413 5.43 -19.68 22.38
C SER A 413 4.78 -20.42 21.21
N ASN A 414 5.22 -21.62 20.87
CA ASN A 414 4.60 -22.46 19.81
C ASN A 414 3.17 -22.96 20.14
N LEU A 415 2.72 -22.79 21.38
CA LEU A 415 1.36 -23.13 21.79
C LEU A 415 0.34 -22.17 21.18
N ARG A 416 -0.79 -22.73 20.75
CA ARG A 416 -1.96 -22.04 20.19
C ARG A 416 -3.23 -22.59 20.82
N VAL A 417 -4.30 -21.80 20.84
CA VAL A 417 -5.60 -22.19 21.36
C VAL A 417 -6.67 -22.16 20.28
N ASN A 418 -7.41 -23.26 20.12
CA ASN A 418 -8.60 -23.35 19.29
C ASN A 418 -9.79 -22.75 20.03
N ALA A 419 -10.19 -21.55 19.62
CA ALA A 419 -11.17 -20.74 20.34
C ALA A 419 -11.99 -19.85 19.38
N LEU A 420 -13.00 -19.18 19.93
CA LEU A 420 -13.65 -18.05 19.26
C LEU A 420 -12.83 -16.79 19.55
N PHE A 421 -12.24 -16.19 18.52
CA PHE A 421 -11.54 -14.92 18.59
C PHE A 421 -12.45 -13.78 18.16
N ILE A 422 -12.53 -12.75 19.00
CA ILE A 422 -13.25 -11.51 18.72
C ILE A 422 -12.25 -10.35 18.82
N VAL A 423 -11.92 -9.77 17.67
CA VAL A 423 -11.03 -8.59 17.58
C VAL A 423 -11.88 -7.33 17.65
N GLN A 424 -11.66 -6.48 18.64
CA GLN A 424 -12.41 -5.25 18.88
C GLN A 424 -11.71 -4.05 18.24
N LEU A 425 -12.36 -3.46 17.24
CA LEU A 425 -11.89 -2.26 16.56
C LEU A 425 -12.46 -1.00 17.21
N HIS A 426 -11.59 -0.02 17.47
CA HIS A 426 -11.99 1.27 18.01
C HIS A 426 -12.21 2.28 16.88
N THR A 427 -13.35 2.20 16.19
CA THR A 427 -13.68 3.17 15.13
C THR A 427 -14.44 4.38 15.67
N ARG A 428 -14.12 5.58 15.15
CA ARG A 428 -14.80 6.84 15.53
C ARG A 428 -16.21 6.97 14.92
N GLU A 429 -16.46 6.24 13.84
CA GLU A 429 -17.70 6.22 13.08
C GLU A 429 -18.11 4.78 12.76
N LYS A 430 -19.42 4.54 12.64
CA LYS A 430 -19.98 3.25 12.29
C LYS A 430 -19.92 3.12 10.76
N PRO A 431 -19.40 2.01 10.19
CA PRO A 431 -19.35 1.86 8.75
C PRO A 431 -20.77 1.74 8.19
N ASP A 432 -21.05 2.51 7.12
CA ASP A 432 -22.37 2.58 6.48
C ASP A 432 -22.46 1.71 5.21
N THR A 433 -21.33 1.27 4.66
CA THR A 433 -21.27 0.43 3.45
C THR A 433 -20.37 -0.80 3.63
N ASP A 434 -20.66 -1.88 2.90
CA ASP A 434 -19.85 -3.11 2.90
C ASP A 434 -18.39 -2.86 2.46
N GLU A 435 -18.18 -1.89 1.57
CA GLU A 435 -16.84 -1.46 1.12
C GLU A 435 -16.04 -0.80 2.25
N GLN A 436 -16.69 0.02 3.08
CA GLN A 436 -16.06 0.61 4.26
C GLN A 436 -15.72 -0.46 5.30
N VAL A 437 -16.62 -1.42 5.52
CA VAL A 437 -16.37 -2.60 6.38
C VAL A 437 -15.16 -3.37 5.87
N ALA A 438 -15.14 -3.74 4.60
CA ALA A 438 -14.03 -4.48 4.00
C ALA A 438 -12.70 -3.71 4.07
N SER A 439 -12.72 -2.39 3.88
CA SER A 439 -11.54 -1.53 4.03
C SER A 439 -11.01 -1.54 5.46
N LEU A 440 -11.89 -1.34 6.46
CA LEU A 440 -11.53 -1.35 7.88
C LEU A 440 -10.94 -2.70 8.30
N LEU A 441 -11.62 -3.79 7.91
CA LEU A 441 -11.15 -5.15 8.17
C LEU A 441 -9.79 -5.43 7.52
N SER A 442 -9.55 -4.90 6.32
CA SER A 442 -8.28 -5.09 5.62
C SER A 442 -7.11 -4.33 6.26
N SER A 443 -7.40 -3.20 6.93
CA SER A 443 -6.42 -2.40 7.69
C SER A 443 -6.28 -2.81 9.16
N THR A 444 -7.00 -3.83 9.62
CA THR A 444 -7.03 -4.22 11.04
C THR A 444 -5.78 -5.00 11.43
N ASN A 445 -5.10 -4.55 12.50
CA ASN A 445 -4.02 -5.31 13.10
C ASN A 445 -4.56 -6.55 13.83
N ILE A 446 -4.33 -7.74 13.27
CA ILE A 446 -4.74 -9.04 13.82
C ILE A 446 -3.60 -9.81 14.52
N ASN A 447 -2.54 -9.12 14.96
CA ASN A 447 -1.37 -9.76 15.55
C ASN A 447 -1.67 -10.70 16.73
N ALA A 448 -2.64 -10.34 17.58
CA ALA A 448 -3.08 -11.20 18.67
C ALA A 448 -3.70 -12.52 18.18
N VAL A 449 -4.42 -12.49 17.05
CA VAL A 449 -4.98 -13.69 16.44
C VAL A 449 -3.84 -14.56 15.90
N THR A 450 -2.88 -13.98 15.19
CA THR A 450 -1.73 -14.74 14.65
C THR A 450 -0.85 -15.34 15.76
N ALA A 451 -0.68 -14.63 16.88
CA ALA A 451 0.10 -15.11 18.03
C ALA A 451 -0.57 -16.25 18.80
N LEU A 452 -1.91 -16.23 18.92
CA LEU A 452 -2.62 -17.05 19.91
C LEU A 452 -3.57 -18.09 19.30
N ALA A 453 -4.12 -17.84 18.10
CA ALA A 453 -5.17 -18.68 17.53
C ALA A 453 -4.63 -19.97 16.92
N GLY A 454 -5.29 -21.08 17.24
CA GLY A 454 -5.06 -22.38 16.61
C GLY A 454 -5.77 -22.53 15.26
N PRO A 455 -5.41 -23.56 14.47
CA PRO A 455 -5.96 -23.81 13.14
C PRO A 455 -7.48 -23.93 13.07
N GLN A 456 -8.13 -24.44 14.13
CA GLN A 456 -9.58 -24.63 14.16
C GLN A 456 -10.33 -23.51 14.90
N SER A 457 -9.76 -22.30 14.92
CA SER A 457 -10.38 -21.13 15.54
C SER A 457 -11.35 -20.43 14.59
N LEU A 458 -12.40 -19.83 15.16
CA LEU A 458 -13.29 -18.90 14.46
C LEU A 458 -12.84 -17.47 14.76
N ILE A 459 -12.63 -16.64 13.75
CA ILE A 459 -12.13 -15.27 13.94
C ILE A 459 -13.15 -14.28 13.42
N LEU A 460 -13.65 -13.46 14.34
CA LEU A 460 -14.62 -12.41 14.12
C LEU A 460 -14.02 -11.05 14.46
N VAL A 461 -14.51 -10.01 13.79
CA VAL A 461 -14.14 -8.63 14.11
C VAL A 461 -15.39 -7.89 14.55
N SER A 462 -15.29 -7.24 15.71
CA SER A 462 -16.35 -6.45 16.32
C SER A 462 -16.17 -4.98 15.99
N ILE A 463 -17.13 -4.38 15.26
CA ILE A 463 -17.16 -2.94 14.93
C ILE A 463 -18.49 -2.38 15.41
N ALA A 464 -18.44 -1.43 16.35
CA ALA A 464 -19.63 -0.74 16.88
C ALA A 464 -20.79 -1.70 17.23
N ASP A 465 -20.46 -2.73 18.02
CA ASP A 465 -21.35 -3.79 18.52
C ASP A 465 -21.92 -4.77 17.48
N ARG A 466 -21.34 -4.81 16.27
CA ARG A 466 -21.64 -5.82 15.23
C ARG A 466 -20.46 -6.74 14.99
N PHE A 467 -20.75 -8.01 14.70
CA PHE A 467 -19.77 -9.06 14.44
C PHE A 467 -19.69 -9.38 12.95
N TYR A 468 -18.50 -9.18 12.39
CA TYR A 468 -18.21 -9.47 11.00
C TYR A 468 -17.28 -10.68 10.89
N PHE A 469 -17.56 -11.56 9.94
CA PHE A 469 -16.73 -12.73 9.65
C PHE A 469 -15.40 -12.30 9.03
N TYR A 470 -14.29 -12.73 9.62
CA TYR A 470 -12.94 -12.44 9.11
C TYR A 470 -12.31 -13.68 8.46
N ARG A 471 -12.17 -14.77 9.21
CA ARG A 471 -11.73 -16.09 8.71
C ARG A 471 -11.98 -17.20 9.73
N GLY A 472 -11.73 -18.44 9.33
CA GLY A 472 -11.67 -19.58 10.24
C GLY A 472 -12.86 -20.53 10.15
N LEU A 473 -13.02 -21.36 11.17
CA LEU A 473 -13.96 -22.48 11.16
C LEU A 473 -14.98 -22.38 12.26
N ALA A 474 -16.23 -22.66 11.90
CA ALA A 474 -17.33 -22.80 12.82
C ALA A 474 -18.00 -24.17 12.64
N ASN A 475 -18.87 -24.53 13.57
CA ASN A 475 -19.73 -25.69 13.43
C ASN A 475 -20.65 -25.51 12.21
N PRO A 476 -20.51 -26.33 11.15
CA PRO A 476 -21.22 -26.12 9.89
C PRO A 476 -22.75 -26.27 10.02
N ARG A 477 -23.24 -26.90 11.09
CA ARG A 477 -24.68 -27.01 11.39
C ARG A 477 -25.30 -25.68 11.84
N ILE A 478 -24.48 -24.75 12.31
CA ILE A 478 -24.92 -23.46 12.85
C ILE A 478 -24.44 -22.32 11.95
N LEU A 479 -23.17 -22.34 11.57
CA LEU A 479 -22.55 -21.33 10.73
C LEU A 479 -21.67 -22.01 9.69
N ASN A 480 -22.13 -21.99 8.43
CA ASN A 480 -21.34 -22.49 7.33
C ASN A 480 -20.34 -21.40 6.88
N THR A 481 -19.08 -21.52 7.30
CA THR A 481 -18.04 -20.54 6.97
C THR A 481 -17.49 -20.65 5.55
N SER A 482 -17.67 -21.78 4.83
CA SER A 482 -17.20 -21.91 3.44
C SER A 482 -17.95 -21.01 2.47
N LYS A 483 -19.17 -20.60 2.82
CA LYS A 483 -20.05 -19.75 1.99
C LYS A 483 -20.05 -18.27 2.42
N LEU A 484 -19.33 -17.93 3.49
CA LEU A 484 -19.29 -16.57 3.99
C LEU A 484 -18.20 -15.76 3.28
N ALA A 485 -18.60 -14.63 2.71
CA ALA A 485 -17.66 -13.64 2.23
C ALA A 485 -16.93 -12.97 3.40
N PHE A 486 -15.70 -12.54 3.14
CA PHE A 486 -14.94 -11.68 4.04
C PHE A 486 -15.75 -10.41 4.37
N GLY A 487 -15.94 -10.13 5.65
CA GLY A 487 -16.71 -8.99 6.13
C GLY A 487 -18.22 -9.18 6.17
N ALA A 488 -18.73 -10.42 6.00
CA ALA A 488 -20.15 -10.70 6.17
C ALA A 488 -20.60 -10.44 7.62
N ASP A 489 -21.72 -9.73 7.79
CA ASP A 489 -22.34 -9.51 9.11
C ASP A 489 -23.01 -10.82 9.59
N ILE A 490 -22.56 -11.31 10.74
CA ILE A 490 -23.09 -12.53 11.38
C ILE A 490 -23.63 -12.25 12.80
N THR A 491 -23.88 -10.97 13.11
CA THR A 491 -24.28 -10.51 14.46
C THR A 491 -25.48 -11.27 15.00
N SER A 492 -26.51 -11.49 14.18
CA SER A 492 -27.73 -12.19 14.58
C SER A 492 -27.47 -13.63 15.01
N ILE A 493 -26.61 -14.36 14.30
CA ILE A 493 -26.28 -15.76 14.59
C ILE A 493 -25.46 -15.84 15.89
N VAL A 494 -24.48 -14.95 16.04
CA VAL A 494 -23.60 -14.90 17.22
C VAL A 494 -24.37 -14.54 18.49
N GLN A 495 -25.34 -13.63 18.41
CA GLN A 495 -26.14 -13.21 19.56
C GLN A 495 -27.24 -14.21 19.95
N THR A 496 -27.71 -15.03 19.01
CA THR A 496 -28.80 -16.00 19.26
C THR A 496 -28.30 -17.39 19.63
N THR A 497 -27.05 -17.72 19.29
CA THR A 497 -26.48 -19.06 19.50
C THR A 497 -25.46 -19.06 20.63
N SER A 498 -25.37 -20.16 21.40
CA SER A 498 -24.31 -20.30 22.40
C SER A 498 -22.94 -20.46 21.74
N VAL A 499 -21.92 -19.84 22.35
CA VAL A 499 -20.52 -19.86 21.88
C VAL A 499 -20.01 -21.28 21.68
N GLU A 500 -20.30 -22.18 22.61
CA GLU A 500 -19.88 -23.59 22.53
C GLU A 500 -20.39 -24.24 21.24
N SER A 501 -21.63 -23.94 20.86
CA SER A 501 -22.24 -24.52 19.67
C SER A 501 -21.64 -23.96 18.37
N LEU A 502 -21.11 -22.73 18.39
CA LEU A 502 -20.41 -22.12 17.25
C LEU A 502 -19.07 -22.79 16.96
N LEU A 503 -18.40 -23.33 17.98
CA LEU A 503 -17.12 -24.02 17.82
C LEU A 503 -17.35 -25.47 17.35
N VAL A 504 -16.41 -26.00 16.58
CA VAL A 504 -16.48 -27.40 16.15
C VAL A 504 -16.25 -28.30 17.38
N PRO A 505 -17.15 -29.27 17.66
CA PRO A 505 -17.08 -30.09 18.86
C PRO A 505 -15.96 -31.14 18.79
N LYS A 506 -15.47 -31.59 19.96
CA LYS A 506 -14.50 -32.70 20.12
C LYS A 506 -13.11 -32.46 19.47
N ILE A 507 -12.65 -31.22 19.43
CA ILE A 507 -11.31 -30.84 18.97
C ILE A 507 -10.42 -30.52 20.18
N PRO A 508 -9.13 -30.89 20.18
CA PRO A 508 -8.18 -30.41 21.18
C PRO A 508 -8.19 -28.88 21.29
N ARG A 509 -8.25 -28.35 22.52
CA ARG A 509 -8.29 -26.91 22.76
C ARG A 509 -6.91 -26.27 22.59
N LEU A 510 -5.85 -26.97 22.98
CA LEU A 510 -4.47 -26.52 22.82
C LEU A 510 -3.79 -27.30 21.70
N ILE A 511 -2.97 -26.60 20.93
CA ILE A 511 -2.17 -27.16 19.83
C ILE A 511 -0.75 -26.63 19.94
N ASN A 512 0.24 -27.51 19.76
CA ASN A 512 1.62 -27.11 19.56
C ASN A 512 1.96 -27.17 18.06
N LEU A 513 2.48 -26.07 17.51
CA LEU A 513 2.80 -25.98 16.09
C LEU A 513 3.96 -26.90 15.65
N GLU A 514 4.81 -27.33 16.57
CA GLU A 514 5.92 -28.25 16.27
C GLU A 514 5.46 -29.72 16.11
N ASP A 515 4.29 -30.06 16.63
CA ASP A 515 3.77 -31.43 16.59
C ASP A 515 3.11 -31.74 15.24
N GLU A 516 2.93 -33.04 14.94
CA GLU A 516 2.15 -33.46 13.76
C GLU A 516 0.68 -33.09 13.91
N ASN A 517 0.31 -31.98 13.27
CA ASN A 517 -1.01 -31.40 13.42
C ASN A 517 -2.04 -32.00 12.46
N ILE A 518 -3.28 -32.10 12.96
CA ILE A 518 -4.42 -32.69 12.26
C ILE A 518 -5.32 -31.57 11.72
N ILE A 519 -5.73 -31.71 10.46
CA ILE A 519 -6.72 -30.89 9.77
C ILE A 519 -8.07 -31.60 9.83
N ILE A 520 -9.13 -30.82 9.94
CA ILE A 520 -10.51 -31.30 9.98
C ILE A 520 -11.21 -30.95 8.68
N LEU A 521 -11.92 -31.92 8.13
CA LEU A 521 -12.88 -31.77 7.05
C LEU A 521 -14.28 -31.74 7.71
N PRO A 522 -14.82 -30.56 8.05
CA PRO A 522 -15.99 -30.46 8.93
C PRO A 522 -17.30 -31.00 8.33
N PHE A 523 -17.45 -31.01 7.01
CA PHE A 523 -18.65 -31.49 6.33
C PHE A 523 -18.64 -33.01 6.17
N THR A 524 -17.47 -33.61 5.88
CA THR A 524 -17.29 -35.06 5.86
C THR A 524 -16.95 -35.68 7.22
N SER A 525 -16.69 -34.85 8.24
CA SER A 525 -16.27 -35.26 9.59
C SER A 525 -15.00 -36.14 9.59
N GLN A 526 -14.05 -35.83 8.71
CA GLN A 526 -12.78 -36.56 8.58
C GLN A 526 -11.61 -35.79 9.18
N PHE A 527 -10.64 -36.53 9.73
CA PHE A 527 -9.41 -36.00 10.31
C PHE A 527 -8.23 -36.46 9.44
N VAL A 528 -7.43 -35.51 8.96
CA VAL A 528 -6.35 -35.76 8.02
C VAL A 528 -5.09 -35.04 8.50
N GLN A 529 -3.96 -35.75 8.55
CA GLN A 529 -2.66 -35.11 8.81
C GLN A 529 -2.27 -34.21 7.63
N THR A 530 -1.56 -33.11 7.90
CA THR A 530 -1.12 -32.16 6.87
C THR A 530 -0.41 -32.84 5.69
N GLN A 531 0.50 -33.77 5.97
CA GLN A 531 1.26 -34.53 4.97
C GLN A 531 0.42 -35.60 4.25
N GLY A 532 -0.61 -36.14 4.90
CA GLY A 532 -1.51 -37.15 4.35
C GLY A 532 -2.52 -36.61 3.34
N LEU A 533 -2.68 -35.28 3.24
CA LEU A 533 -3.63 -34.64 2.33
C LEU A 533 -3.33 -34.95 0.85
N ARG A 534 -2.05 -35.05 0.49
CA ARG A 534 -1.63 -35.44 -0.86
C ARG A 534 -2.12 -36.84 -1.24
N GLU A 535 -1.90 -37.81 -0.35
CA GLU A 535 -2.38 -39.18 -0.58
C GLU A 535 -3.90 -39.26 -0.61
N PHE A 536 -4.57 -38.48 0.23
CA PHE A 536 -6.02 -38.40 0.26
C PHE A 536 -6.59 -37.97 -1.09
N PHE A 537 -6.10 -36.86 -1.66
CA PHE A 537 -6.51 -36.41 -3.00
C PHE A 537 -6.15 -37.43 -4.08
N HIS A 538 -4.98 -38.06 -3.99
CA HIS A 538 -4.58 -39.10 -4.94
C HIS A 538 -5.55 -40.29 -4.94
N LYS A 539 -5.98 -40.76 -3.75
CA LYS A 539 -6.89 -41.91 -3.59
C LYS A 539 -8.37 -41.57 -3.83
N ALA A 540 -8.79 -40.32 -3.63
CA ALA A 540 -10.17 -39.90 -3.82
C ALA A 540 -10.62 -39.97 -5.30
N SER A 541 -11.87 -40.37 -5.53
CA SER A 541 -12.48 -40.35 -6.87
C SER A 541 -12.85 -38.92 -7.29
N PHE A 542 -13.06 -38.71 -8.58
CA PHE A 542 -13.47 -37.42 -9.13
C PHE A 542 -14.75 -36.89 -8.47
N ASP A 543 -15.79 -37.73 -8.40
CA ASP A 543 -17.08 -37.35 -7.79
C ASP A 543 -16.94 -36.99 -6.31
N ARG A 544 -16.09 -37.72 -5.58
CA ARG A 544 -15.85 -37.44 -4.17
C ARG A 544 -15.17 -36.10 -3.97
N ILE A 545 -14.17 -35.75 -4.79
CA ILE A 545 -13.49 -34.45 -4.70
C ILE A 545 -14.46 -33.30 -5.03
N ASN A 546 -15.31 -33.48 -6.05
CA ASN A 546 -16.31 -32.48 -6.43
C ASN A 546 -17.31 -32.20 -5.30
N THR A 547 -17.72 -33.24 -4.54
CA THR A 547 -18.59 -33.07 -3.37
C THR A 547 -17.93 -32.45 -2.15
N MET A 548 -16.61 -32.22 -2.18
CA MET A 548 -15.81 -31.75 -1.03
C MET A 548 -15.43 -30.27 -1.12
N ASP A 549 -16.03 -29.46 -2.00
CA ASP A 549 -15.70 -28.03 -2.14
C ASP A 549 -15.77 -27.27 -0.80
N ASP A 550 -16.87 -27.45 -0.05
CA ASP A 550 -17.07 -26.84 1.27
C ASP A 550 -16.00 -27.29 2.29
N ASP A 551 -15.57 -28.55 2.23
CA ASP A 551 -14.48 -29.08 3.06
C ASP A 551 -13.12 -28.50 2.67
N ILE A 552 -12.85 -28.33 1.38
CA ILE A 552 -11.58 -27.78 0.87
C ILE A 552 -11.45 -26.30 1.22
N ALA A 553 -12.52 -25.54 1.11
CA ALA A 553 -12.59 -24.15 1.59
C ALA A 553 -12.30 -24.07 3.10
N ALA A 554 -12.76 -25.04 3.89
CA ALA A 554 -12.50 -25.15 5.32
C ALA A 554 -11.06 -25.60 5.67
N VAL A 555 -10.38 -26.35 4.79
CA VAL A 555 -8.98 -26.76 4.98
C VAL A 555 -8.02 -25.59 4.84
N VAL A 556 -8.30 -24.65 3.93
CA VAL A 556 -7.38 -23.54 3.60
C VAL A 556 -6.96 -22.72 4.84
N PRO A 557 -7.87 -22.21 5.70
CA PRO A 557 -7.48 -21.49 6.92
C PRO A 557 -6.65 -22.33 7.91
N GLN A 558 -6.86 -23.65 7.97
CA GLN A 558 -6.12 -24.55 8.86
C GLN A 558 -4.68 -24.72 8.38
N LEU A 559 -4.49 -24.97 7.07
CA LEU A 559 -3.15 -25.04 6.45
C LEU A 559 -2.38 -23.73 6.63
N GLN A 560 -3.09 -22.61 6.47
CA GLN A 560 -2.55 -21.27 6.70
C GLN A 560 -2.18 -20.99 8.17
N ALA A 561 -2.65 -21.76 9.14
CA ALA A 561 -2.20 -21.65 10.53
C ALA A 561 -1.04 -22.60 10.86
N LEU A 562 -0.91 -23.71 10.12
CA LEU A 562 0.01 -24.81 10.45
C LEU A 562 1.32 -24.80 9.68
N MET A 563 1.31 -24.40 8.41
CA MET A 563 2.48 -24.52 7.52
C MET A 563 3.24 -23.20 7.44
N ASN A 564 4.40 -23.17 6.77
CA ASN A 564 4.99 -21.90 6.32
C ASN A 564 4.65 -21.69 4.84
N GLN A 565 4.95 -20.50 4.31
CA GLN A 565 4.62 -20.11 2.94
C GLN A 565 5.23 -21.04 1.88
N LYS A 566 6.47 -21.51 2.10
CA LYS A 566 7.18 -22.39 1.15
C LYS A 566 6.51 -23.77 1.09
N ASP A 567 6.22 -24.35 2.23
CA ASP A 567 5.60 -25.68 2.31
C ASP A 567 4.16 -25.65 1.80
N LEU A 568 3.45 -24.54 2.03
CA LEU A 568 2.10 -24.30 1.54
C LEU A 568 2.07 -24.12 0.01
N GLN A 569 3.07 -23.45 -0.59
CA GLN A 569 3.25 -23.39 -2.06
C GLN A 569 3.46 -24.78 -2.65
N GLN A 570 4.36 -25.56 -2.05
CA GLN A 570 4.66 -26.91 -2.54
C GLN A 570 3.43 -27.82 -2.45
N LEU A 571 2.70 -27.79 -1.33
CA LEU A 571 1.48 -28.58 -1.15
C LEU A 571 0.38 -28.15 -2.14
N SER A 572 0.19 -26.84 -2.35
CA SER A 572 -0.77 -26.33 -3.33
C SER A 572 -0.48 -26.87 -4.73
N LYS A 573 0.79 -26.84 -5.13
CA LYS A 573 1.24 -27.33 -6.44
C LYS A 573 1.00 -28.83 -6.58
N ASP A 574 1.44 -29.61 -5.60
CA ASP A 574 1.25 -31.06 -5.58
C ASP A 574 -0.23 -31.46 -5.72
N LEU A 575 -1.14 -30.74 -5.04
CA LEU A 575 -2.58 -31.00 -5.13
C LEU A 575 -3.18 -30.62 -6.49
N LEU A 576 -2.76 -29.49 -7.08
CA LEU A 576 -3.19 -29.07 -8.42
C LEU A 576 -2.70 -30.03 -9.50
N ASP A 577 -1.47 -30.54 -9.39
CA ASP A 577 -0.90 -31.54 -10.29
C ASP A 577 -1.71 -32.84 -10.25
N ILE A 578 -2.11 -33.29 -9.05
CA ILE A 578 -2.95 -34.48 -8.87
C ILE A 578 -4.34 -34.28 -9.50
N LEU A 579 -4.96 -33.12 -9.32
CA LEU A 579 -6.27 -32.81 -9.91
C LEU A 579 -6.19 -32.77 -11.44
N SER A 580 -5.17 -32.13 -11.98
CA SER A 580 -4.92 -32.04 -13.43
C SER A 580 -4.72 -33.43 -14.04
N ALA A 581 -3.88 -34.28 -13.41
CA ALA A 581 -3.67 -35.66 -13.84
C ALA A 581 -4.95 -36.51 -13.82
N LYS A 582 -5.89 -36.24 -12.90
CA LYS A 582 -7.20 -36.91 -12.86
C LYS A 582 -8.13 -36.45 -13.99
N ILE A 583 -8.13 -35.16 -14.33
CA ILE A 583 -8.87 -34.62 -15.49
C ILE A 583 -8.35 -35.27 -16.79
N ASP A 584 -7.03 -35.35 -16.94
CA ASP A 584 -6.41 -36.01 -18.10
C ASP A 584 -6.76 -37.50 -18.16
N LYS A 585 -6.75 -38.21 -17.03
CA LYS A 585 -7.14 -39.62 -16.98
C LYS A 585 -8.62 -39.84 -17.35
N ALA A 586 -9.51 -38.94 -16.94
CA ALA A 586 -10.94 -39.01 -17.23
C ALA A 586 -11.26 -38.70 -18.71
N THR A 587 -10.51 -37.79 -19.33
CA THR A 587 -10.69 -37.41 -20.74
C THR A 587 -9.90 -38.29 -21.72
N ALA A 588 -8.90 -39.05 -21.24
CA ALA A 588 -8.04 -39.91 -22.04
C ALA A 588 -8.76 -40.93 -22.95
N PRO A 589 -9.86 -41.60 -22.56
CA PRO A 589 -10.55 -42.55 -23.43
C PRO A 589 -11.17 -41.88 -24.66
N LEU A 590 -11.89 -40.77 -24.45
CA LEU A 590 -12.50 -39.97 -25.53
C LEU A 590 -11.42 -39.28 -26.39
N ARG A 591 -10.33 -38.83 -25.77
CA ARG A 591 -9.18 -38.25 -26.48
C ARG A 591 -8.53 -39.31 -27.38
N ARG A 592 -8.36 -40.54 -26.90
CA ARG A 592 -7.82 -41.66 -27.68
C ARG A 592 -8.74 -42.06 -28.83
N GLU A 593 -10.04 -42.19 -28.58
CA GLU A 593 -11.05 -42.51 -29.60
C GLU A 593 -11.12 -41.41 -30.68
N TYR A 594 -11.07 -40.14 -30.29
CA TYR A 594 -11.01 -39.01 -31.21
C TYR A 594 -9.71 -38.99 -32.03
N ILE A 595 -8.55 -39.20 -31.39
CA ILE A 595 -7.25 -39.26 -32.07
C ILE A 595 -7.22 -40.42 -33.08
N GLU A 596 -7.72 -41.60 -32.70
CA GLU A 596 -7.78 -42.78 -33.57
C GLU A 596 -8.68 -42.54 -34.79
N PHE A 597 -9.87 -41.95 -34.57
CA PHE A 597 -10.76 -41.54 -35.66
C PHE A 597 -10.11 -40.51 -36.59
N VAL A 598 -9.46 -39.48 -36.05
CA VAL A 598 -8.81 -38.42 -36.84
C VAL A 598 -7.56 -38.92 -37.58
N SER A 599 -6.79 -39.83 -36.98
CA SER A 599 -5.53 -40.31 -37.55
C SER A 599 -5.71 -41.42 -38.58
N VAL A 600 -6.79 -42.20 -38.50
CA VAL A 600 -6.98 -43.41 -39.31
C VAL A 600 -8.23 -43.36 -40.19
N GLU A 601 -9.33 -42.77 -39.73
CA GLU A 601 -10.66 -42.87 -40.39
C GLU A 601 -11.15 -41.57 -41.03
N PHE A 602 -10.53 -40.42 -40.73
CA PHE A 602 -11.02 -39.11 -41.14
C PHE A 602 -10.74 -38.83 -42.63
N ASN A 603 -11.79 -38.49 -43.38
CA ASN A 603 -11.69 -38.11 -44.79
C ASN A 603 -12.35 -36.75 -45.03
N ILE A 604 -11.53 -35.76 -45.42
CA ILE A 604 -11.95 -34.36 -45.62
C ILE A 604 -12.98 -34.19 -46.75
N ASN A 605 -13.06 -35.15 -47.68
CA ASN A 605 -14.00 -35.12 -48.80
C ASN A 605 -15.35 -35.78 -48.47
N ASN A 606 -15.50 -36.37 -47.28
CA ASN A 606 -16.73 -37.04 -46.85
C ASN A 606 -17.49 -36.23 -45.79
N LYS A 607 -18.68 -35.76 -46.17
CA LYS A 607 -19.58 -34.94 -45.32
C LYS A 607 -20.00 -35.65 -44.02
N GLU A 608 -20.16 -36.96 -44.03
CA GLU A 608 -20.47 -37.74 -42.82
C GLU A 608 -19.26 -37.88 -41.88
N SER A 609 -18.05 -37.98 -42.44
CA SER A 609 -16.81 -38.04 -41.65
C SER A 609 -16.57 -36.71 -40.92
N ILE A 610 -16.88 -35.58 -41.57
CA ILE A 610 -16.87 -34.24 -40.95
C ILE A 610 -17.89 -34.14 -39.81
N LEU A 611 -19.13 -34.61 -40.01
CA LEU A 611 -20.17 -34.61 -38.97
C LEU A 611 -19.81 -35.51 -37.77
N LYS A 612 -19.26 -36.70 -38.02
CA LYS A 612 -18.77 -37.62 -36.97
C LYS A 612 -17.62 -36.97 -36.19
N LYS A 613 -16.66 -36.33 -36.87
CA LYS A 613 -15.57 -35.55 -36.23
C LYS A 613 -16.12 -34.47 -35.30
N ASN A 614 -17.02 -33.63 -35.80
CA ASN A 614 -17.59 -32.51 -35.03
C ASN A 614 -18.41 -33.00 -33.84
N ARG A 615 -19.09 -34.15 -33.96
CA ARG A 615 -19.81 -34.78 -32.85
C ARG A 615 -18.88 -35.31 -31.76
N MET A 616 -17.82 -36.04 -32.14
CA MET A 616 -16.83 -36.57 -31.19
C MET A 616 -16.08 -35.44 -30.49
N LEU A 617 -15.72 -34.39 -31.22
CA LEU A 617 -15.13 -33.17 -30.68
C LEU A 617 -16.10 -32.43 -29.74
N GLY A 618 -17.37 -32.32 -30.11
CA GLY A 618 -18.43 -31.76 -29.27
C GLY A 618 -18.61 -32.54 -27.96
N GLN A 619 -18.51 -33.87 -27.99
CA GLN A 619 -18.54 -34.73 -26.80
C GLN A 619 -17.29 -34.56 -25.93
N LEU A 620 -16.10 -34.51 -26.53
CA LEU A 620 -14.84 -34.26 -25.83
C LEU A 620 -14.84 -32.89 -25.14
N ARG A 621 -15.32 -31.84 -25.83
CA ARG A 621 -15.49 -30.48 -25.32
C ARG A 621 -16.49 -30.42 -24.18
N LYS A 622 -17.65 -31.07 -24.36
CA LYS A 622 -18.68 -31.14 -23.33
C LYS A 622 -18.14 -31.82 -22.07
N MET A 623 -17.51 -32.98 -22.20
CA MET A 623 -16.92 -33.72 -21.09
C MET A 623 -15.81 -32.90 -20.40
N THR A 624 -14.87 -32.33 -21.16
CA THR A 624 -13.76 -31.52 -20.62
C THR A 624 -14.30 -30.31 -19.86
N LYS A 625 -15.25 -29.57 -20.45
CA LYS A 625 -15.90 -28.41 -19.82
C LYS A 625 -16.71 -28.81 -18.57
N GLU A 626 -17.42 -29.93 -18.61
CA GLU A 626 -18.15 -30.46 -17.45
C GLU A 626 -17.18 -30.83 -16.32
N THR A 627 -16.08 -31.54 -16.62
CA THR A 627 -15.06 -31.89 -15.60
C THR A 627 -14.29 -30.68 -15.08
N GLN A 628 -14.01 -29.69 -15.92
CA GLN A 628 -13.28 -28.48 -15.51
C GLN A 628 -14.18 -27.55 -14.69
N SER A 629 -15.43 -27.34 -15.11
CA SER A 629 -16.41 -26.54 -14.35
C SER A 629 -16.72 -27.18 -12.99
N ALA A 630 -16.68 -28.51 -12.89
CA ALA A 630 -16.86 -29.22 -11.62
C ALA A 630 -15.68 -29.06 -10.65
N LEU A 631 -14.45 -28.87 -11.14
CA LEU A 631 -13.25 -28.73 -10.29
C LEU A 631 -12.77 -27.28 -10.14
N GLU A 632 -13.31 -26.33 -10.90
CA GLU A 632 -12.96 -24.91 -10.85
C GLU A 632 -13.09 -24.30 -9.44
N PRO A 633 -14.13 -24.58 -8.65
CA PRO A 633 -14.24 -24.08 -7.27
C PRO A 633 -13.09 -24.57 -6.37
N VAL A 634 -12.74 -25.86 -6.50
CA VAL A 634 -11.67 -26.52 -5.75
C VAL A 634 -10.30 -25.96 -6.13
N ILE A 635 -10.04 -25.78 -7.42
CA ILE A 635 -8.80 -25.21 -7.95
C ILE A 635 -8.65 -23.75 -7.50
N SER A 636 -9.73 -22.97 -7.53
CA SER A 636 -9.75 -21.58 -7.07
C SER A 636 -9.43 -21.49 -5.56
N ASN A 637 -10.05 -22.34 -4.74
CA ASN A 637 -9.81 -22.37 -3.29
C ASN A 637 -8.35 -22.73 -2.94
N LEU A 638 -7.77 -23.73 -3.62
CA LEU A 638 -6.37 -24.11 -3.44
C LEU A 638 -5.40 -23.03 -3.95
N ALA A 639 -5.70 -22.40 -5.09
CA ALA A 639 -4.88 -21.30 -5.63
C ALA A 639 -4.89 -20.05 -4.72
N ASN A 640 -6.00 -19.80 -4.03
CA ASN A 640 -6.16 -18.69 -3.09
C ASN A 640 -5.55 -18.98 -1.70
N MET A 641 -5.03 -20.18 -1.46
CA MET A 641 -4.43 -20.60 -0.18
C MET A 641 -3.19 -19.77 0.21
N MET A 642 -2.53 -19.14 -0.76
CA MET A 642 -1.30 -18.33 -0.58
C MET A 642 -1.48 -16.99 0.16
N SER A 643 -2.73 -16.58 0.43
CA SER A 643 -3.09 -15.19 0.66
C SER A 643 -2.95 -14.64 2.10
N SER A 644 -2.65 -15.44 3.14
CA SER A 644 -2.97 -15.01 4.52
C SER A 644 -1.92 -15.22 5.62
N GLN A 645 -0.71 -15.68 5.30
CA GLN A 645 0.22 -16.11 6.35
C GLN A 645 1.13 -15.04 6.95
N THR A 646 1.36 -13.90 6.30
CA THR A 646 2.54 -13.08 6.65
C THR A 646 2.34 -11.58 6.80
N THR A 647 1.15 -11.03 6.61
CA THR A 647 0.94 -9.57 6.73
C THR A 647 -0.11 -9.17 7.77
N SER A 648 0.27 -8.18 8.60
CA SER A 648 -0.58 -7.54 9.62
C SER A 648 -1.78 -6.80 9.00
N THR A 649 -1.75 -6.49 7.70
CA THR A 649 -2.84 -5.91 6.92
C THR A 649 -2.94 -6.53 5.51
N LYS A 650 -4.18 -6.72 5.02
CA LYS A 650 -4.53 -7.63 3.91
C LYS A 650 -4.39 -6.99 2.50
N THR A 651 -4.25 -5.67 2.40
CA THR A 651 -4.77 -4.93 1.24
C THR A 651 -3.85 -4.82 0.01
N HIS A 652 -2.52 -4.98 0.14
CA HIS A 652 -1.60 -4.74 -0.99
C HIS A 652 -0.77 -5.94 -1.45
N ASP A 653 -0.43 -6.88 -0.56
CA ASP A 653 0.32 -8.08 -0.95
C ASP A 653 -0.53 -9.15 -1.63
N ILE A 654 -1.83 -9.25 -1.34
CA ILE A 654 -2.71 -10.21 -2.03
C ILE A 654 -2.78 -9.92 -3.52
N LYS A 655 -2.95 -8.67 -3.94
CA LYS A 655 -3.04 -8.38 -5.38
C LYS A 655 -1.72 -8.65 -6.11
N ARG A 656 -0.58 -8.48 -5.43
CA ARG A 656 0.75 -8.76 -5.98
C ARG A 656 1.08 -10.26 -5.94
N LEU A 657 0.74 -10.97 -4.87
CA LEU A 657 0.93 -12.42 -4.69
C LEU A 657 -0.07 -13.22 -5.52
N VAL A 658 -1.36 -12.89 -5.54
CA VAL A 658 -2.36 -13.49 -6.45
C VAL A 658 -1.92 -13.29 -7.89
N ARG A 659 -1.42 -12.10 -8.25
CA ARG A 659 -0.86 -11.88 -9.60
C ARG A 659 0.41 -12.72 -9.82
N LYS A 660 1.34 -12.80 -8.87
CA LYS A 660 2.56 -13.63 -8.97
C LYS A 660 2.23 -15.13 -9.09
N THR A 661 1.28 -15.62 -8.30
CA THR A 661 0.77 -16.99 -8.30
C THR A 661 0.00 -17.29 -9.58
N GLN A 662 -0.88 -16.40 -10.03
CA GLN A 662 -1.60 -16.56 -11.30
C GLN A 662 -0.63 -16.56 -12.49
N ILE A 663 0.40 -15.71 -12.48
CA ILE A 663 1.47 -15.73 -13.48
C ILE A 663 2.23 -17.06 -13.43
N GLN A 664 2.61 -17.54 -12.24
CA GLN A 664 3.34 -18.80 -12.08
C GLN A 664 2.50 -20.00 -12.52
N ASN A 665 1.23 -20.07 -12.12
CA ASN A 665 0.29 -21.11 -12.53
C ASN A 665 0.09 -21.11 -14.05
N ASN A 666 -0.06 -19.94 -14.67
CA ASN A 666 -0.16 -19.83 -16.12
C ASN A 666 1.13 -20.33 -16.82
N VAL A 667 2.31 -20.03 -16.26
CA VAL A 667 3.60 -20.53 -16.78
C VAL A 667 3.72 -22.04 -16.66
N GLU A 668 3.34 -22.63 -15.52
CA GLU A 668 3.39 -24.07 -15.32
C GLU A 668 2.39 -24.82 -16.21
N ALA A 669 1.13 -24.34 -16.27
CA ALA A 669 0.11 -24.91 -17.15
C ALA A 669 0.52 -24.86 -18.63
N THR A 670 1.18 -23.78 -19.06
CA THR A 670 1.68 -23.65 -20.44
C THR A 670 2.83 -24.60 -20.72
N LYS A 671 3.75 -24.82 -19.76
CA LYS A 671 4.84 -25.79 -19.92
C LYS A 671 4.36 -27.23 -20.08
N SER A 672 3.20 -27.56 -19.52
CA SER A 672 2.56 -28.88 -19.65
C SER A 672 1.65 -29.03 -20.88
N MET A 673 1.49 -27.99 -21.71
CA MET A 673 0.61 -28.06 -22.87
C MET A 673 1.09 -29.08 -23.91
N THR A 674 0.13 -29.66 -24.62
CA THR A 674 0.33 -30.50 -25.81
C THR A 674 -0.27 -29.81 -27.05
N PHE A 675 0.07 -30.28 -28.27
CA PHE A 675 -0.53 -29.76 -29.50
C PHE A 675 -2.06 -29.89 -29.54
N ASP A 676 -2.61 -30.93 -28.90
CA ASP A 676 -4.06 -31.11 -28.79
C ASP A 676 -4.69 -30.01 -27.92
N THR A 677 -4.06 -29.67 -26.79
CA THR A 677 -4.54 -28.59 -25.91
C THR A 677 -4.40 -27.22 -26.58
N LEU A 678 -3.33 -26.99 -27.36
CA LEU A 678 -3.16 -25.77 -28.16
C LEU A 678 -4.27 -25.65 -29.22
N THR A 679 -4.53 -26.73 -29.97
CA THR A 679 -5.57 -26.75 -31.01
C THR A 679 -6.95 -26.47 -30.41
N GLY A 680 -7.28 -27.09 -29.28
CA GLY A 680 -8.54 -26.82 -28.58
C GLY A 680 -8.68 -25.37 -28.12
N LEU A 681 -7.58 -24.76 -27.67
CA LEU A 681 -7.55 -23.37 -27.23
C LEU A 681 -7.75 -22.39 -28.40
N LEU A 682 -7.09 -22.62 -29.54
CA LEU A 682 -7.29 -21.84 -30.77
C LEU A 682 -8.71 -21.95 -31.28
N GLU A 683 -9.27 -23.15 -31.30
CA GLU A 683 -10.64 -23.38 -31.79
C GLU A 683 -11.71 -22.75 -30.88
N GLN A 684 -11.42 -22.57 -29.58
CA GLN A 684 -12.37 -21.98 -28.64
C GLN A 684 -12.33 -20.44 -28.63
N HIS A 685 -11.15 -19.84 -28.75
CA HIS A 685 -10.94 -18.41 -28.50
C HIS A 685 -10.49 -17.60 -29.74
N ALA A 686 -10.08 -18.28 -30.80
CA ALA A 686 -9.63 -17.70 -32.06
C ALA A 686 -10.24 -18.49 -33.24
N GLN A 687 -11.55 -18.67 -33.24
CA GLN A 687 -12.23 -19.48 -34.24
C GLN A 687 -12.25 -18.80 -35.61
N GLU A 688 -12.50 -17.49 -35.66
CA GLU A 688 -12.82 -16.80 -36.91
C GLU A 688 -11.56 -16.44 -37.70
N MET A 689 -10.66 -15.67 -37.09
CA MET A 689 -9.40 -15.25 -37.73
C MET A 689 -8.23 -16.19 -37.43
N GLY A 690 -8.34 -17.03 -36.40
CA GLY A 690 -7.33 -18.01 -36.04
C GLY A 690 -5.96 -17.40 -35.79
N VAL A 691 -5.03 -17.66 -36.71
CA VAL A 691 -3.65 -17.19 -36.62
C VAL A 691 -3.23 -16.46 -37.89
N MET A 692 -2.61 -15.30 -37.72
CA MET A 692 -1.90 -14.62 -38.79
C MET A 692 -0.51 -15.22 -38.96
N LEU A 693 -0.11 -15.46 -40.20
CA LEU A 693 1.19 -16.05 -40.51
C LEU A 693 2.20 -14.99 -40.97
N LEU A 694 3.31 -14.89 -40.26
CA LEU A 694 4.43 -14.00 -40.58
C LEU A 694 5.65 -14.83 -41.02
N LYS A 695 6.14 -14.63 -42.24
CA LYS A 695 7.38 -15.27 -42.69
C LYS A 695 8.59 -14.61 -42.06
N ILE A 696 9.54 -15.45 -41.66
CA ILE A 696 10.84 -15.03 -41.12
C ILE A 696 11.93 -15.37 -42.14
N GLU A 697 12.60 -14.34 -42.66
CA GLU A 697 13.77 -14.47 -43.51
C GLU A 697 14.98 -14.86 -42.65
N THR A 698 15.63 -15.99 -42.97
CA THR A 698 16.64 -16.62 -42.11
C THR A 698 17.85 -15.74 -41.83
N GLU A 699 18.53 -15.23 -42.86
CA GLU A 699 19.76 -14.43 -42.67
C GLU A 699 19.51 -13.11 -41.92
N PRO A 700 18.49 -12.29 -42.28
CA PRO A 700 18.18 -11.09 -41.51
C PRO A 700 17.79 -11.38 -40.06
N TYR A 701 17.13 -12.52 -39.81
CA TYR A 701 16.75 -12.92 -38.46
C TYR A 701 17.96 -13.30 -37.60
N GLU A 702 18.94 -14.03 -38.14
CA GLU A 702 20.19 -14.34 -37.43
C GLU A 702 21.00 -13.07 -37.13
N GLN A 703 21.08 -12.13 -38.09
CA GLN A 703 21.69 -10.82 -37.86
C GLN A 703 20.97 -10.03 -36.78
N LEU A 704 19.63 -10.07 -36.78
CA LEU A 704 18.80 -9.45 -35.77
C LEU A 704 19.11 -10.03 -34.37
N LEU A 705 19.21 -11.36 -34.23
CA LEU A 705 19.56 -12.00 -32.96
C LEU A 705 20.93 -11.56 -32.41
N SER A 706 21.91 -11.30 -33.29
CA SER A 706 23.25 -10.83 -32.86
C SER A 706 23.24 -9.45 -32.19
N ARG A 707 22.21 -8.64 -32.45
CA ARG A 707 22.06 -7.25 -31.95
C ARG A 707 21.09 -7.11 -30.78
N LEU A 708 20.61 -8.22 -30.20
CA LEU A 708 19.57 -8.20 -29.15
C LEU A 708 19.94 -7.45 -27.87
N LYS A 709 21.22 -7.14 -27.68
CA LYS A 709 21.72 -6.36 -26.54
C LYS A 709 21.81 -4.86 -26.81
N ASP A 710 21.55 -4.42 -28.04
CA ASP A 710 21.60 -3.01 -28.43
C ASP A 710 20.30 -2.29 -28.01
N SER A 711 20.36 -0.99 -27.74
CA SER A 711 19.26 -0.21 -27.16
C SER A 711 18.07 0.05 -28.11
N ALA A 712 18.23 -0.17 -29.42
CA ALA A 712 17.18 0.02 -30.43
C ALA A 712 17.13 -1.18 -31.39
N PHE A 713 15.93 -1.75 -31.57
CA PHE A 713 15.76 -3.06 -32.22
C PHE A 713 14.57 -3.07 -33.19
N ASP A 714 14.82 -3.30 -34.49
CA ASP A 714 13.78 -3.29 -35.54
C ASP A 714 13.77 -4.61 -36.33
N ALA A 715 12.67 -5.36 -36.23
CA ALA A 715 12.50 -6.64 -36.90
C ALA A 715 11.91 -6.53 -38.34
N ARG A 716 11.61 -5.33 -38.85
CA ARG A 716 10.92 -5.16 -40.15
C ARG A 716 11.65 -5.76 -41.35
N SER A 717 12.98 -5.85 -41.30
CA SER A 717 13.82 -6.40 -42.36
C SER A 717 13.76 -7.94 -42.43
N CYS A 718 13.48 -8.61 -41.31
CA CYS A 718 13.37 -10.08 -41.26
C CYS A 718 11.95 -10.61 -41.49
N CYS A 719 10.95 -9.73 -41.52
CA CYS A 719 9.54 -10.11 -41.59
C CYS A 719 8.93 -9.89 -42.97
N LYS A 720 8.16 -10.87 -43.47
CA LYS A 720 7.42 -10.77 -44.74
C LYS A 720 6.04 -11.45 -44.66
N LEU A 721 5.04 -10.93 -45.37
CA LEU A 721 3.74 -11.58 -45.50
C LEU A 721 3.69 -12.47 -46.74
N ASP A 722 2.98 -13.60 -46.67
CA ASP A 722 2.60 -14.36 -47.88
C ASP A 722 1.26 -13.81 -48.39
N SER A 723 1.26 -13.32 -49.63
CA SER A 723 0.04 -12.83 -50.27
C SER A 723 -0.97 -13.95 -50.56
N ARG A 724 -0.56 -15.23 -50.51
CA ARG A 724 -1.44 -16.38 -50.77
C ARG A 724 -2.09 -16.95 -49.51
N ILE A 725 -1.42 -16.86 -48.36
CA ILE A 725 -1.88 -17.40 -47.08
C ILE A 725 -1.53 -16.39 -45.99
N LEU A 726 -2.45 -15.46 -45.73
CA LEU A 726 -2.27 -14.40 -44.74
C LEU A 726 -2.59 -14.89 -43.32
N HIS A 727 -3.64 -15.70 -43.18
CA HIS A 727 -4.08 -16.28 -41.93
C HIS A 727 -4.62 -17.70 -42.17
N LEU A 728 -4.74 -18.46 -41.09
CA LEU A 728 -5.44 -19.74 -41.01
C LEU A 728 -6.46 -19.66 -39.90
N ASP A 729 -7.62 -20.30 -40.03
CA ASP A 729 -8.56 -20.42 -38.92
C ASP A 729 -7.94 -21.19 -37.74
N GLY A 730 -8.53 -21.06 -36.55
CA GLY A 730 -7.92 -21.58 -35.32
C GLY A 730 -7.72 -23.10 -35.33
N PHE A 731 -8.62 -23.83 -36.00
CA PHE A 731 -8.57 -25.29 -36.03
C PHE A 731 -7.53 -25.80 -37.01
N ASP A 732 -7.53 -25.28 -38.24
CA ASP A 732 -6.56 -25.62 -39.27
C ASP A 732 -5.15 -25.24 -38.86
N ALA A 733 -4.99 -24.09 -38.18
CA ALA A 733 -3.73 -23.66 -37.60
C ALA A 733 -3.15 -24.68 -36.61
N GLY A 734 -3.96 -25.17 -35.67
CA GLY A 734 -3.52 -26.14 -34.66
C GLY A 734 -3.04 -27.47 -35.27
N ILE A 735 -3.80 -28.00 -36.24
CA ILE A 735 -3.45 -29.24 -36.95
C ILE A 735 -2.17 -29.04 -37.79
N ILE A 736 -2.10 -27.96 -38.56
CA ILE A 736 -0.96 -27.70 -39.45
C ILE A 736 0.31 -27.51 -38.61
N MET A 737 0.24 -26.81 -37.48
CA MET A 737 1.39 -26.65 -36.58
C MET A 737 1.91 -27.99 -36.08
N GLN A 738 1.02 -28.89 -35.63
CA GLN A 738 1.39 -30.22 -35.13
C GLN A 738 2.03 -31.10 -36.22
N GLN A 739 1.40 -31.19 -37.38
CA GLN A 739 1.84 -32.09 -38.46
C GLN A 739 3.14 -31.62 -39.12
N SER A 740 3.39 -30.31 -39.13
CA SER A 740 4.50 -29.72 -39.88
C SER A 740 5.83 -29.65 -39.11
N GLN A 741 5.85 -29.85 -37.78
CA GLN A 741 7.08 -29.75 -36.99
C GLN A 741 8.14 -30.77 -37.37
N SER A 742 7.74 -31.99 -37.72
CA SER A 742 8.67 -33.08 -38.07
C SER A 742 9.51 -32.76 -39.31
N GLN A 743 8.96 -31.95 -40.22
CA GLN A 743 9.59 -31.53 -41.48
C GLN A 743 10.15 -30.11 -41.40
N HIS A 744 10.08 -29.44 -40.24
CA HIS A 744 10.54 -28.07 -40.09
C HIS A 744 12.08 -28.00 -40.13
N SER A 745 12.60 -27.19 -41.05
CA SER A 745 14.04 -26.97 -41.30
C SER A 745 14.47 -25.50 -41.27
N GLY A 746 13.56 -24.58 -40.92
CA GLY A 746 13.87 -23.15 -40.79
C GLY A 746 14.46 -22.72 -39.43
N PRO A 747 14.78 -21.41 -39.27
CA PRO A 747 15.46 -20.87 -38.08
C PRO A 747 14.67 -21.01 -36.77
N LEU A 748 13.33 -21.04 -36.83
CA LEU A 748 12.45 -21.17 -35.66
C LEU A 748 12.14 -22.63 -35.28
N LYS A 749 12.88 -23.60 -35.81
CA LYS A 749 12.70 -25.01 -35.44
C LYS A 749 12.92 -25.16 -33.94
N SER A 750 12.01 -25.81 -33.23
CA SER A 750 12.21 -26.08 -31.80
C SER A 750 13.34 -27.09 -31.58
N GLN A 751 14.21 -26.77 -30.63
CA GLN A 751 15.24 -27.67 -30.11
C GLN A 751 14.67 -28.73 -29.16
N ALA A 752 13.48 -28.50 -28.58
CA ALA A 752 12.82 -29.43 -27.67
C ALA A 752 12.20 -30.66 -28.38
N GLY A 753 12.26 -30.69 -29.72
CA GLY A 753 11.77 -31.79 -30.54
C GLY A 753 10.41 -31.52 -31.18
N PRO A 754 9.97 -32.41 -32.09
CA PRO A 754 8.78 -32.19 -32.92
C PRO A 754 7.44 -32.34 -32.19
N CYS A 755 7.45 -32.91 -30.97
CA CYS A 755 6.26 -33.08 -30.14
C CYS A 755 6.03 -31.90 -29.18
N HIS A 756 6.96 -30.95 -29.11
CA HIS A 756 6.85 -29.76 -28.28
C HIS A 756 5.95 -28.73 -28.96
N PRO A 757 4.88 -28.22 -28.31
CA PRO A 757 4.03 -27.19 -28.90
C PRO A 757 4.80 -25.91 -29.21
N THR A 758 4.66 -25.41 -30.44
CA THR A 758 5.30 -24.17 -30.88
C THR A 758 4.32 -23.32 -31.69
N LEU A 759 4.57 -22.01 -31.72
CA LEU A 759 3.84 -21.07 -32.56
C LEU A 759 4.62 -20.76 -33.85
N ALA A 760 5.38 -21.74 -34.33
CA ALA A 760 6.17 -21.65 -35.56
C ALA A 760 5.88 -22.85 -36.46
N LEU A 761 5.88 -22.65 -37.77
CA LEU A 761 5.63 -23.67 -38.79
C LEU A 761 6.58 -23.45 -39.98
N PRO A 762 6.89 -24.48 -40.78
CA PRO A 762 7.68 -24.29 -41.99
C PRO A 762 6.89 -23.49 -43.03
N TYR A 763 7.57 -23.05 -44.10
CA TYR A 763 6.88 -22.48 -45.25
C TYR A 763 5.87 -23.47 -45.85
N LEU A 764 4.60 -23.08 -45.87
CA LEU A 764 3.51 -23.90 -46.39
C LEU A 764 3.54 -24.09 -47.92
N SER A 765 4.28 -23.24 -48.63
CA SER A 765 4.38 -23.34 -50.09
C SER A 765 5.66 -24.07 -50.53
N GLN A 766 5.48 -25.17 -51.27
CA GLN A 766 6.55 -26.11 -51.66
C GLN A 766 7.68 -25.53 -52.54
N GLY A 767 7.50 -24.34 -53.15
CA GLY A 767 8.45 -23.79 -54.13
C GLY A 767 9.56 -22.86 -53.60
N ARG A 768 9.72 -22.68 -52.28
CA ARG A 768 10.63 -21.64 -51.71
C ARG A 768 11.77 -22.14 -50.82
N GLY A 769 11.98 -23.46 -50.74
CA GLY A 769 13.05 -24.02 -49.90
C GLY A 769 12.75 -23.96 -48.39
N PRO A 770 13.75 -24.26 -47.53
CA PRO A 770 13.59 -24.31 -46.08
C PRO A 770 13.43 -22.92 -45.46
N GLY A 771 12.50 -22.77 -44.51
CA GLY A 771 12.26 -21.50 -43.82
C GLY A 771 11.20 -21.63 -42.72
N SER A 772 10.92 -20.53 -42.02
CA SER A 772 9.99 -20.49 -40.88
C SER A 772 8.93 -19.41 -41.05
N MET A 773 7.72 -19.72 -40.60
CA MET A 773 6.66 -18.75 -40.35
C MET A 773 6.32 -18.76 -38.86
N LEU A 774 6.03 -17.59 -38.33
CA LEU A 774 5.59 -17.37 -36.96
C LEU A 774 4.08 -17.08 -36.97
N ALA A 775 3.36 -17.69 -36.05
CA ALA A 775 1.90 -17.61 -35.99
C ALA A 775 1.46 -16.72 -34.84
N TRP A 776 0.81 -15.60 -35.20
CA TRP A 776 0.21 -14.68 -34.24
C TRP A 776 -1.28 -14.97 -34.12
N VAL A 777 -1.72 -15.43 -32.96
CA VAL A 777 -3.14 -15.74 -32.73
C VAL A 777 -3.97 -14.47 -32.66
N CYS A 778 -5.05 -14.40 -33.43
CA CYS A 778 -5.99 -13.28 -33.46
C CYS A 778 -7.24 -13.67 -32.66
N TRP A 779 -7.25 -13.36 -31.37
CA TRP A 779 -8.38 -13.69 -30.49
C TRP A 779 -9.67 -13.02 -30.95
N ASP A 780 -10.75 -13.80 -31.03
CA ASP A 780 -12.05 -13.31 -31.50
C ASP A 780 -12.57 -12.16 -30.64
N GLU A 781 -12.26 -12.16 -29.34
CA GLU A 781 -12.63 -11.08 -28.42
C GLU A 781 -11.91 -9.75 -28.70
N PHE A 782 -10.73 -9.78 -29.31
CA PHE A 782 -10.01 -8.57 -29.72
C PHE A 782 -10.43 -8.15 -31.13
N VAL A 783 -10.60 -9.11 -32.03
CA VAL A 783 -11.11 -8.90 -33.39
C VAL A 783 -12.47 -8.20 -33.35
N ASN A 784 -13.37 -8.66 -32.49
CA ASN A 784 -14.74 -8.17 -32.35
C ASN A 784 -14.88 -7.03 -31.32
N LEU A 785 -13.76 -6.52 -30.80
CA LEU A 785 -13.78 -5.43 -29.84
C LEU A 785 -14.20 -4.12 -30.53
N LYS A 786 -15.27 -3.49 -30.05
CA LYS A 786 -15.76 -2.21 -30.59
C LYS A 786 -14.87 -1.03 -30.19
N SER A 787 -14.37 -1.04 -28.96
CA SER A 787 -13.58 0.06 -28.40
C SER A 787 -12.53 -0.45 -27.41
N PRO A 788 -11.27 0.00 -27.51
CA PRO A 788 -10.19 -0.43 -26.63
C PRO A 788 -10.19 0.26 -25.26
N TYR A 789 -10.98 1.33 -25.07
CA TYR A 789 -10.85 2.22 -23.91
C TYR A 789 -11.45 1.71 -22.60
N HIS A 790 -12.37 0.74 -22.70
CA HIS A 790 -13.03 0.13 -21.53
C HIS A 790 -12.37 -1.18 -21.10
N VAL A 791 -11.36 -1.64 -21.84
CA VAL A 791 -10.65 -2.88 -21.53
C VAL A 791 -9.59 -2.61 -20.47
N ARG A 792 -9.63 -3.41 -19.41
CA ARG A 792 -8.58 -3.40 -18.38
C ARG A 792 -7.39 -4.25 -18.84
N TRP A 793 -6.56 -3.68 -19.71
CA TRP A 793 -5.46 -4.39 -20.38
C TRP A 793 -4.48 -5.11 -19.44
N VAL A 794 -4.22 -4.55 -18.26
CA VAL A 794 -3.35 -5.16 -17.23
C VAL A 794 -3.99 -6.37 -16.54
N GLU A 795 -5.31 -6.42 -16.46
CA GLU A 795 -6.04 -7.60 -15.94
C GLU A 795 -6.16 -8.65 -17.06
N LYS A 796 -6.50 -8.19 -18.28
CA LYS A 796 -6.68 -8.99 -19.49
C LYS A 796 -5.47 -9.86 -19.83
N CYS A 797 -4.25 -9.35 -19.58
CA CYS A 797 -3.02 -10.09 -19.87
C CYS A 797 -2.77 -11.33 -18.99
N ASN A 798 -3.56 -11.52 -17.91
CA ASN A 798 -3.46 -12.65 -16.99
C ASN A 798 -4.56 -13.70 -17.20
N GLU A 799 -5.50 -13.46 -18.12
CA GLU A 799 -6.45 -14.50 -18.56
C GLU A 799 -5.66 -15.68 -19.17
N SER A 800 -6.07 -16.89 -18.84
CA SER A 800 -5.27 -18.11 -19.06
C SER A 800 -4.91 -18.32 -20.53
N HIS A 801 -5.86 -18.16 -21.46
CA HIS A 801 -5.65 -18.34 -22.90
C HIS A 801 -4.75 -17.27 -23.52
N ILE A 802 -4.91 -16.00 -23.12
CA ILE A 802 -4.04 -14.90 -23.55
C ILE A 802 -2.62 -15.06 -23.01
N ALA A 803 -2.49 -15.43 -21.73
CA ALA A 803 -1.20 -15.63 -21.09
C ALA A 803 -0.44 -16.81 -21.71
N ALA A 804 -1.13 -17.92 -22.00
CA ALA A 804 -0.55 -19.11 -22.61
C ALA A 804 0.13 -18.81 -23.94
N LEU A 805 -0.52 -18.05 -24.82
CA LEU A 805 0.07 -17.64 -26.10
C LEU A 805 1.38 -16.89 -25.93
N ARG A 806 1.38 -15.87 -25.06
CA ARG A 806 2.57 -15.05 -24.82
C ARG A 806 3.72 -15.91 -24.29
N ILE A 807 3.43 -16.82 -23.36
CA ILE A 807 4.43 -17.72 -22.77
C ILE A 807 4.96 -18.70 -23.82
N MET A 808 4.09 -19.31 -24.62
CA MET A 808 4.47 -20.17 -25.75
C MET A 808 5.27 -19.44 -26.82
N MET A 809 4.94 -18.17 -27.10
CA MET A 809 5.67 -17.38 -28.09
C MET A 809 7.10 -17.08 -27.61
N ARG A 810 7.25 -16.72 -26.33
CA ARG A 810 8.57 -16.53 -25.72
C ARG A 810 9.37 -17.84 -25.73
N ASP A 811 8.73 -18.96 -25.43
CA ASP A 811 9.33 -20.28 -25.48
C ASP A 811 9.73 -20.68 -26.91
N THR A 812 8.86 -20.45 -27.89
CA THR A 812 9.10 -20.66 -29.33
C THR A 812 10.34 -19.90 -29.80
N LEU A 813 10.48 -18.64 -29.38
CA LEU A 813 11.63 -17.81 -29.74
C LEU A 813 12.92 -18.24 -29.01
N SER A 814 12.84 -18.61 -27.73
CA SER A 814 14.03 -19.05 -26.97
C SER A 814 14.53 -20.43 -27.36
N CYS A 815 13.61 -21.37 -27.65
CA CYS A 815 13.93 -22.75 -28.02
C CYS A 815 14.18 -22.93 -29.52
N ALA A 816 14.12 -21.85 -30.32
CA ALA A 816 14.46 -21.88 -31.74
C ALA A 816 15.94 -22.28 -31.96
N VAL A 817 16.23 -23.08 -32.99
CA VAL A 817 17.61 -23.48 -33.35
C VAL A 817 18.53 -22.27 -33.54
N ALA A 818 18.05 -21.19 -34.17
CA ALA A 818 18.82 -19.96 -34.36
C ALA A 818 19.20 -19.29 -33.02
N SER A 819 18.39 -19.45 -31.98
CA SER A 819 18.63 -18.85 -30.66
C SER A 819 19.72 -19.57 -29.84
N ARG A 820 20.14 -20.78 -30.25
CA ARG A 820 21.16 -21.59 -29.56
C ARG A 820 22.47 -20.83 -29.34
N GLN A 821 22.93 -20.12 -30.37
CA GLN A 821 24.21 -19.42 -30.35
C GLN A 821 24.20 -18.19 -29.42
N HIS A 822 23.02 -17.68 -29.08
CA HIS A 822 22.84 -16.46 -28.31
C HIS A 822 22.38 -16.69 -26.87
N SER A 823 22.08 -17.94 -26.48
CA SER A 823 21.69 -18.33 -25.11
C SER A 823 20.54 -17.48 -24.53
N ILE A 824 19.54 -17.20 -25.35
CA ILE A 824 18.39 -16.36 -24.98
C ILE A 824 17.38 -17.23 -24.20
N GLY A 825 17.07 -16.85 -22.95
CA GLY A 825 16.11 -17.58 -22.11
C GLY A 825 14.68 -17.05 -22.24
N ALA A 826 13.68 -17.93 -22.18
CA ALA A 826 12.26 -17.56 -22.32
C ALA A 826 11.79 -16.45 -21.35
N SER A 827 12.39 -16.32 -20.16
CA SER A 827 12.05 -15.29 -19.17
C SER A 827 12.83 -13.98 -19.32
N SER A 828 13.73 -13.87 -20.30
CA SER A 828 14.63 -12.72 -20.43
C SER A 828 13.92 -11.48 -21.00
N PRO A 829 14.28 -10.26 -20.58
CA PRO A 829 13.72 -9.03 -21.18
C PRO A 829 13.93 -8.97 -22.70
N GLU A 830 15.06 -9.46 -23.18
CA GLU A 830 15.45 -9.49 -24.60
C GLU A 830 14.47 -10.33 -25.43
N THR A 831 13.98 -11.45 -24.91
CA THR A 831 12.93 -12.25 -25.60
C THR A 831 11.62 -11.48 -25.67
N GLY A 832 11.30 -10.70 -24.64
CA GLY A 832 10.13 -9.81 -24.63
C GLY A 832 10.22 -8.73 -25.71
N GLN A 833 11.38 -8.09 -25.81
CA GLN A 833 11.67 -7.08 -26.83
C GLN A 833 11.64 -7.65 -28.25
N LEU A 834 12.25 -8.83 -28.47
CA LEU A 834 12.21 -9.54 -29.75
C LEU A 834 10.77 -9.85 -30.16
N MET A 835 9.99 -10.44 -29.25
CA MET A 835 8.58 -10.77 -29.47
C MET A 835 7.76 -9.53 -29.84
N SER A 836 7.93 -8.42 -29.12
CA SER A 836 7.23 -7.18 -29.43
C SER A 836 7.66 -6.57 -30.77
N SER A 837 8.96 -6.60 -31.10
CA SER A 837 9.48 -6.06 -32.35
C SER A 837 8.97 -6.87 -33.56
N LEU A 838 8.92 -8.21 -33.45
CA LEU A 838 8.32 -9.09 -34.46
C LEU A 838 6.82 -8.84 -34.64
N LEU A 839 6.08 -8.63 -33.54
CA LEU A 839 4.65 -8.31 -33.59
C LEU A 839 4.40 -6.96 -34.27
N MET A 840 5.11 -5.91 -33.86
CA MET A 840 5.02 -4.59 -34.48
C MET A 840 5.43 -4.63 -35.96
N ALA A 841 6.45 -5.42 -36.31
CA ALA A 841 6.84 -5.63 -37.71
C ALA A 841 5.72 -6.31 -38.52
N ALA A 842 5.05 -7.33 -37.95
CA ALA A 842 3.88 -7.96 -38.57
C ALA A 842 2.76 -6.94 -38.84
N MET A 843 2.46 -6.10 -37.84
CA MET A 843 1.48 -5.03 -37.95
C MET A 843 1.89 -4.00 -39.02
N SER A 844 3.15 -3.56 -39.05
CA SER A 844 3.63 -2.63 -40.10
C SER A 844 3.50 -3.22 -41.51
N LYS A 845 3.79 -4.51 -41.71
CA LYS A 845 3.61 -5.16 -43.02
C LYS A 845 2.14 -5.27 -43.40
N LEU A 846 1.27 -5.54 -42.43
CA LEU A 846 -0.17 -5.63 -42.63
C LEU A 846 -0.77 -4.25 -42.98
N ALA A 847 -0.34 -3.19 -42.26
CA ALA A 847 -0.72 -1.82 -42.58
C ALA A 847 -0.26 -1.42 -44.00
N GLY A 848 0.94 -1.81 -44.40
CA GLY A 848 1.48 -1.57 -45.75
C GLY A 848 0.76 -2.28 -46.90
N MET A 849 -0.19 -3.19 -46.62
CA MET A 849 -1.09 -3.74 -47.65
C MET A 849 -2.17 -2.75 -48.08
N ARG A 850 -2.33 -1.64 -47.34
CA ARG A 850 -3.28 -0.57 -47.65
C ARG A 850 -2.56 0.71 -48.06
N THR A 851 -3.17 1.45 -48.97
CA THR A 851 -2.69 2.76 -49.42
C THR A 851 -3.17 3.91 -48.51
N THR A 852 -4.26 3.72 -47.77
CA THR A 852 -4.84 4.69 -46.84
C THR A 852 -5.36 4.03 -45.55
N ALA A 853 -5.40 4.80 -44.46
CA ALA A 853 -5.96 4.34 -43.18
C ALA A 853 -7.49 4.11 -43.29
N PRO A 854 -8.03 3.07 -42.65
CA PRO A 854 -9.48 2.82 -42.61
C PRO A 854 -10.26 3.92 -41.90
N VAL A 855 -11.52 4.06 -42.27
CA VAL A 855 -12.50 4.86 -41.52
C VAL A 855 -12.81 4.17 -40.19
N VAL A 856 -13.16 4.95 -39.17
CA VAL A 856 -13.63 4.43 -37.88
C VAL A 856 -14.89 3.61 -38.08
N ILE A 857 -14.90 2.37 -37.59
CA ILE A 857 -16.01 1.42 -37.72
C ILE A 857 -16.24 0.67 -36.42
N ASP A 858 -17.50 0.41 -36.06
CA ASP A 858 -17.81 -0.35 -34.84
C ASP A 858 -17.47 -1.85 -35.02
N ASN A 859 -17.92 -2.42 -36.13
CA ASN A 859 -17.67 -3.82 -36.49
C ASN A 859 -16.68 -3.87 -37.66
N ALA A 860 -15.59 -4.62 -37.50
CA ALA A 860 -14.65 -4.83 -38.58
C ALA A 860 -15.17 -5.95 -39.48
N ASP A 861 -15.48 -5.67 -40.74
CA ASP A 861 -15.80 -6.69 -41.75
C ASP A 861 -14.58 -7.04 -42.62
N ASP A 862 -13.63 -6.11 -42.72
CA ASP A 862 -12.42 -6.26 -43.51
C ASP A 862 -11.36 -7.12 -42.80
N THR A 863 -10.79 -8.09 -43.52
CA THR A 863 -9.77 -9.02 -43.00
C THR A 863 -8.54 -8.32 -42.43
N VAL A 864 -8.02 -7.27 -43.07
CA VAL A 864 -6.84 -6.52 -42.61
C VAL A 864 -7.15 -5.81 -41.29
N ILE A 865 -8.35 -5.23 -41.16
CA ILE A 865 -8.78 -4.56 -39.91
C ILE A 865 -8.99 -5.59 -38.80
N LYS A 866 -9.66 -6.72 -39.08
CA LYS A 866 -9.87 -7.81 -38.12
C LYS A 866 -8.53 -8.34 -37.58
N LEU A 867 -7.58 -8.62 -38.47
CA LEU A 867 -6.23 -9.04 -38.09
C LEU A 867 -5.50 -7.95 -37.28
N MET A 868 -5.58 -6.68 -37.72
CA MET A 868 -4.96 -5.56 -37.00
C MET A 868 -5.49 -5.44 -35.57
N ARG A 869 -6.80 -5.53 -35.35
CA ARG A 869 -7.43 -5.52 -34.02
C ARG A 869 -6.94 -6.68 -33.15
N GLY A 870 -6.89 -7.89 -33.69
CA GLY A 870 -6.35 -9.07 -33.01
C GLY A 870 -4.90 -8.88 -32.57
N LEU A 871 -4.03 -8.40 -33.48
CA LEU A 871 -2.62 -8.12 -33.18
C LEU A 871 -2.46 -6.98 -32.17
N PHE A 872 -3.27 -5.93 -32.25
CA PHE A 872 -3.22 -4.81 -31.31
C PHE A 872 -3.59 -5.24 -29.89
N GLY A 873 -4.59 -6.12 -29.73
CA GLY A 873 -4.92 -6.69 -28.42
C GLY A 873 -3.79 -7.52 -27.83
N ASN A 874 -3.07 -8.30 -28.65
CA ASN A 874 -1.84 -8.96 -28.22
C ASN A 874 -0.74 -7.96 -27.84
N LEU A 875 -0.58 -6.88 -28.60
CA LEU A 875 0.42 -5.85 -28.31
C LEU A 875 0.17 -5.20 -26.94
N MET A 876 -1.10 -4.87 -26.63
CA MET A 876 -1.48 -4.25 -25.36
C MET A 876 -1.34 -5.21 -24.18
N THR A 877 -1.72 -6.47 -24.35
CA THR A 877 -1.56 -7.49 -23.30
C THR A 877 -0.09 -7.86 -23.09
N ILE A 878 0.76 -7.82 -24.11
CA ILE A 878 2.22 -7.92 -23.96
C ILE A 878 2.75 -6.72 -23.18
N ALA A 879 2.40 -5.49 -23.58
CA ALA A 879 2.85 -4.27 -22.89
C ALA A 879 2.48 -4.29 -21.40
N GLY A 880 1.27 -4.73 -21.06
CA GLY A 880 0.78 -4.83 -19.67
C GLY A 880 1.26 -6.06 -18.88
N SER A 881 1.98 -7.00 -19.51
CA SER A 881 2.38 -8.28 -18.88
C SER A 881 3.60 -8.17 -17.97
N GLY A 882 3.76 -9.14 -17.07
CA GLY A 882 4.85 -9.21 -16.10
C GLY A 882 4.50 -8.62 -14.73
N VAL A 883 5.39 -8.81 -13.75
CA VAL A 883 5.26 -8.18 -12.42
C VAL A 883 5.36 -6.65 -12.54
N ARG A 884 6.21 -6.18 -13.45
CA ARG A 884 6.23 -4.81 -13.96
C ARG A 884 5.86 -4.85 -15.45
N PRO A 885 4.94 -4.00 -15.94
CA PRO A 885 4.62 -3.90 -17.36
C PRO A 885 5.87 -3.69 -18.22
N LEU A 886 5.94 -4.35 -19.38
CA LEU A 886 7.00 -4.18 -20.37
C LEU A 886 7.01 -2.77 -20.97
N SER A 887 5.84 -2.13 -21.10
CA SER A 887 5.70 -0.74 -21.52
C SER A 887 4.43 -0.15 -20.93
N MET A 888 4.43 1.15 -20.65
CA MET A 888 3.25 1.87 -20.18
C MET A 888 2.35 2.39 -21.31
N VAL A 889 2.67 2.08 -22.58
CA VAL A 889 1.92 2.56 -23.75
C VAL A 889 0.42 2.20 -23.71
N TRP A 890 0.05 1.13 -23.00
CA TRP A 890 -1.36 0.74 -22.79
C TRP A 890 -2.18 1.84 -22.08
N GLN A 891 -1.54 2.77 -21.36
CA GLN A 891 -2.20 3.90 -20.70
C GLN A 891 -2.88 4.84 -21.71
N LEU A 892 -2.43 4.89 -22.97
CA LEU A 892 -3.11 5.65 -24.04
C LEU A 892 -4.54 5.15 -24.32
N PHE A 893 -4.88 3.94 -23.87
CA PHE A 893 -6.18 3.30 -24.08
C PHE A 893 -7.05 3.29 -22.82
N GLY A 894 -6.94 4.28 -21.94
CA GLY A 894 -7.86 4.44 -20.81
C GLY A 894 -8.67 5.73 -20.89
N VAL A 895 -9.87 5.71 -20.31
CA VAL A 895 -10.81 6.86 -20.32
C VAL A 895 -10.34 8.00 -19.41
N LYS A 896 -9.67 7.69 -18.30
CA LYS A 896 -9.12 8.66 -17.33
C LYS A 896 -7.71 8.25 -16.89
N SER A 897 -6.84 8.03 -17.86
CA SER A 897 -5.49 7.55 -17.60
C SER A 897 -4.60 8.61 -16.95
N LEU A 898 -3.77 8.16 -16.02
CA LEU A 898 -2.60 8.90 -15.55
C LEU A 898 -1.39 8.37 -16.33
N PHE A 899 -0.77 9.24 -17.13
CA PHE A 899 0.30 8.82 -18.04
C PHE A 899 1.67 8.88 -17.39
N ASP A 900 2.45 7.81 -17.44
CA ASP A 900 3.87 7.84 -17.12
C ASP A 900 4.68 8.23 -18.35
N ILE A 901 5.66 9.12 -18.17
CA ILE A 901 6.48 9.63 -19.28
C ILE A 901 7.58 8.60 -19.60
N PRO A 902 7.71 8.16 -20.86
CA PRO A 902 8.80 7.28 -21.30
C PRO A 902 10.17 7.92 -21.02
N VAL A 903 11.12 7.12 -20.54
CA VAL A 903 12.44 7.62 -20.12
C VAL A 903 13.56 7.12 -21.05
N THR A 904 13.38 5.94 -21.65
CA THR A 904 14.40 5.32 -22.52
C THR A 904 13.97 5.32 -23.98
N ASP A 905 14.95 5.30 -24.91
CA ASP A 905 14.68 5.21 -26.35
C ASP A 905 13.89 3.94 -26.70
N ALA A 906 14.17 2.82 -26.01
CA ALA A 906 13.43 1.57 -26.17
C ALA A 906 11.96 1.70 -25.78
N ASP A 907 11.63 2.48 -24.75
CA ASP A 907 10.24 2.77 -24.38
C ASP A 907 9.56 3.61 -25.46
N TRP A 908 10.26 4.59 -26.02
CA TRP A 908 9.74 5.47 -27.07
C TRP A 908 9.34 4.72 -28.34
N VAL A 909 10.08 3.68 -28.73
CA VAL A 909 9.73 2.83 -29.89
C VAL A 909 8.31 2.26 -29.78
N TRP A 910 7.83 1.92 -28.57
CA TRP A 910 6.45 1.46 -28.38
C TRP A 910 5.44 2.54 -28.74
N TYR A 911 5.67 3.76 -28.28
CA TYR A 911 4.77 4.88 -28.53
C TYR A 911 4.78 5.27 -30.01
N GLU A 912 5.95 5.33 -30.63
CA GLU A 912 6.11 5.58 -32.07
C GLU A 912 5.28 4.60 -32.90
N ARG A 913 5.44 3.29 -32.65
CA ARG A 913 4.74 2.25 -33.40
C ARG A 913 3.25 2.20 -33.11
N VAL A 914 2.84 2.40 -31.87
CA VAL A 914 1.43 2.40 -31.51
C VAL A 914 0.71 3.58 -32.17
N VAL A 915 1.29 4.78 -32.17
CA VAL A 915 0.69 5.95 -32.83
C VAL A 915 0.62 5.77 -34.34
N GLU A 916 1.69 5.23 -34.96
CA GLU A 916 1.73 4.96 -36.41
C GLU A 916 0.70 3.90 -36.85
N LEU A 917 0.51 2.84 -36.06
CA LEU A 917 -0.30 1.68 -36.44
C LEU A 917 -1.75 1.77 -35.98
N TYR A 918 -2.06 2.54 -34.93
CA TYR A 918 -3.41 2.63 -34.37
C TYR A 918 -4.50 2.98 -35.39
N PRO A 919 -4.29 3.91 -36.35
CA PRO A 919 -5.30 4.22 -37.36
C PRO A 919 -5.76 3.00 -38.18
N TYR A 920 -4.93 1.98 -38.34
CA TYR A 920 -5.25 0.77 -39.10
C TYR A 920 -6.18 -0.21 -38.38
N THR A 921 -6.51 0.04 -37.11
CA THR A 921 -7.47 -0.76 -36.32
C THR A 921 -8.94 -0.42 -36.62
N GLY A 922 -9.20 0.74 -37.23
CA GLY A 922 -10.55 1.27 -37.41
C GLY A 922 -11.26 1.60 -36.09
N TRP A 923 -10.55 1.70 -34.96
CA TRP A 923 -11.10 2.15 -33.68
C TRP A 923 -11.20 3.68 -33.60
N PRO A 924 -11.95 4.24 -32.63
CA PRO A 924 -12.10 5.69 -32.49
C PRO A 924 -10.76 6.41 -32.30
N LEU A 925 -10.50 7.45 -33.09
CA LEU A 925 -9.25 8.23 -33.05
C LEU A 925 -9.30 9.41 -32.06
N GLU A 926 -10.48 10.01 -31.85
CA GLU A 926 -10.62 11.22 -31.04
C GLU A 926 -10.10 11.05 -29.62
N GLN A 927 -10.51 9.99 -28.93
CA GLN A 927 -10.06 9.67 -27.58
C GLN A 927 -8.56 9.33 -27.53
N PHE A 928 -8.02 8.71 -28.60
CA PHE A 928 -6.59 8.39 -28.69
C PHE A 928 -5.76 9.68 -28.84
N HIS A 929 -6.17 10.59 -29.73
CA HIS A 929 -5.51 11.88 -29.94
C HIS A 929 -5.62 12.76 -28.69
N ASP A 930 -6.76 12.77 -28.00
CA ASP A 930 -6.91 13.45 -26.71
C ASP A 930 -5.92 12.92 -25.66
N ASN A 931 -5.80 11.59 -25.53
CA ASN A 931 -4.85 10.96 -24.60
C ASN A 931 -3.39 11.22 -25.00
N LEU A 932 -3.08 11.21 -26.29
CA LEU A 932 -1.75 11.54 -26.82
C LEU A 932 -1.39 13.02 -26.53
N GLY A 933 -2.35 13.93 -26.72
CA GLY A 933 -2.21 15.35 -26.34
C GLY A 933 -1.96 15.52 -24.84
N LYS A 934 -2.72 14.82 -23.98
CA LYS A 934 -2.50 14.84 -22.52
C LYS A 934 -1.11 14.35 -22.11
N LEU A 935 -0.57 13.34 -22.80
CA LEU A 935 0.80 12.86 -22.57
C LEU A 935 1.81 13.96 -22.92
N LEU A 936 1.67 14.61 -24.09
CA LEU A 936 2.52 15.73 -24.49
C LEU A 936 2.39 16.93 -23.54
N ASP A 937 1.17 17.26 -23.10
CA ASP A 937 0.92 18.28 -22.08
C ASP A 937 1.76 18.01 -20.83
N LYS A 938 1.74 16.76 -20.34
CA LYS A 938 2.52 16.34 -19.16
C LYS A 938 4.02 16.48 -19.39
N ILE A 939 4.52 16.14 -20.59
CA ILE A 939 5.94 16.25 -20.97
C ILE A 939 6.38 17.73 -20.95
N ILE A 940 5.63 18.61 -21.61
CA ILE A 940 5.92 20.05 -21.67
C ILE A 940 5.91 20.66 -20.27
N LEU A 941 4.88 20.36 -19.47
CA LEU A 941 4.78 20.85 -18.09
C LEU A 941 5.92 20.35 -17.19
N ARG A 942 6.38 19.11 -17.37
CA ARG A 942 7.51 18.56 -16.61
C ARG A 942 8.80 19.32 -16.88
N VAL A 943 9.07 19.71 -18.12
CA VAL A 943 10.27 20.50 -18.46
C VAL A 943 10.23 21.88 -17.81
N VAL A 944 9.08 22.57 -17.86
CA VAL A 944 8.93 23.88 -17.23
C VAL A 944 9.12 23.77 -15.71
N THR A 945 8.39 22.85 -15.07
CA THR A 945 8.42 22.70 -13.60
C THR A 945 9.74 22.18 -13.04
N ARG A 946 10.47 21.31 -13.77
CA ARG A 946 11.79 20.81 -13.35
C ARG A 946 12.85 21.91 -13.32
N ASN A 947 12.73 22.89 -14.20
CA ASN A 947 13.70 23.98 -14.31
C ASN A 947 13.35 25.19 -13.43
N GLU A 948 12.27 25.12 -12.63
CA GLU A 948 11.90 26.17 -11.69
C GLU A 948 12.57 26.00 -10.32
N ASN A 949 13.01 27.13 -9.75
CA ASN A 949 13.52 27.17 -8.38
C ASN A 949 12.37 27.08 -7.37
N THR A 950 12.13 25.88 -6.86
CA THR A 950 11.03 25.58 -5.91
C THR A 950 11.10 26.40 -4.61
N ALA A 951 12.27 26.87 -4.19
CA ALA A 951 12.44 27.69 -3.00
C ALA A 951 11.88 29.11 -3.21
N GLU A 952 12.17 29.74 -4.35
CA GLU A 952 11.61 31.03 -4.71
C GLU A 952 10.11 30.97 -4.99
N ILE A 953 9.59 29.87 -5.56
CA ILE A 953 8.14 29.69 -5.74
C ILE A 953 7.42 29.63 -4.40
N LYS A 954 8.00 28.95 -3.40
CA LYS A 954 7.43 28.96 -2.04
C LYS A 954 7.49 30.37 -1.43
N ALA A 955 8.59 31.10 -1.61
CA ALA A 955 8.71 32.49 -1.16
C ALA A 955 7.75 33.45 -1.88
N SER A 956 7.54 33.25 -3.19
CA SER A 956 6.59 33.99 -4.03
C SER A 956 5.15 33.66 -3.63
N ARG A 957 4.80 32.39 -3.37
CA ARG A 957 3.48 32.02 -2.81
C ARG A 957 3.25 32.59 -1.43
N VAL A 958 4.27 32.63 -0.57
CA VAL A 958 4.19 33.30 0.73
C VAL A 958 3.99 34.80 0.54
N SER A 959 4.71 35.43 -0.39
CA SER A 959 4.56 36.86 -0.72
C SER A 959 3.20 37.18 -1.34
N GLU A 960 2.68 36.32 -2.21
CA GLU A 960 1.33 36.40 -2.79
C GLU A 960 0.27 36.20 -1.72
N MET A 961 0.48 35.27 -0.77
CA MET A 961 -0.41 35.06 0.37
C MET A 961 -0.39 36.27 1.31
N ILE A 962 0.78 36.87 1.54
CA ILE A 962 0.92 38.12 2.33
C ILE A 962 0.20 39.26 1.62
N ARG A 963 0.41 39.46 0.30
CA ARG A 963 -0.31 40.45 -0.50
C ARG A 963 -1.81 40.20 -0.47
N PHE A 964 -2.23 38.93 -0.59
CA PHE A 964 -3.62 38.55 -0.49
C PHE A 964 -4.22 38.92 0.88
N CYS A 965 -3.53 38.62 1.97
CA CYS A 965 -3.99 38.98 3.33
C CYS A 965 -4.08 40.51 3.49
N LYS A 966 -3.09 41.27 3.00
CA LYS A 966 -3.10 42.74 3.02
C LYS A 966 -4.31 43.32 2.27
N LEU A 967 -4.50 42.92 1.00
CA LEU A 967 -5.63 43.38 0.18
C LEU A 967 -6.98 42.98 0.80
N ARG A 968 -7.03 41.78 1.40
CA ARG A 968 -8.23 41.29 2.08
C ARG A 968 -8.55 42.10 3.35
N ASN A 969 -7.54 42.50 4.12
CA ASN A 969 -7.71 43.32 5.33
C ASN A 969 -8.20 44.73 4.99
N ILE A 970 -7.67 45.39 3.95
CA ILE A 970 -8.19 46.68 3.44
C ILE A 970 -9.68 46.56 3.09
N GLN A 971 -10.07 45.48 2.41
CA GLN A 971 -11.47 45.25 2.09
C GLN A 971 -12.33 45.08 3.36
N LEU A 972 -11.83 44.35 4.36
CA LEU A 972 -12.55 44.09 5.61
C LEU A 972 -12.71 45.36 6.46
N GLU A 973 -11.72 46.25 6.45
CA GLU A 973 -11.80 47.56 7.09
C GLU A 973 -12.93 48.41 6.51
N ASN A 974 -13.00 48.51 5.17
CA ASN A 974 -14.12 49.18 4.51
C ASN A 974 -15.46 48.51 4.80
N CYS A 975 -15.51 47.16 4.85
CA CYS A 975 -16.71 46.44 5.26
C CYS A 975 -17.13 46.78 6.70
N ARG A 976 -16.17 46.95 7.62
CA ARG A 976 -16.41 47.32 9.02
C ARG A 976 -17.05 48.71 9.11
N THR A 977 -16.52 49.69 8.39
CA THR A 977 -17.06 51.06 8.33
C THR A 977 -18.48 51.08 7.76
N ILE A 978 -18.70 50.38 6.65
CA ILE A 978 -20.02 50.26 6.01
C ILE A 978 -21.05 49.67 6.98
N ILE A 979 -20.69 48.54 7.59
CA ILE A 979 -21.60 47.81 8.48
C ILE A 979 -21.89 48.60 9.76
N THR A 980 -20.88 49.23 10.36
CA THR A 980 -21.06 50.04 11.58
C THR A 980 -21.93 51.27 11.31
N THR A 981 -21.76 51.92 10.15
CA THR A 981 -22.62 53.03 9.73
C THR A 981 -24.08 52.57 9.58
N PHE A 982 -24.29 51.41 8.95
CA PHE A 982 -25.63 50.85 8.81
C PHE A 982 -26.24 50.46 10.16
N GLU A 983 -25.49 49.83 11.07
CA GLU A 983 -26.00 49.49 12.41
C GLU A 983 -26.46 50.75 13.18
N ARG A 984 -25.68 51.84 13.14
CA ARG A 984 -26.05 53.11 13.79
C ARG A 984 -27.24 53.81 13.12
N MET A 985 -27.31 53.75 11.79
CA MET A 985 -28.46 54.23 11.02
C MET A 985 -29.74 53.48 11.39
N LEU A 986 -29.65 52.17 11.67
CA LEU A 986 -30.79 51.35 12.07
C LEU A 986 -31.19 51.52 13.55
N ALA A 987 -30.26 51.93 14.40
CA ALA A 987 -30.51 52.16 15.82
C ALA A 987 -31.01 53.57 16.16
N THR A 988 -30.97 54.51 15.21
CA THR A 988 -31.33 55.92 15.42
C THR A 988 -32.64 56.26 14.72
N ASP A 989 -33.62 56.76 15.46
CA ASP A 989 -34.91 57.17 14.90
C ASP A 989 -34.79 58.46 14.06
N ASN A 990 -35.55 58.56 12.96
CA ASN A 990 -35.62 59.73 12.05
C ASN A 990 -34.35 60.09 11.26
N VAL A 991 -33.49 59.12 10.93
CA VAL A 991 -32.32 59.35 10.07
C VAL A 991 -32.70 59.45 8.59
N ASP A 992 -32.17 60.47 7.90
CA ASP A 992 -32.26 60.61 6.44
C ASP A 992 -31.35 59.57 5.75
N ILE A 993 -31.92 58.38 5.47
CA ILE A 993 -31.24 57.23 4.87
C ILE A 993 -30.57 57.60 3.53
N PRO A 994 -31.26 58.26 2.56
CA PRO A 994 -30.61 58.72 1.34
C PRO A 994 -29.38 59.60 1.56
N ALA A 995 -29.48 60.57 2.48
CA ALA A 995 -28.36 61.49 2.75
C ALA A 995 -27.17 60.80 3.43
N VAL A 996 -27.42 59.89 4.38
CA VAL A 996 -26.36 59.07 5.02
C VAL A 996 -25.70 58.13 4.01
N ALA A 997 -26.49 57.44 3.18
CA ALA A 997 -25.97 56.55 2.14
C ALA A 997 -25.12 57.29 1.10
N ALA A 998 -25.54 58.50 0.69
CA ALA A 998 -24.77 59.34 -0.23
C ALA A 998 -23.42 59.79 0.37
N ARG A 999 -23.40 60.18 1.66
CA ARG A 999 -22.16 60.53 2.38
C ARG A 999 -21.23 59.34 2.56
N LEU A 1000 -21.76 58.18 2.94
CA LEU A 1000 -20.98 56.94 3.07
C LEU A 1000 -20.37 56.53 1.73
N LEU A 1001 -21.16 56.58 0.65
CA LEU A 1001 -20.68 56.26 -0.71
C LEU A 1001 -19.53 57.17 -1.17
N HIS A 1002 -19.51 58.42 -0.71
CA HIS A 1002 -18.44 59.37 -1.04
C HIS A 1002 -17.12 59.07 -0.30
N LYS A 1003 -17.18 58.38 0.85
CA LYS A 1003 -16.02 58.08 1.71
C LYS A 1003 -15.44 56.68 1.49
N ILE A 1004 -16.17 55.77 0.83
CA ILE A 1004 -15.71 54.40 0.55
C ILE A 1004 -15.26 54.23 -0.92
N PRO A 1005 -14.24 53.40 -1.19
CA PRO A 1005 -13.81 53.12 -2.56
C PRO A 1005 -14.84 52.26 -3.30
N LYS A 1006 -15.23 52.69 -4.51
CA LYS A 1006 -16.18 51.97 -5.37
C LYS A 1006 -15.67 50.62 -5.85
N GLU A 1007 -14.36 50.53 -6.09
CA GLU A 1007 -13.67 49.30 -6.50
C GLU A 1007 -12.38 49.14 -5.71
N LEU A 1008 -12.03 47.90 -5.42
CA LEU A 1008 -10.79 47.51 -4.76
C LEU A 1008 -10.04 46.54 -5.66
N GLU A 1009 -8.71 46.53 -5.60
CA GLU A 1009 -7.84 45.62 -6.36
C GLU A 1009 -8.28 44.14 -6.20
N LYS A 1010 -8.80 43.80 -5.02
CA LYS A 1010 -9.48 42.52 -4.78
C LYS A 1010 -10.74 42.74 -3.95
N GLN A 1011 -11.91 42.45 -4.55
CA GLN A 1011 -13.20 42.57 -3.88
C GLN A 1011 -13.99 41.26 -3.92
N THR A 1012 -14.62 40.91 -2.80
CA THR A 1012 -15.60 39.81 -2.78
C THR A 1012 -16.94 40.25 -3.33
N ARG A 1013 -17.71 39.29 -3.88
CA ARG A 1013 -19.11 39.50 -4.28
C ARG A 1013 -19.98 40.18 -3.21
N GLY A 1014 -19.71 39.92 -1.94
CA GLY A 1014 -20.39 40.58 -0.81
C GLY A 1014 -20.13 42.09 -0.77
N TYR A 1015 -18.88 42.52 -0.92
CA TYR A 1015 -18.50 43.95 -0.93
C TYR A 1015 -19.14 44.68 -2.12
N THR A 1016 -19.04 44.10 -3.31
CA THR A 1016 -19.68 44.67 -4.51
C THR A 1016 -21.19 44.81 -4.35
N ARG A 1017 -21.85 43.82 -3.70
CA ARG A 1017 -23.28 43.93 -3.37
C ARG A 1017 -23.57 45.03 -2.35
N MET A 1018 -22.74 45.16 -1.31
CA MET A 1018 -22.88 46.25 -0.33
C MET A 1018 -22.77 47.62 -0.99
N VAL A 1019 -21.74 47.86 -1.80
CA VAL A 1019 -21.58 49.15 -2.51
C VAL A 1019 -22.78 49.45 -3.43
N ARG A 1020 -23.25 48.47 -4.21
CA ARG A 1020 -24.44 48.63 -5.06
C ARG A 1020 -25.71 48.94 -4.26
N TYR A 1021 -25.86 48.35 -3.09
CA TYR A 1021 -27.01 48.61 -2.23
C TYR A 1021 -26.95 50.02 -1.61
N ILE A 1022 -25.76 50.50 -1.23
CA ILE A 1022 -25.56 51.90 -0.81
C ILE A 1022 -25.92 52.86 -1.95
N GLU A 1023 -25.51 52.57 -3.19
CA GLU A 1023 -25.87 53.37 -4.37
C GLU A 1023 -27.38 53.43 -4.60
N HIS A 1024 -28.09 52.32 -4.39
CA HIS A 1024 -29.55 52.25 -4.48
C HIS A 1024 -30.21 53.12 -3.41
N LEU A 1025 -29.77 53.01 -2.16
CA LEU A 1025 -30.31 53.80 -1.04
C LEU A 1025 -30.02 55.30 -1.19
N ALA A 1026 -28.83 55.66 -1.66
CA ALA A 1026 -28.43 57.05 -1.93
C ALA A 1026 -29.31 57.73 -3.00
N LYS A 1027 -29.91 56.95 -3.91
CA LYS A 1027 -30.85 57.42 -4.94
C LYS A 1027 -32.31 57.50 -4.46
N GLY A 1028 -32.57 57.26 -3.17
CA GLY A 1028 -33.93 57.22 -2.61
C GLY A 1028 -34.62 55.86 -2.75
N GLY A 1029 -33.88 54.80 -3.07
CA GLY A 1029 -34.41 53.43 -3.11
C GLY A 1029 -34.86 52.94 -1.73
N GLN A 1030 -35.85 52.05 -1.70
CA GLN A 1030 -36.29 51.38 -0.47
C GLN A 1030 -35.31 50.27 -0.06
N ARG A 1031 -35.30 49.94 1.24
CA ARG A 1031 -34.50 48.84 1.79
C ARG A 1031 -35.00 47.47 1.29
N HIS A 1032 -34.06 46.55 1.07
CA HIS A 1032 -34.33 45.17 0.67
C HIS A 1032 -33.81 44.18 1.71
N ALA A 1033 -34.68 43.28 2.14
CA ALA A 1033 -34.35 42.26 3.13
C ALA A 1033 -33.21 41.31 2.68
N ASP A 1034 -33.09 41.04 1.38
CA ASP A 1034 -32.03 40.17 0.84
C ASP A 1034 -30.65 40.85 0.84
N ASP A 1035 -30.60 42.17 0.67
CA ASP A 1035 -29.36 42.94 0.78
C ASP A 1035 -28.96 43.13 2.24
N ASP A 1036 -29.91 43.43 3.13
CA ASP A 1036 -29.67 43.47 4.58
C ASP A 1036 -29.12 42.12 5.10
N LEU A 1037 -29.58 40.99 4.54
CA LEU A 1037 -29.04 39.67 4.84
C LEU A 1037 -27.58 39.51 4.44
N VAL A 1038 -27.13 40.14 3.36
CA VAL A 1038 -25.72 40.15 2.97
C VAL A 1038 -24.89 40.89 4.03
N TYR A 1039 -25.36 42.02 4.54
CA TYR A 1039 -24.66 42.82 5.55
C TYR A 1039 -24.58 42.07 6.89
N ALA A 1040 -25.70 41.56 7.38
CA ALA A 1040 -25.76 40.76 8.60
C ALA A 1040 -24.89 39.48 8.49
N SER A 1041 -24.86 38.84 7.32
CA SER A 1041 -24.00 37.67 7.06
C SER A 1041 -22.51 38.02 7.03
N VAL A 1042 -22.13 39.20 6.54
CA VAL A 1042 -20.74 39.67 6.56
C VAL A 1042 -20.33 40.02 7.99
N TYR A 1043 -21.19 40.72 8.74
CA TYR A 1043 -20.99 41.05 10.15
C TYR A 1043 -20.74 39.78 10.98
N THR A 1044 -21.68 38.84 11.00
CA THR A 1044 -21.58 37.59 11.79
C THR A 1044 -20.35 36.75 11.44
N LYS A 1045 -19.87 36.79 10.18
CA LYS A 1045 -18.67 36.06 9.75
C LYS A 1045 -17.35 36.76 10.07
N ARG A 1046 -17.34 38.06 10.36
CA ARG A 1046 -16.09 38.86 10.40
C ARG A 1046 -15.91 39.69 11.65
N SER A 1047 -16.97 40.11 12.34
CA SER A 1047 -16.86 40.92 13.57
C SER A 1047 -16.42 40.13 14.79
N ALA A 1048 -16.38 38.79 14.70
CA ALA A 1048 -16.17 37.89 15.83
C ALA A 1048 -17.20 38.11 16.97
N ALA A 1049 -18.41 38.58 16.64
CA ALA A 1049 -19.45 38.91 17.61
C ALA A 1049 -19.81 37.76 18.59
N PHE A 1050 -19.52 36.50 18.22
CA PHE A 1050 -19.81 35.33 19.06
C PHE A 1050 -18.58 34.78 19.78
N LYS A 1051 -17.38 35.33 19.57
CA LYS A 1051 -16.12 34.78 20.08
C LYS A 1051 -16.13 34.67 21.60
N ASP A 1052 -16.43 35.74 22.32
CA ASP A 1052 -16.34 35.75 23.79
C ASP A 1052 -17.38 34.81 24.43
N LEU A 1053 -18.61 34.81 23.92
CA LEU A 1053 -19.66 33.89 24.37
C LEU A 1053 -19.28 32.43 24.10
N LYS A 1054 -18.82 32.11 22.89
CA LYS A 1054 -18.37 30.75 22.53
C LYS A 1054 -17.14 30.32 23.30
N THR A 1055 -16.22 31.24 23.59
CA THR A 1055 -15.04 30.98 24.43
C THR A 1055 -15.45 30.70 25.87
N THR A 1056 -16.43 31.44 26.40
CA THR A 1056 -16.99 31.21 27.73
C THR A 1056 -17.67 29.84 27.82
N VAL A 1057 -18.42 29.44 26.78
CA VAL A 1057 -18.98 28.07 26.68
C VAL A 1057 -17.87 27.02 26.63
N ALA A 1058 -16.85 27.22 25.79
CA ALA A 1058 -15.73 26.28 25.68
C ALA A 1058 -14.98 26.12 27.01
N ASN A 1059 -14.73 27.21 27.73
CA ASN A 1059 -14.08 27.20 29.05
C ASN A 1059 -14.96 26.53 30.12
N ALA A 1060 -16.27 26.81 30.12
CA ALA A 1060 -17.21 26.15 31.02
C ALA A 1060 -17.30 24.63 30.76
N CYS A 1061 -17.26 24.21 29.49
CA CYS A 1061 -17.19 22.80 29.11
C CYS A 1061 -15.87 22.12 29.52
N LEU A 1062 -14.74 22.84 29.49
CA LEU A 1062 -13.44 22.33 30.00
C LEU A 1062 -13.44 22.22 31.52
N GLY A 1063 -14.06 23.17 32.21
CA GLY A 1063 -14.19 23.21 33.68
C GLY A 1063 -15.28 22.30 34.24
N GLY A 1064 -16.13 21.71 33.39
CA GLY A 1064 -17.26 20.88 33.81
C GLY A 1064 -18.43 21.66 34.43
N ASP A 1065 -18.51 22.97 34.21
CA ASP A 1065 -19.61 23.83 34.69
C ASP A 1065 -20.74 23.89 33.67
N TRP A 1066 -21.62 22.88 33.71
CA TRP A 1066 -22.69 22.70 32.74
C TRP A 1066 -23.80 23.75 32.83
N ALA A 1067 -24.03 24.31 34.02
CA ALA A 1067 -25.03 25.37 34.20
C ALA A 1067 -24.59 26.65 33.48
N THR A 1068 -23.33 27.06 33.68
CA THR A 1068 -22.74 28.19 32.98
C THR A 1068 -22.62 27.93 31.48
N ALA A 1069 -22.28 26.72 31.05
CA ALA A 1069 -22.23 26.35 29.64
C ALA A 1069 -23.60 26.49 28.96
N LYS A 1070 -24.67 25.97 29.56
CA LYS A 1070 -26.04 26.07 29.00
C LYS A 1070 -26.55 27.50 28.99
N ALA A 1071 -26.33 28.27 30.05
CA ALA A 1071 -26.73 29.68 30.11
C ALA A 1071 -26.05 30.51 29.01
N ASN A 1072 -24.75 30.28 28.78
CA ASN A 1072 -24.04 30.99 27.71
C ASN A 1072 -24.39 30.47 26.30
N CYS A 1073 -24.79 29.20 26.14
CA CYS A 1073 -25.38 28.71 24.90
C CYS A 1073 -26.70 29.43 24.58
N GLN A 1074 -27.55 29.64 25.59
CA GLN A 1074 -28.77 30.42 25.42
C GLN A 1074 -28.44 31.88 25.04
N ALA A 1075 -27.46 32.50 25.70
CA ALA A 1075 -27.00 33.84 25.34
C ALA A 1075 -26.47 33.94 23.89
N ILE A 1076 -25.91 32.87 23.33
CA ILE A 1076 -25.54 32.80 21.90
C ILE A 1076 -26.79 32.84 21.00
N LEU A 1077 -27.85 32.10 21.37
CA LEU A 1077 -29.12 32.11 20.64
C LEU A 1077 -29.84 33.45 20.75
N ASP A 1078 -29.83 34.05 21.94
CA ASP A 1078 -30.43 35.36 22.17
C ASP A 1078 -29.68 36.44 21.37
N LYS A 1079 -28.34 36.37 21.32
CA LYS A 1079 -27.52 37.27 20.49
C LYS A 1079 -27.76 37.05 18.99
N HIS A 1080 -28.02 35.81 18.55
CA HIS A 1080 -28.44 35.53 17.15
C HIS A 1080 -29.78 36.18 16.82
N GLN A 1081 -30.77 36.07 17.71
CA GLN A 1081 -32.06 36.73 17.55
C GLN A 1081 -31.93 38.24 17.59
N GLN A 1082 -31.15 38.79 18.51
CA GLN A 1082 -30.88 40.21 18.63
C GLN A 1082 -30.28 40.77 17.33
N ILE A 1083 -29.25 40.12 16.78
CA ILE A 1083 -28.65 40.55 15.50
C ILE A 1083 -29.68 40.45 14.37
N ALA A 1084 -30.47 39.38 14.30
CA ALA A 1084 -31.52 39.26 13.29
C ALA A 1084 -32.56 40.39 13.38
N LEU A 1085 -32.95 40.78 14.61
CA LEU A 1085 -33.85 41.90 14.88
C LEU A 1085 -33.24 43.24 14.48
N THR A 1086 -32.00 43.53 14.87
CA THR A 1086 -31.29 44.77 14.48
C THR A 1086 -31.31 44.97 12.97
N TRP A 1087 -31.04 43.90 12.21
CA TRP A 1087 -31.01 43.94 10.75
C TRP A 1087 -32.38 43.75 10.08
N HIS A 1088 -33.46 43.58 10.85
CA HIS A 1088 -34.84 43.36 10.36
C HIS A 1088 -35.00 42.11 9.47
N ILE A 1089 -34.30 41.02 9.81
CA ILE A 1089 -34.30 39.75 9.06
C ILE A 1089 -34.89 38.64 9.93
N LYS A 1090 -35.57 37.67 9.30
CA LYS A 1090 -35.99 36.45 9.99
C LYS A 1090 -34.77 35.67 10.53
N PRO A 1091 -34.69 35.32 11.82
CA PRO A 1091 -33.54 34.62 12.41
C PRO A 1091 -33.09 33.36 11.65
N GLU A 1092 -34.03 32.61 11.09
CA GLU A 1092 -33.80 31.39 10.29
C GLU A 1092 -32.94 31.63 9.04
N LYS A 1093 -33.02 32.83 8.44
CA LYS A 1093 -32.23 33.18 7.25
C LYS A 1093 -30.79 33.56 7.60
N LEU A 1094 -30.53 34.01 8.83
CA LEU A 1094 -29.21 34.45 9.28
C LEU A 1094 -28.35 33.25 9.69
N LYS A 1095 -27.43 32.86 8.82
CA LYS A 1095 -26.55 31.70 9.05
C LYS A 1095 -25.35 32.04 9.91
N ILE A 1096 -25.25 31.43 11.09
CA ILE A 1096 -24.06 31.46 11.96
C ILE A 1096 -23.33 30.13 11.88
N GLN A 1097 -22.00 30.18 11.91
CA GLN A 1097 -21.16 29.00 11.95
C GLN A 1097 -21.45 28.17 13.21
N ASN A 1098 -21.74 26.87 13.01
CA ASN A 1098 -21.89 25.87 14.07
C ASN A 1098 -22.98 26.18 15.11
N LEU A 1099 -24.01 26.98 14.79
CA LEU A 1099 -25.07 27.35 15.74
C LEU A 1099 -25.83 26.14 16.29
N ASP A 1100 -26.07 25.12 15.47
CA ASP A 1100 -26.80 23.91 15.85
C ASP A 1100 -26.10 23.13 16.98
N LEU A 1101 -24.76 23.18 17.05
CA LEU A 1101 -24.00 22.54 18.14
C LEU A 1101 -24.31 23.12 19.52
N TYR A 1102 -24.59 24.42 19.59
CA TYR A 1102 -24.90 25.09 20.85
C TYR A 1102 -26.36 24.82 21.26
N ARG A 1103 -27.25 24.56 20.30
CA ARG A 1103 -28.61 24.04 20.57
C ARG A 1103 -28.55 22.62 21.11
N GLU A 1104 -27.77 21.75 20.45
CA GLU A 1104 -27.53 20.38 20.89
C GLU A 1104 -26.98 20.31 22.33
N LEU A 1105 -26.13 21.27 22.75
CA LEU A 1105 -25.61 21.32 24.12
C LEU A 1105 -26.65 21.78 25.16
N ILE A 1106 -27.59 22.64 24.79
CA ILE A 1106 -28.70 23.06 25.67
C ILE A 1106 -29.61 21.85 25.95
N ASP A 1107 -29.94 21.11 24.90
CA ASP A 1107 -30.83 19.93 24.95
C ASP A 1107 -30.14 18.69 25.54
N ALA A 1108 -28.80 18.68 25.60
CA ALA A 1108 -28.02 17.57 26.16
C ALA A 1108 -28.31 17.35 27.65
N ASN A 1109 -28.61 16.11 28.03
CA ASN A 1109 -28.73 15.72 29.44
C ASN A 1109 -27.33 15.45 30.03
N LEU A 1110 -26.87 16.33 30.94
CA LEU A 1110 -25.49 16.38 31.47
C LEU A 1110 -25.41 15.99 32.97
N GLU A 1111 -26.44 15.35 33.52
CA GLU A 1111 -26.42 14.87 34.90
C GLU A 1111 -25.36 13.77 35.13
N GLN A 1112 -24.92 13.59 36.39
CA GLN A 1112 -23.84 12.64 36.70
C GLN A 1112 -24.22 11.16 36.52
N ASN A 1113 -25.51 10.85 36.31
CA ASN A 1113 -26.05 9.49 36.16
C ASN A 1113 -26.72 9.24 34.79
N VAL A 1114 -26.17 9.80 33.70
CA VAL A 1114 -26.73 9.59 32.36
C VAL A 1114 -26.01 8.40 31.68
N GLY A 1115 -26.78 7.54 31.01
CA GLY A 1115 -26.28 6.33 30.33
C GLY A 1115 -25.14 6.59 29.34
N GLN A 1116 -24.31 5.56 29.10
CA GLN A 1116 -23.06 5.64 28.29
C GLN A 1116 -23.26 6.27 26.91
N TYR A 1117 -24.40 6.02 26.26
CA TYR A 1117 -24.73 6.59 24.94
C TYR A 1117 -24.79 8.12 24.96
N ASN A 1118 -25.56 8.70 25.90
CA ASN A 1118 -25.65 10.16 26.03
C ASN A 1118 -24.31 10.76 26.44
N ASN A 1119 -23.51 10.07 27.26
CA ASN A 1119 -22.17 10.55 27.65
C ASN A 1119 -21.19 10.61 26.46
N ALA A 1120 -21.24 9.64 25.54
CA ALA A 1120 -20.44 9.66 24.31
C ALA A 1120 -20.90 10.77 23.35
N THR A 1121 -22.21 10.95 23.17
CA THR A 1121 -22.78 12.03 22.36
C THR A 1121 -22.42 13.39 22.93
N ASN A 1122 -22.55 13.58 24.25
CA ASN A 1122 -22.16 14.81 24.95
C ASN A 1122 -20.66 15.10 24.79
N LYS A 1123 -19.79 14.09 24.91
CA LYS A 1123 -18.35 14.25 24.65
C LYS A 1123 -18.04 14.66 23.22
N LYS A 1124 -18.78 14.15 22.23
CA LYS A 1124 -18.62 14.53 20.81
C LYS A 1124 -19.06 15.98 20.58
N VAL A 1125 -20.20 16.38 21.15
CA VAL A 1125 -20.70 17.77 21.09
C VAL A 1125 -19.69 18.72 21.74
N ILE A 1126 -19.21 18.40 22.95
CA ILE A 1126 -18.19 19.18 23.66
C ILE A 1126 -16.90 19.27 22.83
N GLY A 1127 -16.40 18.14 22.30
CA GLY A 1127 -15.20 18.12 21.47
C GLY A 1127 -15.31 18.99 20.20
N ARG A 1128 -16.50 19.11 19.61
CA ARG A 1128 -16.74 19.99 18.47
C ARG A 1128 -16.81 21.47 18.87
N ILE A 1129 -17.37 21.77 20.04
CA ILE A 1129 -17.39 23.15 20.60
C ILE A 1129 -15.97 23.64 20.89
N LEU A 1130 -15.11 22.78 21.47
CA LEU A 1130 -13.70 23.12 21.75
C LEU A 1130 -12.87 23.40 20.49
N ASN A 1131 -13.29 22.86 19.34
CA ASN A 1131 -12.63 23.04 18.05
C ASN A 1131 -13.36 24.05 17.14
N ASP A 1132 -14.29 24.85 17.67
CA ASP A 1132 -15.00 25.85 16.88
C ASP A 1132 -14.02 26.93 16.37
N ALA A 1133 -13.99 27.13 15.05
CA ALA A 1133 -13.09 28.08 14.42
C ALA A 1133 -13.35 29.54 14.85
N GLU A 1134 -14.53 29.86 15.38
CA GLU A 1134 -14.83 31.18 15.94
C GLU A 1134 -13.91 31.53 17.13
N LEU A 1135 -13.44 30.55 17.90
CA LEU A 1135 -12.57 30.74 19.08
C LEU A 1135 -11.24 31.41 18.71
N ARG A 1136 -10.74 31.15 17.50
CA ARG A 1136 -9.48 31.68 16.97
C ARG A 1136 -9.67 32.87 16.04
N ARG A 1137 -10.89 33.38 15.89
CA ARG A 1137 -11.17 34.49 14.99
C ARG A 1137 -10.63 35.80 15.57
N VAL A 1138 -10.03 36.61 14.71
CA VAL A 1138 -9.69 38.01 14.99
C VAL A 1138 -10.71 38.88 14.25
N PRO A 1139 -11.38 39.85 14.92
CA PRO A 1139 -12.35 40.73 14.27
C PRO A 1139 -11.74 41.46 13.06
N TRP A 1140 -12.45 41.42 11.93
CA TRP A 1140 -12.15 42.19 10.71
C TRP A 1140 -10.75 41.99 10.10
N GLN A 1141 -10.06 40.89 10.39
CA GLN A 1141 -8.70 40.63 9.90
C GLN A 1141 -8.46 39.15 9.49
N VAL A 1142 -7.44 38.93 8.65
CA VAL A 1142 -6.92 37.61 8.23
C VAL A 1142 -5.38 37.62 8.15
N GLY A 1143 -4.72 36.52 8.52
CA GLY A 1143 -3.24 36.33 8.45
C GLY A 1143 -2.59 36.01 9.81
N LYS A 1144 -1.31 35.56 9.80
CA LYS A 1144 -0.55 35.24 11.04
C LYS A 1144 -0.07 36.49 11.79
N ASP A 1145 0.23 37.58 11.09
CA ASP A 1145 0.62 38.87 11.71
C ASP A 1145 -0.55 39.53 12.47
N ALA A 1146 -1.78 38.99 12.37
CA ALA A 1146 -2.97 39.48 13.03
C ALA A 1146 -3.01 39.19 14.55
N SER A 1147 -2.10 38.38 15.08
CA SER A 1147 -1.95 38.19 16.53
C SER A 1147 -0.99 39.20 17.18
N GLU A 1148 -0.26 40.00 16.40
CA GLU A 1148 0.81 40.90 16.90
C GLU A 1148 0.48 42.40 16.78
N LYS A 1149 -0.57 42.78 16.04
CA LYS A 1149 -1.00 44.18 15.90
C LYS A 1149 -2.43 44.36 16.42
N ASP A 1150 -2.60 45.18 17.44
CA ASP A 1150 -3.93 45.63 17.88
C ASP A 1150 -4.68 46.25 16.71
N ILE A 1151 -5.97 45.92 16.57
CA ILE A 1151 -6.83 46.48 15.53
C ILE A 1151 -6.92 47.99 15.77
N GLU A 1152 -6.60 48.81 14.76
CA GLU A 1152 -6.80 50.26 14.85
C GLU A 1152 -8.29 50.56 15.22
N PRO A 1153 -8.52 51.43 16.21
CA PRO A 1153 -9.87 51.81 16.61
C PRO A 1153 -10.58 52.43 15.41
N LEU A 1154 -11.90 52.19 15.33
CA LEU A 1154 -12.69 52.75 14.24
C LEU A 1154 -12.69 54.28 14.33
N ASP A 1155 -12.62 54.97 13.20
CA ASP A 1155 -12.68 56.43 13.16
C ASP A 1155 -14.10 56.92 13.51
N GLU A 1156 -14.31 57.20 14.80
CA GLU A 1156 -15.57 57.71 15.34
C GLU A 1156 -15.93 59.08 14.78
N GLN A 1157 -14.94 59.91 14.41
CA GLN A 1157 -15.18 61.21 13.80
C GLN A 1157 -15.73 61.05 12.38
N LEU A 1158 -15.15 60.13 11.60
CA LEU A 1158 -15.66 59.79 10.27
C LEU A 1158 -17.08 59.22 10.33
N LEU A 1159 -17.39 58.36 11.30
CA LEU A 1159 -18.74 57.83 11.47
C LEU A 1159 -19.75 58.92 11.84
N ASP A 1160 -19.40 59.82 12.74
CA ASP A 1160 -20.28 60.92 13.15
C ASP A 1160 -20.50 61.92 12.01
N GLU A 1161 -19.45 62.20 11.22
CA GLU A 1161 -19.54 63.01 9.99
C GLU A 1161 -20.50 62.36 8.97
N VAL A 1162 -20.41 61.04 8.77
CA VAL A 1162 -21.29 60.32 7.83
C VAL A 1162 -22.74 60.29 8.34
N LEU A 1163 -22.97 60.10 9.64
CA LEU A 1163 -24.32 60.03 10.21
C LEU A 1163 -25.00 61.40 10.32
N THR A 1164 -24.30 62.44 10.77
CA THR A 1164 -24.91 63.75 11.09
C THR A 1164 -24.65 64.84 10.05
N GLY A 1165 -23.64 64.67 9.18
CA GLY A 1165 -23.20 65.69 8.23
C GLY A 1165 -22.49 66.89 8.88
N LYS A 1166 -22.27 66.89 10.21
CA LYS A 1166 -21.58 67.95 10.94
C LYS A 1166 -20.10 67.62 11.04
N ARG A 1167 -19.27 68.42 10.40
CA ARG A 1167 -17.81 68.32 10.48
C ARG A 1167 -17.34 69.01 11.76
N GLN A 1168 -16.67 68.30 12.67
CA GLN A 1168 -15.89 68.92 13.73
C GLN A 1168 -14.53 69.37 13.17
N GLU A 1169 -14.06 70.57 13.56
CA GLU A 1169 -12.76 71.11 13.12
C GLU A 1169 -11.57 70.43 13.83
N PRO A 1170 -10.36 70.43 13.21
CA PRO A 1170 -9.40 69.33 13.27
C PRO A 1170 -8.19 69.60 14.19
N VAL A 1171 -7.32 68.59 14.36
CA VAL A 1171 -5.91 68.80 14.74
C VAL A 1171 -5.00 68.27 13.63
N GLU A 1172 -4.09 69.13 13.20
CA GLU A 1172 -3.04 68.93 12.20
C GLU A 1172 -2.09 67.78 12.58
N ASN A 1173 -1.68 66.94 11.62
CA ASN A 1173 -0.30 66.99 11.10
C ASN A 1173 0.08 65.92 10.04
N VAL A 1174 0.93 66.41 9.12
CA VAL A 1174 1.93 65.73 8.26
C VAL A 1174 1.49 65.11 6.92
N GLN A 1175 1.68 65.94 5.89
CA GLN A 1175 2.32 65.67 4.58
C GLN A 1175 2.20 64.26 3.95
N ALA A 1176 1.42 64.18 2.88
CA ALA A 1176 1.60 63.17 1.83
C ALA A 1176 2.30 63.83 0.61
N PRO A 1177 3.41 63.27 0.09
CA PRO A 1177 3.90 63.66 -1.22
C PRO A 1177 3.02 63.03 -2.31
N MET A 1178 2.69 63.86 -3.30
CA MET A 1178 2.21 63.42 -4.61
C MET A 1178 3.27 62.53 -5.25
N ASP A 1179 2.86 61.40 -5.83
CA ASP A 1179 3.43 60.94 -7.09
C ASP A 1179 2.39 60.17 -7.90
N LYS A 1180 2.20 60.65 -9.13
CA LYS A 1180 1.47 59.97 -10.20
C LYS A 1180 2.33 58.82 -10.72
N PRO A 1181 1.77 57.66 -11.11
CA PRO A 1181 2.35 56.88 -12.18
C PRO A 1181 1.64 57.19 -13.49
N ILE A 1182 2.46 57.60 -14.44
CA ILE A 1182 2.19 57.74 -15.86
C ILE A 1182 1.74 56.39 -16.41
N ILE A 1183 0.65 56.41 -17.17
CA ILE A 1183 0.25 55.34 -18.09
C ILE A 1183 1.31 55.35 -19.21
N SER A 1184 2.12 54.31 -19.28
CA SER A 1184 2.84 53.96 -20.51
C SER A 1184 2.10 52.83 -21.18
N GLU A 1185 1.36 53.17 -22.23
CA GLU A 1185 1.17 52.27 -23.36
C GLU A 1185 2.55 52.04 -23.99
N THR A 1186 2.98 50.79 -24.05
CA THR A 1186 3.96 50.37 -25.06
C THR A 1186 3.49 49.08 -25.71
N LEU A 1187 3.30 49.21 -27.00
CA LEU A 1187 3.11 48.17 -28.00
C LEU A 1187 4.19 47.09 -27.92
N VAL A 1188 3.76 45.86 -28.20
CA VAL A 1188 4.42 44.77 -28.91
C VAL A 1188 5.85 45.07 -29.39
N ASP A 1189 6.85 44.48 -28.73
CA ASP A 1189 7.85 43.60 -29.37
C ASP A 1189 8.90 43.08 -28.37
N GLN A 1190 9.32 41.81 -28.58
CA GLN A 1190 10.39 41.06 -27.89
C GLN A 1190 10.18 40.73 -26.40
N VAL A 1191 9.45 39.64 -26.14
CA VAL A 1191 9.33 39.02 -24.81
C VAL A 1191 10.59 38.21 -24.49
N GLU A 1192 11.37 38.67 -23.51
CA GLU A 1192 12.59 38.01 -23.06
C GLU A 1192 12.36 37.17 -21.79
N PHE A 1193 13.03 36.01 -21.73
CA PHE A 1193 13.14 35.17 -20.53
C PHE A 1193 13.89 35.86 -19.37
N SER A 1194 14.46 37.04 -19.62
CA SER A 1194 15.20 37.86 -18.65
C SER A 1194 14.39 38.19 -17.40
N GLN A 1195 13.06 38.31 -17.52
CA GLN A 1195 12.13 38.55 -16.40
C GLN A 1195 12.02 37.36 -15.42
N PHE A 1196 12.42 36.16 -15.83
CA PHE A 1196 12.34 34.93 -15.02
C PHE A 1196 13.71 34.43 -14.54
N ARG A 1197 14.76 35.27 -14.64
CA ARG A 1197 16.15 34.93 -14.25
C ARG A 1197 16.33 34.50 -12.80
N SER A 1198 15.51 34.99 -11.89
CA SER A 1198 15.50 34.53 -10.50
C SER A 1198 14.80 33.17 -10.33
N SER A 1199 13.71 32.96 -11.07
CA SER A 1199 12.81 31.80 -10.88
C SER A 1199 13.19 30.53 -11.65
N LEU A 1200 14.06 30.61 -12.66
CA LEU A 1200 14.43 29.49 -13.54
C LEU A 1200 15.93 29.17 -13.48
N ALA A 1201 16.28 27.92 -13.79
CA ALA A 1201 17.66 27.49 -13.92
C ALA A 1201 18.41 28.32 -14.99
N PRO A 1202 19.61 28.85 -14.70
CA PRO A 1202 20.37 29.67 -15.65
C PRO A 1202 20.66 28.98 -16.99
N SER A 1203 20.89 27.66 -16.95
CA SER A 1203 21.09 26.83 -18.15
C SER A 1203 19.84 26.75 -19.04
N PHE A 1204 18.65 26.71 -18.44
CA PHE A 1204 17.39 26.67 -19.17
C PHE A 1204 17.10 28.02 -19.83
N ILE A 1205 17.35 29.13 -19.14
CA ILE A 1205 17.21 30.48 -19.71
C ILE A 1205 18.16 30.67 -20.89
N SER A 1206 19.44 30.30 -20.71
CA SER A 1206 20.43 30.39 -21.79
C SER A 1206 20.06 29.54 -23.02
N ALA A 1207 19.36 28.42 -22.81
CA ALA A 1207 18.83 27.61 -23.91
C ALA A 1207 17.63 28.30 -24.60
N MET A 1208 16.67 28.85 -23.84
CA MET A 1208 15.46 29.50 -24.39
C MET A 1208 15.72 30.89 -25.01
N GLU A 1209 16.80 31.57 -24.63
CA GLU A 1209 17.24 32.85 -25.22
C GLU A 1209 17.91 32.65 -26.60
N LYS A 1210 18.39 31.43 -26.91
CA LYS A 1210 18.90 31.08 -28.26
C LYS A 1210 17.75 30.77 -29.22
N ALA A 1211 18.01 30.89 -30.52
CA ALA A 1211 17.11 30.35 -31.53
C ALA A 1211 17.09 28.81 -31.40
N LEU A 1212 15.93 28.24 -31.07
CA LEU A 1212 15.74 26.80 -30.91
C LEU A 1212 15.39 26.17 -32.25
N SER A 1213 16.14 25.15 -32.66
CA SER A 1213 15.68 24.23 -33.71
C SER A 1213 14.65 23.25 -33.15
N ALA A 1214 13.91 22.56 -34.02
CA ALA A 1214 13.00 21.49 -33.62
C ALA A 1214 13.73 20.34 -32.91
N GLU A 1215 14.98 20.05 -33.30
CA GLU A 1215 15.85 19.07 -32.66
C GLU A 1215 16.27 19.52 -31.25
N ASP A 1216 16.48 20.82 -31.03
CA ASP A 1216 16.77 21.36 -29.70
C ASP A 1216 15.55 21.24 -28.77
N VAL A 1217 14.34 21.47 -29.28
CA VAL A 1217 13.09 21.23 -28.53
C VAL A 1217 12.96 19.76 -28.14
N CYS A 1218 13.22 18.84 -29.06
CA CYS A 1218 13.21 17.40 -28.79
C CYS A 1218 14.20 17.02 -27.67
N ARG A 1219 15.42 17.57 -27.70
CA ARG A 1219 16.42 17.36 -26.63
C ARG A 1219 15.97 17.94 -25.29
N LEU A 1220 15.35 19.12 -25.27
CA LEU A 1220 14.82 19.74 -24.05
C LEU A 1220 13.66 18.93 -23.44
N LEU A 1221 12.77 18.42 -24.29
CA LEU A 1221 11.61 17.59 -23.90
C LEU A 1221 11.99 16.14 -23.58
N ASN A 1222 13.19 15.71 -23.94
CA ASN A 1222 13.63 14.32 -23.87
C ASN A 1222 12.70 13.37 -24.66
N VAL A 1223 12.30 13.82 -25.85
CA VAL A 1223 11.49 13.06 -26.82
C VAL A 1223 12.34 12.84 -28.08
N PRO A 1224 12.47 11.61 -28.60
CA PRO A 1224 13.17 11.38 -29.85
C PRO A 1224 12.54 12.15 -31.02
N VAL A 1225 13.36 12.63 -31.95
CA VAL A 1225 12.91 13.38 -33.13
C VAL A 1225 11.87 12.59 -33.94
N ALA A 1226 12.09 11.28 -34.10
CA ALA A 1226 11.16 10.38 -34.78
C ALA A 1226 9.78 10.36 -34.08
N GLY A 1227 9.75 10.13 -32.77
CA GLY A 1227 8.53 10.18 -31.97
C GLY A 1227 7.81 11.52 -31.99
N MET A 1228 8.54 12.64 -31.88
CA MET A 1228 7.91 13.96 -31.96
C MET A 1228 7.26 14.18 -33.33
N ARG A 1229 7.93 13.80 -34.43
CA ARG A 1229 7.35 13.91 -35.79
C ARG A 1229 6.08 13.08 -35.93
N ILE A 1230 6.09 11.84 -35.46
CA ILE A 1230 4.91 10.95 -35.51
C ILE A 1230 3.76 11.53 -34.69
N PHE A 1231 4.05 12.09 -33.51
CA PHE A 1231 3.03 12.67 -32.64
C PHE A 1231 2.43 13.95 -33.24
N ILE A 1232 3.28 14.83 -33.78
CA ILE A 1232 2.84 16.04 -34.49
C ILE A 1232 1.98 15.63 -35.67
N GLN A 1233 2.43 14.70 -36.52
CA GLN A 1233 1.66 14.24 -37.67
C GLN A 1233 0.29 13.64 -37.27
N ALA A 1234 0.20 12.98 -36.12
CA ALA A 1234 -1.06 12.43 -35.61
C ALA A 1234 -2.01 13.51 -35.04
N LEU A 1235 -1.47 14.54 -34.36
CA LEU A 1235 -2.26 15.57 -33.69
C LEU A 1235 -2.62 16.75 -34.61
N ASN A 1236 -1.68 17.16 -35.47
CA ASN A 1236 -1.85 18.17 -36.50
C ASN A 1236 -0.98 17.83 -37.74
N PRO A 1237 -1.53 17.12 -38.74
CA PRO A 1237 -0.81 16.75 -39.96
C PRO A 1237 -0.26 17.93 -40.77
N ASP A 1238 -0.87 19.11 -40.65
CA ASP A 1238 -0.52 20.31 -41.43
C ASP A 1238 0.54 21.18 -40.73
N PHE A 1239 1.04 20.75 -39.57
CA PHE A 1239 2.04 21.50 -38.80
C PHE A 1239 3.42 21.50 -39.48
N VAL A 1240 4.03 22.68 -39.59
CA VAL A 1240 5.37 22.87 -40.18
C VAL A 1240 6.44 22.55 -39.14
N TRP A 1241 7.30 21.54 -39.40
CA TRP A 1241 8.30 21.04 -38.44
C TRP A 1241 9.25 22.13 -37.93
N GLU A 1242 9.65 23.04 -38.82
CA GLU A 1242 10.58 24.13 -38.54
C GLU A 1242 10.02 25.14 -37.52
N ASP A 1243 8.70 25.27 -37.41
CA ASP A 1243 8.04 26.23 -36.51
C ASP A 1243 8.01 25.74 -35.05
N LEU A 1244 8.33 24.46 -34.78
CA LEU A 1244 8.28 23.86 -33.45
C LEU A 1244 9.13 24.62 -32.42
N GLY A 1245 10.31 25.09 -32.84
CA GLY A 1245 11.22 25.86 -31.98
C GLY A 1245 10.62 27.18 -31.49
N GLN A 1246 9.99 27.93 -32.39
CA GLN A 1246 9.36 29.20 -32.09
C GLN A 1246 8.09 29.00 -31.25
N GLN A 1247 7.24 28.05 -31.62
CA GLN A 1247 5.99 27.79 -30.91
C GLN A 1247 6.21 27.25 -29.50
N PHE A 1248 7.18 26.35 -29.33
CA PHE A 1248 7.56 25.87 -28.01
C PHE A 1248 8.01 27.02 -27.09
N ARG A 1249 8.76 27.99 -27.62
CA ARG A 1249 9.19 29.17 -26.88
C ARG A 1249 8.01 30.03 -26.41
N VAL A 1250 7.02 30.27 -27.28
CA VAL A 1250 5.80 31.03 -26.95
C VAL A 1250 5.01 30.32 -25.85
N VAL A 1251 4.77 29.02 -25.99
CA VAL A 1251 4.02 28.22 -25.01
C VAL A 1251 4.71 28.20 -23.66
N VAL A 1252 6.03 28.03 -23.60
CA VAL A 1252 6.78 28.07 -22.34
C VAL A 1252 6.65 29.43 -21.66
N LEU A 1253 6.73 30.54 -22.41
CA LEU A 1253 6.55 31.89 -21.85
C LEU A 1253 5.15 32.08 -21.26
N ASP A 1254 4.12 31.59 -21.92
CA ASP A 1254 2.74 31.69 -21.42
C ASP A 1254 2.52 30.81 -20.18
N LEU A 1255 3.09 29.59 -20.15
CA LEU A 1255 3.11 28.74 -18.97
C LEU A 1255 3.82 29.41 -17.78
N LEU A 1256 4.88 30.19 -18.03
CA LEU A 1256 5.62 30.93 -17.00
C LEU A 1256 4.83 32.13 -16.46
N ARG A 1257 4.05 32.81 -17.32
CA ARG A 1257 3.17 33.92 -16.95
C ARG A 1257 1.96 33.46 -16.14
N GLN A 1258 1.33 32.36 -16.53
CA GLN A 1258 0.07 31.90 -15.94
C GLN A 1258 0.27 30.64 -15.07
N ARG A 1259 1.09 30.74 -14.02
CA ARG A 1259 1.50 29.61 -13.19
C ARG A 1259 0.35 28.84 -12.51
N SER A 1260 -0.75 29.53 -12.20
CA SER A 1260 -1.90 28.99 -11.45
C SER A 1260 -2.81 28.05 -12.25
N SER A 1261 -2.79 28.12 -13.59
CA SER A 1261 -3.74 27.42 -14.47
C SER A 1261 -3.08 26.47 -15.47
N ARG A 1262 -1.80 26.14 -15.24
CA ARG A 1262 -0.97 25.32 -16.16
C ARG A 1262 -1.58 23.98 -16.57
N ALA A 1263 -2.25 23.29 -15.65
CA ALA A 1263 -2.87 22.00 -15.93
C ALA A 1263 -4.10 22.10 -16.84
N GLU A 1264 -4.75 23.26 -16.89
CA GLU A 1264 -5.95 23.52 -17.69
C GLU A 1264 -5.62 24.08 -19.09
N GLN A 1265 -4.38 24.54 -19.30
CA GLN A 1265 -3.96 25.28 -20.50
C GLN A 1265 -3.69 24.43 -21.74
N ARG A 1266 -3.65 23.09 -21.64
CA ARG A 1266 -3.47 22.17 -22.78
C ARG A 1266 -2.30 22.60 -23.70
N PRO A 1267 -1.08 22.76 -23.15
CA PRO A 1267 0.05 23.38 -23.87
C PRO A 1267 0.44 22.67 -25.17
N SER A 1268 0.20 21.37 -25.33
CA SER A 1268 0.44 20.67 -26.59
C SER A 1268 -0.48 21.17 -27.70
N SER A 1269 -1.73 21.49 -27.37
CA SER A 1269 -2.68 22.07 -28.33
C SER A 1269 -2.25 23.47 -28.74
N ALA A 1270 -1.83 24.30 -27.79
CA ALA A 1270 -1.33 25.64 -28.08
C ALA A 1270 -0.02 25.62 -28.91
N MET A 1271 0.86 24.65 -28.65
CA MET A 1271 2.12 24.49 -29.38
C MET A 1271 1.91 24.08 -30.84
N LEU A 1272 0.84 23.32 -31.11
CA LEU A 1272 0.54 22.75 -32.41
C LEU A 1272 -0.60 23.48 -33.15
N MET A 1273 -1.17 24.54 -32.59
CA MET A 1273 -2.16 25.37 -33.25
C MET A 1273 -1.52 26.57 -33.94
N LEU A 1274 -1.92 26.77 -35.20
CA LEU A 1274 -1.99 28.08 -35.86
C LEU A 1274 -3.46 28.51 -35.90
#